data_AF-A0A3M6TDW3-F1
#
_entry.id   AF-A0A3M6TDW3-F1
#
_cell.length_a   1.000
_cell.length_b   1.000
_cell.length_c   1.000
_cell.angle_alpha   90.00
_cell.angle_beta   90.00
_cell.angle_gamma   90.00
#
_symmetry.space_group_name_H-M   'P 1'
#
loop_
_entity.id
_entity.type
_entity.pdbx_description
1 polymer ?
#
loop_
_entity_poly.entity_id
_entity_poly.type
_entity_poly.pdbx_seq_one_letter_code
_entity_poly.pdbx_strand_id
1 'polypeptide(L)'
;MKNAKKPYSCLNLDTTATSSVEPLCLASAESTRSGLATILDKVKRVYFQQLHPETIHEMSPKSPENIRKYFQPYDPSPNAIKGRTDEAMKLYRELKALKINKKLLKLRERKAVHMASAILLNNYGWNPYNQDYYAGEWLSGPNLLCWEPVCSVFPNLNGVLPHFKPKNVADLETLKGLIEKYSLIFDRYVENWKLGVRTGYVRTYKACKVGVHVLKNQKYKGMETEQGIYDQEFAKTLLKPEFFESLTKAMKDTWTAKYQNTVEEYFKQSILQNIGIPVTRMISYLENEYLCNCPNQEEVLSGLGKLPLRYFIKKETLQKLPNGQRLSGARTYQRLMRFFTTMDVSPAQLRTKAVGRLSELYRKVVILAKLYTKEQNKNTAINKLKKVLRNRDQWFNNQPFPSSESGEDAFVMCHDTASAQVMKTKVKPVIDTLFYSSGRKKTVPACSLEVTADFHPFVSYHAYGVGSKDCTSKSTQYLPFFMDKFGPKWTEYTTTAHEQLPGHQLEVQSYVEYFEDSCEDAIHWLGAFNYFPGFTEGWTTYIEYELLPQDSNLYSDTSDKEVLLQKYGMIYYQILAALRIIVDIDLNYYDKTTSDALYLYKLYAWEDNTDLAQKDILRSQALPGFVASYVFGQMEISRVRGMAERGLGRDFNLKDFHYEVLRLGEYPLGYLEEHIRAYIACKKNPDRDECKDCLYKTSSDASLCQSSSEATRSQLTELLAEIQQTFFYQLHPEHIARMAEVTPELIREHFQPFDPSPDAIKRRTDKALELRRRLNTLQIDTKKLKLRERKAIHVASDVLLAQGWDPYGMNYYSGDWLLGPNLFCWQPVCQVFGNLNSVFSHFKPDNMDKLERLKTLFEQYHQVFERYVENWKLGARSGYLRPFKACKAAVFAVKYKKYREMAINGESGIYKQPFANILLNSGFFASLSKSVNDTWEEKHQENVKEFFKQSLENNIAKPVVRMLRTFPTSESDEDAFIKCSDSESAEEFCPKRWEAMQKWMENTKDTMTNHITPVLAANFHSSGPKKTIPVCGVDLYASFQPYASYHSYGIGAKDCSYKGSQALPFFMDRFGPKWTEYTTTAHEQMPGHHLEVQSYTEYFQDSCKDPIHWLGAYNYFPGFTEGWTTYTEYQLLPQDTNLYSDTSNKEVLLQKYGMIYYQLLAALRAVVDIDLNYYQKSAFDALRMYKQYVWEDNTDQAKKDIIRSEGLPGQVASYVSGQLEISRLRSLAERELGQDFDLKDFHYEVLRQGEIPLRYLDEHIKAYIACKKNPSLEECGEF
;
A
#
# COMPACT_ATOMS: atom_id res chain seq x y z
N MET A 1 -35.03 -61.02 -26.81
CA MET A 1 -35.55 -59.65 -27.05
C MET A 1 -34.69 -58.71 -26.21
N LYS A 2 -34.00 -57.71 -26.78
CA LYS A 2 -34.50 -56.39 -27.25
C LYS A 2 -35.08 -55.56 -26.09
N ASN A 3 -34.72 -54.29 -25.84
CA ASN A 3 -33.84 -53.33 -26.55
C ASN A 3 -33.31 -52.23 -25.59
N ALA A 4 -32.24 -51.53 -25.98
CA ALA A 4 -31.71 -50.31 -25.35
C ALA A 4 -31.72 -49.10 -26.31
N LYS A 5 -31.20 -47.93 -25.85
CA LYS A 5 -31.00 -46.61 -26.54
C LYS A 5 -32.19 -45.63 -26.41
N LYS A 6 -32.02 -44.29 -26.37
CA LYS A 6 -30.85 -43.39 -26.61
C LYS A 6 -31.12 -41.94 -26.07
N PRO A 7 -30.08 -41.12 -25.78
CA PRO A 7 -30.19 -39.65 -25.74
C PRO A 7 -29.59 -38.97 -27.01
N TYR A 8 -29.84 -37.65 -27.17
CA TYR A 8 -29.34 -36.75 -28.24
C TYR A 8 -28.36 -35.73 -27.60
N SER A 9 -27.06 -35.67 -27.94
CA SER A 9 -26.38 -35.12 -29.15
C SER A 9 -26.11 -33.60 -29.09
N CYS A 10 -24.84 -33.22 -28.92
CA CYS A 10 -24.34 -31.84 -29.05
C CYS A 10 -23.86 -31.55 -30.49
N LEU A 11 -23.73 -30.26 -30.85
CA LEU A 11 -23.22 -29.78 -32.14
C LEU A 11 -21.77 -29.30 -32.03
N ASN A 12 -20.95 -29.63 -33.04
CA ASN A 12 -19.59 -29.10 -33.21
C ASN A 12 -19.61 -27.64 -33.69
N LEU A 13 -18.55 -26.88 -33.39
CA LEU A 13 -18.07 -25.76 -34.22
C LEU A 13 -16.54 -25.69 -34.20
N ASP A 14 -15.93 -25.50 -35.38
CA ASP A 14 -14.49 -25.46 -35.62
C ASP A 14 -13.83 -24.12 -35.26
N THR A 15 -12.50 -24.14 -35.10
CA THR A 15 -11.64 -22.98 -34.77
C THR A 15 -11.06 -22.28 -36.00
N THR A 16 -11.16 -20.94 -36.08
CA THR A 16 -10.12 -20.04 -36.66
C THR A 16 -10.40 -18.56 -36.36
N ALA A 17 -9.53 -17.87 -35.60
CA ALA A 17 -9.43 -16.40 -35.60
C ALA A 17 -8.07 -15.90 -35.04
N THR A 18 -7.48 -14.90 -35.69
CA THR A 18 -6.19 -14.26 -35.34
C THR A 18 -6.33 -13.14 -34.29
N SER A 19 -5.23 -12.82 -33.59
CA SER A 19 -5.19 -11.79 -32.53
C SER A 19 -5.32 -10.35 -33.04
N SER A 20 -5.73 -9.44 -32.14
CA SER A 20 -5.73 -8.00 -32.37
C SER A 20 -5.20 -7.25 -31.14
N VAL A 21 -4.44 -6.18 -31.36
CA VAL A 21 -3.85 -5.34 -30.29
C VAL A 21 -4.90 -4.33 -29.82
N GLU A 22 -5.03 -4.14 -28.51
CA GLU A 22 -6.10 -3.28 -27.99
C GLU A 22 -5.95 -1.79 -28.36
N PRO A 23 -7.06 -1.08 -28.66
CA PRO A 23 -7.06 0.20 -29.38
C PRO A 23 -6.25 1.31 -28.71
N LEU A 24 -6.14 1.22 -27.40
CA LEU A 24 -5.42 2.16 -26.59
C LEU A 24 -3.90 2.02 -26.70
N CYS A 25 -3.34 0.81 -26.74
CA CYS A 25 -1.89 0.61 -26.63
C CYS A 25 -1.12 1.37 -27.72
N LEU A 26 -1.80 1.58 -28.85
CA LEU A 26 -1.42 2.45 -29.94
C LEU A 26 -1.10 3.88 -29.45
N ALA A 27 0.03 4.44 -29.91
CA ALA A 27 0.36 5.85 -29.69
C ALA A 27 -0.75 6.76 -30.27
N SER A 28 -1.00 7.92 -29.63
CA SER A 28 -1.86 8.95 -30.22
C SER A 28 -1.25 9.51 -31.51
N ALA A 29 -2.10 10.06 -32.39
CA ALA A 29 -1.62 10.73 -33.60
C ALA A 29 -0.61 11.84 -33.29
N GLU A 30 -0.77 12.55 -32.15
CA GLU A 30 0.19 13.54 -31.66
C GLU A 30 1.50 12.91 -31.16
N SER A 31 1.44 11.79 -30.46
CA SER A 31 2.62 11.06 -29.97
C SER A 31 3.47 10.53 -31.14
N THR A 32 2.82 10.08 -32.22
CA THR A 32 3.49 9.73 -33.48
C THR A 32 4.03 10.97 -34.21
N ARG A 33 3.20 12.02 -34.40
CA ARG A 33 3.58 13.26 -35.11
C ARG A 33 4.74 14.01 -34.44
N SER A 34 4.80 14.00 -33.11
CA SER A 34 5.82 14.70 -32.33
C SER A 34 7.10 13.88 -32.10
N GLY A 35 7.12 12.59 -32.49
CA GLY A 35 8.23 11.67 -32.21
C GLY A 35 8.30 11.19 -30.76
N LEU A 36 7.24 11.42 -29.96
CA LEU A 36 7.22 11.05 -28.54
C LEU A 36 7.29 9.52 -28.33
N ALA A 37 6.55 8.73 -29.10
CA ALA A 37 6.65 7.27 -29.01
C ALA A 37 8.10 6.78 -29.26
N THR A 38 8.77 7.39 -30.25
CA THR A 38 10.16 7.08 -30.63
C THR A 38 11.17 7.51 -29.57
N ILE A 39 11.02 8.69 -28.95
CA ILE A 39 11.94 9.11 -27.88
C ILE A 39 11.76 8.24 -26.64
N LEU A 40 10.54 7.85 -26.28
CA LEU A 40 10.30 7.01 -25.09
C LEU A 40 10.90 5.61 -25.27
N ASP A 41 10.81 5.02 -26.47
CA ASP A 41 11.53 3.78 -26.80
C ASP A 41 13.05 3.96 -26.75
N LYS A 42 13.58 5.07 -27.31
CA LYS A 42 15.01 5.39 -27.21
C LYS A 42 15.43 5.49 -25.73
N VAL A 43 14.63 6.12 -24.87
CA VAL A 43 14.91 6.21 -23.44
C VAL A 43 14.88 4.82 -22.79
N LYS A 44 13.86 3.98 -23.05
CA LYS A 44 13.80 2.58 -22.57
C LYS A 44 15.06 1.80 -22.94
N ARG A 45 15.46 1.85 -24.21
CA ARG A 45 16.61 1.09 -24.70
C ARG A 45 17.93 1.65 -24.18
N VAL A 46 18.15 2.96 -24.19
CA VAL A 46 19.39 3.55 -23.66
C VAL A 46 19.48 3.37 -22.13
N TYR A 47 18.35 3.38 -21.41
CA TYR A 47 18.29 3.03 -19.99
C TYR A 47 18.87 1.63 -19.76
N PHE A 48 18.26 0.58 -20.31
CA PHE A 48 18.67 -0.81 -20.04
C PHE A 48 19.92 -1.28 -20.80
N GLN A 49 20.38 -0.58 -21.83
CA GLN A 49 21.53 -1.01 -22.66
C GLN A 49 22.80 -0.15 -22.47
N GLN A 50 22.71 1.00 -21.79
CA GLN A 50 23.84 1.93 -21.64
C GLN A 50 23.91 2.61 -20.27
N LEU A 51 22.78 3.07 -19.71
CA LEU A 51 22.77 3.73 -18.40
C LEU A 51 22.82 2.73 -17.24
N HIS A 52 22.05 1.65 -17.34
CA HIS A 52 21.91 0.62 -16.32
C HIS A 52 21.91 -0.80 -16.93
N PRO A 53 22.97 -1.19 -17.66
CA PRO A 53 23.08 -2.53 -18.25
C PRO A 53 23.01 -3.66 -17.21
N GLU A 54 23.26 -3.36 -15.93
CA GLU A 54 23.10 -4.30 -14.82
C GLU A 54 21.63 -4.70 -14.57
N THR A 55 20.67 -3.90 -15.05
CA THR A 55 19.21 -4.11 -14.89
C THR A 55 18.52 -4.67 -16.15
N ILE A 56 19.27 -5.09 -17.18
CA ILE A 56 18.66 -5.60 -18.45
C ILE A 56 17.70 -6.78 -18.25
N HIS A 57 17.86 -7.58 -17.18
CA HIS A 57 16.96 -8.69 -16.84
C HIS A 57 15.55 -8.25 -16.40
N GLU A 58 15.43 -6.97 -16.06
CA GLU A 58 14.19 -6.32 -15.61
C GLU A 58 13.42 -5.73 -16.82
N MET A 59 14.09 -5.53 -17.97
CA MET A 59 13.49 -4.97 -19.19
C MET A 59 12.38 -5.89 -19.75
N SER A 60 11.12 -5.44 -19.68
CA SER A 60 9.98 -6.13 -20.29
C SER A 60 9.71 -5.65 -21.73
N PRO A 61 9.34 -6.52 -22.69
CA PRO A 61 9.29 -7.98 -22.57
C PRO A 61 10.71 -8.59 -22.47
N LYS A 62 10.86 -9.58 -21.58
CA LYS A 62 12.16 -10.19 -21.27
C LYS A 62 12.67 -11.01 -22.46
N SER A 63 13.81 -10.62 -23.03
CA SER A 63 14.48 -11.35 -24.11
C SER A 63 15.82 -11.92 -23.61
N PRO A 64 15.97 -13.26 -23.51
CA PRO A 64 17.24 -13.88 -23.11
C PRO A 64 18.43 -13.52 -24.01
N GLU A 65 18.16 -13.27 -25.29
CA GLU A 65 19.17 -12.82 -26.27
C GLU A 65 19.65 -11.40 -25.97
N ASN A 66 18.72 -10.47 -25.67
CA ASN A 66 19.08 -9.11 -25.24
C ASN A 66 19.80 -9.12 -23.89
N ILE A 67 19.41 -9.99 -22.96
CA ILE A 67 20.10 -10.15 -21.66
C ILE A 67 21.54 -10.63 -21.88
N ARG A 68 21.77 -11.69 -22.66
CA ARG A 68 23.13 -12.15 -23.02
C ARG A 68 23.96 -11.07 -23.72
N LYS A 69 23.33 -10.29 -24.60
CA LYS A 69 24.01 -9.30 -25.45
C LYS A 69 24.37 -8.00 -24.73
N TYR A 70 23.49 -7.50 -23.86
CA TYR A 70 23.63 -6.16 -23.26
C TYR A 70 23.94 -6.18 -21.77
N PHE A 71 23.85 -7.31 -21.05
CA PHE A 71 24.21 -7.34 -19.63
C PHE A 71 25.69 -7.01 -19.43
N GLN A 72 25.94 -5.97 -18.65
CA GLN A 72 27.24 -5.65 -18.08
C GLN A 72 27.00 -5.29 -16.61
N PRO A 73 27.79 -5.80 -15.66
CA PRO A 73 27.68 -5.38 -14.27
C PRO A 73 28.09 -3.91 -14.11
N TYR A 74 27.55 -3.24 -13.08
CA TYR A 74 27.70 -1.80 -12.90
C TYR A 74 29.17 -1.40 -12.69
N ASP A 75 29.80 -0.76 -13.68
CA ASP A 75 31.08 -0.07 -13.50
C ASP A 75 30.89 1.22 -12.67
N PRO A 76 31.44 1.31 -11.44
CA PRO A 76 31.39 2.51 -10.62
C PRO A 76 32.57 3.45 -10.92
N SER A 77 33.30 3.28 -12.02
CA SER A 77 34.40 4.18 -12.37
C SER A 77 33.90 5.63 -12.54
N PRO A 78 34.67 6.64 -12.13
CA PRO A 78 34.26 8.04 -12.25
C PRO A 78 33.92 8.46 -13.70
N ASN A 79 34.56 7.83 -14.69
CA ASN A 79 34.27 8.07 -16.10
C ASN A 79 32.95 7.44 -16.56
N ALA A 80 32.62 6.22 -16.11
CA ALA A 80 31.34 5.59 -16.42
C ALA A 80 30.18 6.35 -15.77
N ILE A 81 30.28 6.72 -14.48
CA ILE A 81 29.27 7.53 -13.79
C ILE A 81 29.04 8.86 -14.54
N LYS A 82 30.12 9.54 -14.96
CA LYS A 82 30.02 10.77 -15.76
C LYS A 82 29.39 10.53 -17.14
N GLY A 83 29.73 9.43 -17.81
CA GLY A 83 29.16 9.04 -19.10
C GLY A 83 27.64 8.83 -19.03
N ARG A 84 27.17 8.10 -18.02
CA ARG A 84 25.74 7.97 -17.69
C ARG A 84 25.11 9.36 -17.50
N THR A 85 25.74 10.20 -16.65
CA THR A 85 25.26 11.55 -16.32
C THR A 85 25.08 12.46 -17.53
N ASP A 86 26.05 12.50 -18.44
CA ASP A 86 25.99 13.36 -19.61
C ASP A 86 25.01 12.83 -20.68
N GLU A 87 24.86 11.50 -20.84
CA GLU A 87 23.92 10.91 -21.81
C GLU A 87 22.46 10.98 -21.33
N ALA A 88 22.19 10.77 -20.03
CA ALA A 88 20.86 11.00 -19.45
C ALA A 88 20.43 12.47 -19.63
N MET A 89 21.34 13.42 -19.35
CA MET A 89 21.09 14.85 -19.57
C MET A 89 20.97 15.21 -21.07
N LYS A 90 21.54 14.42 -21.98
CA LYS A 90 21.34 14.56 -23.43
C LYS A 90 19.94 14.08 -23.85
N LEU A 91 19.52 12.89 -23.42
CA LEU A 91 18.15 12.39 -23.63
C LEU A 91 17.09 13.33 -23.02
N TYR A 92 17.36 13.92 -21.85
CA TYR A 92 16.49 14.94 -21.26
C TYR A 92 16.30 16.13 -22.20
N ARG A 93 17.38 16.65 -22.80
CA ARG A 93 17.31 17.77 -23.76
C ARG A 93 16.58 17.37 -25.04
N GLU A 94 16.80 16.15 -25.55
CA GLU A 94 16.07 15.64 -26.71
C GLU A 94 14.55 15.55 -26.44
N LEU A 95 14.15 14.98 -25.30
CA LEU A 95 12.74 14.90 -24.87
C LEU A 95 12.11 16.29 -24.69
N LYS A 96 12.83 17.25 -24.11
CA LYS A 96 12.35 18.64 -23.93
C LYS A 96 12.33 19.46 -25.23
N ALA A 97 13.04 19.05 -26.28
CA ALA A 97 13.04 19.74 -27.57
C ALA A 97 11.79 19.45 -28.42
N LEU A 98 11.08 18.34 -28.15
CA LEU A 98 9.93 17.90 -28.94
C LEU A 98 8.78 18.93 -28.92
N LYS A 99 8.22 19.23 -30.09
CA LYS A 99 7.11 20.17 -30.27
C LYS A 99 5.77 19.47 -30.05
N ILE A 100 5.52 19.12 -28.79
CA ILE A 100 4.34 18.38 -28.32
C ILE A 100 3.17 19.34 -28.02
N ASN A 101 2.02 19.12 -28.67
CA ASN A 101 0.74 19.69 -28.25
C ASN A 101 0.10 18.78 -27.19
N LYS A 102 0.38 19.06 -25.92
CA LYS A 102 -0.06 18.25 -24.77
C LYS A 102 -1.56 17.90 -24.77
N LYS A 103 -2.43 18.75 -25.30
CA LYS A 103 -3.88 18.50 -25.37
C LYS A 103 -4.27 17.34 -26.28
N LEU A 104 -3.45 17.03 -27.29
CA LEU A 104 -3.70 15.95 -28.24
C LEU A 104 -3.06 14.62 -27.82
N LEU A 105 -2.32 14.61 -26.70
CA LEU A 105 -1.79 13.40 -26.07
C LEU A 105 -2.83 12.73 -25.17
N LYS A 106 -2.84 11.39 -25.15
CA LYS A 106 -3.52 10.57 -24.12
C LYS A 106 -2.90 10.89 -22.75
N LEU A 107 -3.65 10.79 -21.64
CA LEU A 107 -3.11 11.04 -20.28
C LEU A 107 -1.85 10.21 -19.99
N ARG A 108 -1.79 8.98 -20.53
CA ARG A 108 -0.61 8.09 -20.50
C ARG A 108 0.68 8.74 -21.00
N GLU A 109 0.57 9.49 -22.09
CA GLU A 109 1.70 10.10 -22.80
C GLU A 109 2.13 11.36 -22.04
N ARG A 110 1.18 12.07 -21.43
CA ARG A 110 1.44 13.18 -20.51
C ARG A 110 2.19 12.68 -19.26
N LYS A 111 1.74 11.59 -18.60
CA LYS A 111 2.44 10.95 -17.46
C LYS A 111 3.87 10.57 -17.88
N ALA A 112 4.03 9.83 -18.97
CA ALA A 112 5.32 9.35 -19.46
C ALA A 112 6.33 10.48 -19.77
N VAL A 113 5.88 11.60 -20.36
CA VAL A 113 6.75 12.79 -20.58
C VAL A 113 7.32 13.30 -19.26
N HIS A 114 6.51 13.37 -18.20
CA HIS A 114 6.99 13.82 -16.87
C HIS A 114 7.89 12.79 -16.20
N MET A 115 7.54 11.50 -16.24
CA MET A 115 8.35 10.42 -15.65
C MET A 115 9.73 10.31 -16.31
N ALA A 116 9.77 10.22 -17.64
CA ALA A 116 11.04 10.25 -18.39
C ALA A 116 11.81 11.55 -18.13
N SER A 117 11.13 12.70 -17.99
CA SER A 117 11.79 13.95 -17.61
C SER A 117 12.45 13.87 -16.23
N ALA A 118 11.83 13.26 -15.23
CA ALA A 118 12.37 13.19 -13.87
C ALA A 118 13.57 12.25 -13.75
N ILE A 119 13.49 11.05 -14.36
CA ILE A 119 14.59 10.07 -14.43
C ILE A 119 15.82 10.71 -15.07
N LEU A 120 15.65 11.26 -16.27
CA LEU A 120 16.74 11.77 -17.10
C LEU A 120 17.36 13.06 -16.56
N LEU A 121 16.57 13.91 -15.89
CA LEU A 121 17.06 15.13 -15.24
C LEU A 121 17.93 14.83 -14.01
N ASN A 122 17.66 13.71 -13.35
CA ASN A 122 18.29 13.33 -12.10
C ASN A 122 19.41 12.28 -12.27
N ASN A 123 19.44 11.53 -13.38
CA ASN A 123 20.46 10.51 -13.71
C ASN A 123 20.65 9.39 -12.66
N TYR A 124 19.76 9.29 -11.68
CA TYR A 124 19.88 8.28 -10.62
C TYR A 124 19.54 6.86 -11.09
N GLY A 125 19.11 6.75 -12.35
CA GLY A 125 18.00 5.91 -12.75
C GLY A 125 16.86 6.11 -11.77
N TRP A 126 17.00 5.40 -10.67
CA TRP A 126 15.95 4.92 -9.81
C TRP A 126 16.32 5.00 -8.31
N ASN A 127 17.62 5.04 -7.96
CA ASN A 127 18.10 5.29 -6.59
C ASN A 127 18.95 6.57 -6.53
N PRO A 128 18.66 7.56 -5.66
CA PRO A 128 19.29 8.89 -5.66
C PRO A 128 20.77 8.93 -5.28
N TYR A 129 21.36 7.78 -4.94
CA TYR A 129 22.70 7.68 -4.38
C TYR A 129 23.65 6.94 -5.33
N ASN A 130 24.91 7.37 -5.34
CA ASN A 130 26.00 7.03 -6.26
C ASN A 130 25.78 7.32 -7.77
N GLN A 131 24.59 7.80 -8.17
CA GLN A 131 24.16 8.07 -9.56
C GLN A 131 24.82 9.24 -10.31
N ASP A 132 24.67 10.47 -9.77
CA ASP A 132 25.09 11.71 -10.44
C ASP A 132 26.57 12.02 -10.16
N TYR A 133 27.38 12.03 -11.21
CA TYR A 133 28.81 12.36 -11.12
C TYR A 133 29.04 13.73 -10.46
N TYR A 134 28.20 14.73 -10.81
CA TYR A 134 28.30 16.11 -10.36
C TYR A 134 27.68 16.35 -8.96
N ALA A 135 26.89 15.38 -8.46
CA ALA A 135 26.49 15.34 -7.06
C ALA A 135 27.66 14.88 -6.16
N GLY A 136 28.58 14.06 -6.68
CA GLY A 136 29.78 13.61 -5.94
C GLY A 136 29.49 12.68 -4.76
N GLU A 137 28.23 12.32 -4.52
CA GLU A 137 27.84 11.49 -3.39
C GLU A 137 28.33 10.04 -3.53
N TRP A 138 28.64 9.60 -4.76
CA TRP A 138 29.38 8.36 -5.11
C TRP A 138 30.76 8.20 -4.48
N LEU A 139 31.28 9.25 -3.83
CA LEU A 139 32.49 9.24 -3.02
C LEU A 139 32.24 8.74 -1.57
N SER A 140 30.98 8.74 -1.13
CA SER A 140 30.56 8.29 0.19
C SER A 140 30.41 6.76 0.23
N GLY A 141 30.63 6.17 1.41
CA GLY A 141 30.28 4.78 1.71
C GLY A 141 28.77 4.48 1.60
N PRO A 142 28.32 3.27 1.96
CA PRO A 142 26.90 2.93 2.01
C PRO A 142 26.09 3.82 2.98
N ASN A 143 24.76 3.84 2.83
CA ASN A 143 23.82 4.57 3.68
C ASN A 143 22.79 3.66 4.38
N LEU A 144 21.93 4.26 5.23
CA LEU A 144 20.91 3.59 6.07
C LEU A 144 19.91 2.69 5.30
N LEU A 145 19.71 2.87 3.99
CA LEU A 145 18.86 1.99 3.17
C LEU A 145 19.66 1.12 2.19
N CYS A 146 20.97 1.36 2.05
CA CYS A 146 21.86 0.74 1.08
C CYS A 146 21.22 0.70 -0.33
N TRP A 147 21.11 1.90 -0.91
CA TRP A 147 20.50 2.17 -2.23
C TRP A 147 21.56 2.38 -3.33
N GLU A 148 22.83 2.46 -2.94
CA GLU A 148 23.97 2.48 -3.84
C GLU A 148 24.04 1.18 -4.68
N PRO A 149 24.45 1.20 -5.97
CA PRO A 149 24.39 0.00 -6.82
C PRO A 149 25.24 -1.20 -6.34
N VAL A 150 26.19 -0.98 -5.42
CA VAL A 150 26.92 -2.04 -4.70
C VAL A 150 25.98 -2.94 -3.88
N CYS A 151 24.85 -2.42 -3.42
CA CYS A 151 23.87 -3.12 -2.59
C CYS A 151 22.96 -4.07 -3.40
N SER A 152 23.03 -4.02 -4.75
CA SER A 152 22.17 -4.81 -5.67
C SER A 152 22.93 -5.86 -6.48
N VAL A 153 24.22 -6.08 -6.21
CA VAL A 153 25.07 -6.98 -7.02
C VAL A 153 24.58 -8.43 -7.02
N PHE A 154 24.28 -9.00 -5.85
CA PHE A 154 23.75 -10.38 -5.75
C PHE A 154 22.33 -10.51 -6.34
N PRO A 155 21.36 -9.62 -6.06
CA PRO A 155 20.07 -9.61 -6.76
C PRO A 155 20.19 -9.58 -8.30
N ASN A 156 21.07 -8.73 -8.84
CA ASN A 156 21.28 -8.63 -10.28
C ASN A 156 21.90 -9.93 -10.84
N LEU A 157 22.82 -10.56 -10.11
CA LEU A 157 23.39 -11.87 -10.46
C LEU A 157 22.32 -12.98 -10.46
N ASN A 158 21.45 -13.04 -9.45
CA ASN A 158 20.34 -13.99 -9.39
C ASN A 158 19.41 -13.85 -10.62
N GLY A 159 19.11 -12.60 -11.01
CA GLY A 159 18.21 -12.29 -12.13
C GLY A 159 18.78 -12.56 -13.54
N VAL A 160 20.10 -12.51 -13.73
CA VAL A 160 20.73 -12.68 -15.06
C VAL A 160 21.29 -14.08 -15.30
N LEU A 161 21.86 -14.71 -14.28
CA LEU A 161 22.65 -15.93 -14.45
C LEU A 161 21.89 -17.09 -15.11
N PRO A 162 20.59 -17.34 -14.83
CA PRO A 162 19.82 -18.37 -15.54
C PRO A 162 19.82 -18.22 -17.07
N HIS A 163 19.97 -17.00 -17.59
CA HIS A 163 20.02 -16.74 -19.03
C HIS A 163 21.37 -17.13 -19.66
N PHE A 164 22.44 -17.34 -18.88
CA PHE A 164 23.79 -17.65 -19.36
C PHE A 164 24.15 -19.16 -19.39
N LYS A 165 23.18 -20.09 -19.22
CA LYS A 165 23.41 -21.54 -19.38
C LYS A 165 24.15 -21.88 -20.71
N PRO A 166 25.35 -22.49 -20.69
CA PRO A 166 26.15 -22.68 -21.89
C PRO A 166 25.71 -23.87 -22.76
N LYS A 167 25.64 -23.65 -24.07
CA LYS A 167 25.32 -24.67 -25.09
C LYS A 167 26.52 -25.10 -25.94
N ASN A 168 27.66 -24.43 -25.77
CA ASN A 168 28.91 -24.66 -26.50
C ASN A 168 30.09 -24.01 -25.75
N VAL A 169 31.31 -24.18 -26.25
CA VAL A 169 32.53 -23.65 -25.64
C VAL A 169 32.60 -22.11 -25.64
N ALA A 170 32.02 -21.42 -26.64
CA ALA A 170 32.02 -19.96 -26.68
C ALA A 170 31.05 -19.33 -25.65
N ASP A 171 29.96 -20.01 -25.30
CA ASP A 171 29.12 -19.63 -24.16
C ASP A 171 29.89 -19.74 -22.83
N LEU A 172 30.75 -20.76 -22.67
CA LEU A 172 31.61 -20.90 -21.48
C LEU A 172 32.63 -19.76 -21.36
N GLU A 173 33.26 -19.35 -22.46
CA GLU A 173 34.13 -18.17 -22.51
C GLU A 173 33.36 -16.89 -22.14
N THR A 174 32.11 -16.77 -22.60
CA THR A 174 31.23 -15.63 -22.29
C THR A 174 30.89 -15.58 -20.80
N LEU A 175 30.56 -16.73 -20.19
CA LEU A 175 30.26 -16.86 -18.76
C LEU A 175 31.49 -16.62 -17.88
N LYS A 176 32.66 -17.12 -18.30
CA LYS A 176 33.96 -16.83 -17.67
C LYS A 176 34.23 -15.32 -17.66
N GLY A 177 34.18 -14.69 -18.83
CA GLY A 177 34.40 -13.25 -18.99
C GLY A 177 33.31 -12.37 -18.36
N LEU A 178 32.20 -12.96 -17.92
CA LEU A 178 31.20 -12.27 -17.09
C LEU A 178 31.61 -12.28 -15.61
N ILE A 179 31.97 -13.43 -15.07
CA ILE A 179 32.33 -13.59 -13.64
C ILE A 179 33.60 -12.80 -13.30
N GLU A 180 34.60 -12.80 -14.18
CA GLU A 180 35.87 -12.07 -13.99
C GLU A 180 35.68 -10.54 -13.87
N LYS A 181 34.62 -9.97 -14.46
CA LYS A 181 34.34 -8.52 -14.37
C LYS A 181 33.97 -8.04 -12.97
N TYR A 182 33.39 -8.90 -12.14
CA TYR A 182 32.96 -8.52 -10.79
C TYR A 182 34.12 -8.22 -9.85
N SER A 183 35.25 -8.90 -10.02
CA SER A 183 36.46 -8.70 -9.20
C SER A 183 36.90 -7.23 -9.20
N LEU A 184 36.92 -6.63 -10.38
CA LEU A 184 37.32 -5.23 -10.61
C LEU A 184 36.30 -4.20 -10.08
N ILE A 185 35.05 -4.59 -9.82
CA ILE A 185 33.98 -3.68 -9.40
C ILE A 185 34.05 -3.41 -7.90
N PHE A 186 34.26 -4.44 -7.08
CA PHE A 186 34.39 -4.29 -5.63
C PHE A 186 35.64 -3.48 -5.24
N ASP A 187 36.80 -3.78 -5.85
CA ASP A 187 38.02 -2.97 -5.68
C ASP A 187 37.82 -1.52 -6.17
N ARG A 188 36.97 -1.27 -7.19
CA ARG A 188 36.65 0.09 -7.66
C ARG A 188 35.77 0.86 -6.66
N TYR A 189 34.81 0.21 -5.99
CA TYR A 189 34.06 0.84 -4.89
C TYR A 189 34.98 1.27 -3.75
N VAL A 190 35.91 0.39 -3.34
CA VAL A 190 36.93 0.71 -2.32
C VAL A 190 37.77 1.92 -2.72
N GLU A 191 38.21 2.03 -3.99
CA GLU A 191 38.96 3.22 -4.44
C GLU A 191 38.13 4.50 -4.55
N ASN A 192 36.82 4.40 -4.80
CA ASN A 192 35.92 5.56 -4.73
C ASN A 192 35.75 6.06 -3.29
N TRP A 193 35.61 5.16 -2.30
CA TRP A 193 35.50 5.53 -0.89
C TRP A 193 36.82 6.10 -0.33
N LYS A 194 37.97 5.53 -0.73
CA LYS A 194 39.28 6.15 -0.51
C LYS A 194 39.39 7.53 -1.16
N LEU A 195 38.75 7.76 -2.32
CA LEU A 195 38.67 9.09 -2.92
C LEU A 195 37.76 10.03 -2.13
N GLY A 196 36.68 9.56 -1.51
CA GLY A 196 35.89 10.30 -0.53
C GLY A 196 36.72 10.81 0.64
N VAL A 197 37.50 9.93 1.27
CA VAL A 197 38.45 10.31 2.34
C VAL A 197 39.45 11.38 1.84
N ARG A 198 40.08 11.18 0.67
CA ARG A 198 41.03 12.14 0.07
C ARG A 198 40.39 13.49 -0.32
N THR A 199 39.11 13.50 -0.70
CA THR A 199 38.37 14.71 -1.08
C THR A 199 37.72 15.42 0.11
N GLY A 200 37.73 14.82 1.31
CA GLY A 200 37.02 15.32 2.48
C GLY A 200 35.50 15.14 2.37
N TYR A 201 35.04 14.20 1.55
CA TYR A 201 33.64 13.94 1.25
C TYR A 201 33.21 12.59 1.84
N VAL A 202 33.02 12.57 3.16
CA VAL A 202 32.65 11.39 3.97
C VAL A 202 31.51 11.74 4.93
N ARG A 203 30.68 10.76 5.30
CA ARG A 203 29.59 10.91 6.28
C ARG A 203 30.12 10.94 7.73
N THR A 204 29.27 11.32 8.69
CA THR A 204 29.57 11.19 10.12
C THR A 204 29.80 9.72 10.52
N TYR A 205 30.59 9.47 11.56
CA TYR A 205 30.92 8.11 12.04
C TYR A 205 29.67 7.25 12.28
N LYS A 206 28.65 7.81 12.94
CA LYS A 206 27.38 7.12 13.18
C LYS A 206 26.70 6.73 11.87
N ALA A 207 26.59 7.65 10.90
CA ALA A 207 25.97 7.38 9.61
C ALA A 207 26.78 6.36 8.77
N CYS A 208 28.11 6.36 8.89
CA CYS A 208 28.95 5.31 8.31
C CYS A 208 28.71 3.93 8.96
N LYS A 209 28.67 3.84 10.31
CA LYS A 209 28.45 2.55 11.03
C LYS A 209 27.16 1.88 10.56
N VAL A 210 26.08 2.64 10.45
CA VAL A 210 24.77 2.13 10.02
C VAL A 210 24.80 1.63 8.57
N GLY A 211 25.37 2.40 7.64
CA GLY A 211 25.48 1.95 6.24
C GLY A 211 26.29 0.68 6.06
N VAL A 212 27.40 0.53 6.80
CA VAL A 212 28.22 -0.70 6.81
C VAL A 212 27.44 -1.87 7.41
N HIS A 213 26.70 -1.66 8.51
CA HIS A 213 25.85 -2.67 9.13
C HIS A 213 24.78 -3.19 8.15
N VAL A 214 24.06 -2.31 7.44
CA VAL A 214 23.04 -2.72 6.45
C VAL A 214 23.67 -3.48 5.29
N LEU A 215 24.77 -2.98 4.74
CA LEU A 215 25.47 -3.62 3.63
C LEU A 215 25.90 -5.05 4.01
N LYS A 216 26.57 -5.24 5.15
CA LYS A 216 27.01 -6.55 5.62
C LYS A 216 25.84 -7.47 5.99
N ASN A 217 24.97 -7.03 6.91
CA ASN A 217 24.02 -7.93 7.58
C ASN A 217 22.71 -8.17 6.80
N GLN A 218 22.42 -7.35 5.79
CA GLN A 218 21.22 -7.52 4.93
C GLN A 218 21.56 -7.79 3.46
N LYS A 219 22.52 -7.08 2.86
CA LYS A 219 22.81 -7.20 1.41
C LYS A 219 23.86 -8.29 1.08
N TYR A 220 24.77 -8.55 2.01
CA TYR A 220 25.83 -9.56 1.92
C TYR A 220 25.79 -10.57 3.09
N LYS A 221 24.59 -10.87 3.60
CA LYS A 221 24.39 -11.81 4.71
C LYS A 221 24.97 -13.19 4.35
N GLY A 222 25.73 -13.81 5.24
CA GLY A 222 26.41 -15.07 4.95
C GLY A 222 27.75 -14.91 4.23
N MET A 223 28.35 -13.71 4.19
CA MET A 223 29.69 -13.44 3.62
C MET A 223 30.76 -13.17 4.69
N GLU A 224 30.58 -13.71 5.90
CA GLU A 224 31.51 -13.58 7.03
C GLU A 224 32.86 -14.25 6.73
N THR A 225 32.87 -15.23 5.81
CA THR A 225 34.08 -15.76 5.16
C THR A 225 33.85 -15.86 3.66
N GLU A 226 34.95 -15.95 2.90
CA GLU A 226 34.95 -16.07 1.43
C GLU A 226 34.17 -17.30 0.94
N GLN A 227 34.15 -18.38 1.74
CA GLN A 227 33.42 -19.63 1.45
C GLN A 227 31.90 -19.44 1.44
N GLY A 228 31.40 -18.43 2.16
CA GLY A 228 29.98 -18.06 2.20
C GLY A 228 29.40 -17.65 0.85
N ILE A 229 30.26 -17.42 -0.15
CA ILE A 229 29.86 -17.23 -1.55
C ILE A 229 29.06 -18.42 -2.08
N TYR A 230 29.35 -19.65 -1.64
CA TYR A 230 28.66 -20.86 -2.08
C TYR A 230 27.25 -20.99 -1.50
N ASP A 231 26.93 -20.23 -0.44
CA ASP A 231 25.59 -20.19 0.12
C ASP A 231 24.65 -19.19 -0.58
N GLN A 232 25.20 -18.32 -1.42
CA GLN A 232 24.45 -17.31 -2.18
C GLN A 232 23.67 -17.95 -3.35
N GLU A 233 22.49 -17.41 -3.68
CA GLU A 233 21.54 -18.07 -4.58
C GLU A 233 22.04 -18.19 -6.05
N PHE A 234 22.75 -17.18 -6.57
CA PHE A 234 23.40 -17.30 -7.89
C PHE A 234 24.49 -18.38 -7.90
N ALA A 235 25.26 -18.55 -6.82
CA ALA A 235 26.29 -19.59 -6.73
C ALA A 235 25.67 -20.98 -6.69
N LYS A 236 24.61 -21.16 -5.87
CA LYS A 236 23.77 -22.36 -5.85
C LYS A 236 23.08 -22.65 -7.19
N THR A 237 22.92 -21.65 -8.05
CA THR A 237 22.39 -21.79 -9.42
C THR A 237 23.49 -22.15 -10.42
N LEU A 238 24.70 -21.59 -10.29
CA LEU A 238 25.84 -21.88 -11.18
C LEU A 238 26.39 -23.30 -10.99
N LEU A 239 26.48 -23.77 -9.74
CA LEU A 239 27.16 -25.02 -9.39
C LEU A 239 26.29 -26.27 -9.52
N LYS A 240 25.06 -26.11 -10.02
CA LYS A 240 24.15 -27.20 -10.35
C LYS A 240 24.58 -27.91 -11.64
N PRO A 241 24.65 -29.25 -11.69
CA PRO A 241 24.92 -30.00 -12.92
C PRO A 241 24.01 -29.62 -14.10
N GLU A 242 22.74 -29.30 -13.79
CA GLU A 242 21.71 -28.82 -14.72
C GLU A 242 22.07 -27.47 -15.36
N PHE A 243 23.03 -26.72 -14.84
CA PHE A 243 23.53 -25.51 -15.49
C PHE A 243 24.38 -25.84 -16.74
N PHE A 244 25.09 -26.97 -16.71
CA PHE A 244 26.06 -27.40 -17.74
C PHE A 244 25.58 -28.62 -18.57
N GLU A 245 24.30 -28.98 -18.45
CA GLU A 245 23.67 -30.16 -19.07
C GLU A 245 23.73 -30.16 -20.61
N SER A 246 23.69 -28.98 -21.25
CA SER A 246 23.67 -28.83 -22.71
C SER A 246 25.04 -29.04 -23.38
N LEU A 247 26.09 -29.37 -22.62
CA LEU A 247 27.46 -29.52 -23.14
C LEU A 247 27.79 -30.99 -23.39
N THR A 248 28.13 -31.33 -24.64
CA THR A 248 28.59 -32.69 -24.98
C THR A 248 29.95 -32.98 -24.33
N LYS A 249 30.27 -34.27 -24.16
CA LYS A 249 31.57 -34.70 -23.59
C LYS A 249 32.75 -34.04 -24.32
N ALA A 250 32.74 -34.03 -25.66
CA ALA A 250 33.79 -33.41 -26.46
C ALA A 250 33.97 -31.89 -26.19
N MET A 251 32.89 -31.16 -25.85
CA MET A 251 32.99 -29.76 -25.44
C MET A 251 33.64 -29.60 -24.05
N LYS A 252 33.29 -30.48 -23.09
CA LYS A 252 33.92 -30.50 -21.75
C LYS A 252 35.38 -30.96 -21.80
N ASP A 253 35.71 -31.93 -22.66
CA ASP A 253 37.08 -32.38 -22.92
C ASP A 253 37.91 -31.24 -23.54
N THR A 254 37.35 -30.49 -24.50
CA THR A 254 37.98 -29.29 -25.11
C THR A 254 38.28 -28.21 -24.07
N TRP A 255 37.32 -27.93 -23.17
CA TRP A 255 37.52 -26.98 -22.07
C TRP A 255 38.62 -27.45 -21.12
N THR A 256 38.59 -28.72 -20.72
CA THR A 256 39.55 -29.30 -19.77
C THR A 256 40.97 -29.30 -20.34
N ALA A 257 41.14 -29.60 -21.64
CA ALA A 257 42.43 -29.50 -22.32
C ALA A 257 43.00 -28.06 -22.37
N LYS A 258 42.13 -27.04 -22.40
CA LYS A 258 42.53 -25.63 -22.44
C LYS A 258 42.83 -25.04 -21.05
N TYR A 259 42.02 -25.38 -20.04
CA TYR A 259 42.06 -24.76 -18.70
C TYR A 259 42.60 -25.67 -17.60
N GLN A 260 42.92 -26.93 -17.89
CA GLN A 260 43.42 -27.97 -16.96
C GLN A 260 42.50 -28.29 -15.76
N ASN A 261 41.30 -27.69 -15.72
CA ASN A 261 40.22 -27.95 -14.76
C ASN A 261 38.96 -28.42 -15.52
N THR A 262 38.09 -29.17 -14.84
CA THR A 262 36.72 -29.41 -15.34
C THR A 262 35.93 -28.10 -15.40
N VAL A 263 34.82 -28.08 -16.14
CA VAL A 263 33.94 -26.90 -16.23
C VAL A 263 33.42 -26.52 -14.85
N GLU A 264 32.92 -27.52 -14.12
CA GLU A 264 32.27 -27.38 -12.83
C GLU A 264 33.24 -26.87 -11.74
N GLU A 265 34.46 -27.43 -11.67
CA GLU A 265 35.47 -27.00 -10.70
C GLU A 265 36.08 -25.64 -11.09
N TYR A 266 36.24 -25.34 -12.38
CA TYR A 266 36.66 -24.00 -12.82
C TYR A 266 35.67 -22.93 -12.36
N PHE A 267 34.36 -23.12 -12.58
CA PHE A 267 33.38 -22.10 -12.20
C PHE A 267 33.21 -21.95 -10.68
N LYS A 268 33.37 -23.05 -9.93
CA LYS A 268 33.46 -23.03 -8.46
C LYS A 268 34.63 -22.20 -7.95
N GLN A 269 35.85 -22.44 -8.46
CA GLN A 269 37.02 -21.63 -8.12
C GLN A 269 36.86 -20.18 -8.58
N SER A 270 36.27 -19.95 -9.77
CA SER A 270 36.14 -18.62 -10.37
C SER A 270 35.20 -17.69 -9.58
N ILE A 271 34.07 -18.18 -9.03
CA ILE A 271 33.21 -17.33 -8.19
C ILE A 271 33.83 -17.01 -6.83
N LEU A 272 34.63 -17.93 -6.26
CA LEU A 272 35.38 -17.66 -5.03
C LEU A 272 36.45 -16.57 -5.26
N GLN A 273 37.22 -16.69 -6.34
CA GLN A 273 38.31 -15.75 -6.68
C GLN A 273 37.81 -14.39 -7.16
N ASN A 274 36.73 -14.34 -7.95
CA ASN A 274 36.27 -13.09 -8.58
C ASN A 274 35.09 -12.41 -7.86
N ILE A 275 34.45 -13.06 -6.89
CA ILE A 275 33.31 -12.49 -6.17
C ILE A 275 33.46 -12.68 -4.65
N GLY A 276 33.73 -13.91 -4.17
CA GLY A 276 33.87 -14.20 -2.74
C GLY A 276 34.98 -13.39 -2.05
N ILE A 277 36.23 -13.55 -2.49
CA ILE A 277 37.40 -12.82 -1.98
C ILE A 277 37.21 -11.28 -2.10
N PRO A 278 36.82 -10.70 -3.25
CA PRO A 278 36.59 -9.26 -3.36
C PRO A 278 35.48 -8.72 -2.45
N VAL A 279 34.38 -9.45 -2.23
CA VAL A 279 33.29 -9.05 -1.31
C VAL A 279 33.78 -9.03 0.13
N THR A 280 34.42 -10.12 0.61
CA THR A 280 34.93 -10.18 1.99
C THR A 280 36.04 -9.14 2.22
N ARG A 281 36.88 -8.85 1.21
CA ARG A 281 37.84 -7.73 1.25
C ARG A 281 37.15 -6.37 1.35
N MET A 282 36.09 -6.13 0.57
CA MET A 282 35.33 -4.87 0.60
C MET A 282 34.65 -4.66 1.97
N ILE A 283 34.06 -5.69 2.54
CA ILE A 283 33.45 -5.65 3.89
C ILE A 283 34.54 -5.38 4.95
N SER A 284 35.68 -6.07 4.87
CA SER A 284 36.82 -5.84 5.78
C SER A 284 37.39 -4.42 5.67
N TYR A 285 37.52 -3.85 4.47
CA TYR A 285 37.90 -2.44 4.28
C TYR A 285 36.86 -1.50 4.92
N LEU A 286 35.56 -1.78 4.74
CA LEU A 286 34.50 -0.98 5.31
C LEU A 286 34.54 -0.98 6.84
N GLU A 287 34.66 -2.15 7.48
CA GLU A 287 34.68 -2.29 8.93
C GLU A 287 35.98 -1.76 9.57
N ASN A 288 37.14 -2.08 8.99
CA ASN A 288 38.44 -1.88 9.65
C ASN A 288 39.21 -0.62 9.21
N GLU A 289 38.92 -0.05 8.03
CA GLU A 289 39.61 1.15 7.52
C GLU A 289 38.66 2.33 7.30
N TYR A 290 37.53 2.12 6.64
CA TYR A 290 36.62 3.21 6.25
C TYR A 290 35.96 3.86 7.47
N LEU A 291 35.46 3.08 8.44
CA LEU A 291 34.86 3.62 9.67
C LEU A 291 35.84 4.50 10.46
N CYS A 292 37.11 4.13 10.54
CA CYS A 292 38.16 4.94 11.17
C CYS A 292 38.43 6.27 10.44
N ASN A 293 37.99 6.39 9.18
CA ASN A 293 38.07 7.61 8.37
C ASN A 293 36.74 8.38 8.28
N CYS A 294 35.74 8.07 9.11
CA CYS A 294 34.53 8.90 9.26
C CYS A 294 34.60 9.77 10.53
N PRO A 295 34.34 11.09 10.49
CA PRO A 295 34.41 11.97 11.66
C PRO A 295 33.49 11.54 12.81
N ASN A 296 34.05 11.31 13.99
CA ASN A 296 33.32 10.98 15.22
C ASN A 296 32.97 12.20 16.09
N GLN A 297 33.63 13.34 15.87
CA GLN A 297 33.34 14.60 16.54
C GLN A 297 32.20 15.33 15.81
N GLU A 298 31.03 15.40 16.42
CA GLU A 298 29.83 16.00 15.80
C GLU A 298 29.98 17.51 15.57
N GLU A 299 30.84 18.20 16.33
CA GLU A 299 31.26 19.60 16.12
C GLU A 299 32.06 19.78 14.82
N VAL A 300 32.83 18.76 14.41
CA VAL A 300 33.64 18.78 13.20
C VAL A 300 32.77 18.57 11.97
N LEU A 301 31.81 17.66 12.00
CA LEU A 301 30.86 17.39 10.92
C LEU A 301 29.50 16.94 11.46
N SER A 302 28.42 17.56 10.98
CA SER A 302 27.04 17.15 11.32
C SER A 302 26.14 16.87 10.10
N GLY A 303 26.62 17.04 8.87
CA GLY A 303 25.85 16.80 7.62
C GLY A 303 26.56 17.32 6.36
N LEU A 304 25.92 17.16 5.20
CA LEU A 304 26.47 17.57 3.88
C LEU A 304 26.81 19.06 3.78
N GLY A 305 26.22 19.95 4.60
CA GLY A 305 26.37 21.40 4.44
C GLY A 305 27.83 21.85 4.52
N LYS A 306 28.63 21.13 5.30
CA LYS A 306 30.06 21.34 5.50
C LYS A 306 30.97 20.63 4.50
N LEU A 307 30.42 19.72 3.68
CA LEU A 307 31.23 18.91 2.76
C LEU A 307 31.55 19.67 1.47
N PRO A 308 32.75 19.49 0.89
CA PRO A 308 33.89 18.73 1.43
C PRO A 308 34.56 19.44 2.62
N LEU A 309 34.92 18.68 3.66
CA LEU A 309 35.71 19.17 4.78
C LEU A 309 37.07 19.68 4.28
N ARG A 310 37.39 20.95 4.50
CA ARG A 310 38.67 21.55 4.06
C ARG A 310 39.89 20.82 4.64
N TYR A 311 39.83 20.44 5.91
CA TYR A 311 40.85 19.65 6.59
C TYR A 311 40.21 18.40 7.22
N PHE A 312 40.86 17.25 7.06
CA PHE A 312 40.48 16.01 7.74
C PHE A 312 41.74 15.26 8.20
N ILE A 313 41.72 14.69 9.41
CA ILE A 313 42.90 14.10 10.10
C ILE A 313 44.15 15.00 9.96
N LYS A 314 43.98 16.30 10.23
CA LYS A 314 44.99 17.37 10.15
C LYS A 314 45.67 17.56 8.77
N LYS A 315 45.12 17.01 7.67
CA LYS A 315 45.59 17.21 6.28
C LYS A 315 44.56 18.01 5.47
N GLU A 316 45.01 18.85 4.53
CA GLU A 316 44.11 19.53 3.59
C GLU A 316 43.59 18.53 2.55
N THR A 317 42.31 18.66 2.18
CA THR A 317 41.63 17.71 1.28
C THR A 317 41.45 18.28 -0.14
N LEU A 318 41.24 17.39 -1.11
CA LEU A 318 41.19 17.77 -2.54
C LEU A 318 39.98 18.64 -2.93
N GLN A 319 38.84 18.51 -2.23
CA GLN A 319 37.61 19.32 -2.41
C GLN A 319 37.02 19.36 -3.84
N LYS A 320 37.47 18.46 -4.74
CA LYS A 320 37.17 18.48 -6.17
C LYS A 320 36.90 17.07 -6.70
N LEU A 321 36.04 16.99 -7.70
CA LEU A 321 35.85 15.82 -8.55
C LEU A 321 37.10 15.57 -9.42
N PRO A 322 37.30 14.35 -9.96
CA PRO A 322 38.42 14.04 -10.86
C PRO A 322 38.55 14.95 -12.09
N ASN A 323 37.45 15.56 -12.57
CA ASN A 323 37.47 16.55 -13.66
C ASN A 323 37.87 17.98 -13.22
N GLY A 324 38.29 18.16 -11.97
CA GLY A 324 38.70 19.45 -11.39
C GLY A 324 37.56 20.35 -10.89
N GLN A 325 36.29 19.99 -11.10
CA GLN A 325 35.15 20.77 -10.61
C GLN A 325 35.02 20.69 -9.08
N ARG A 326 34.66 21.81 -8.45
CA ARG A 326 34.59 21.92 -6.98
C ARG A 326 33.33 21.26 -6.42
N LEU A 327 33.52 20.31 -5.50
CA LEU A 327 32.44 19.69 -4.72
C LEU A 327 31.78 20.73 -3.80
N SER A 328 30.51 20.51 -3.47
CA SER A 328 29.77 21.33 -2.50
C SER A 328 28.54 20.54 -2.06
N GLY A 329 28.54 20.05 -0.82
CA GLY A 329 27.48 19.21 -0.28
C GLY A 329 26.14 19.95 -0.20
N ALA A 330 26.12 21.27 -0.05
CA ALA A 330 24.91 22.08 -0.22
C ALA A 330 24.32 22.03 -1.66
N ARG A 331 25.15 21.97 -2.71
CA ARG A 331 24.68 21.75 -4.09
C ARG A 331 24.28 20.30 -4.34
N THR A 332 24.98 19.35 -3.72
CA THR A 332 24.60 17.93 -3.72
C THR A 332 23.25 17.73 -3.07
N TYR A 333 23.03 18.32 -1.89
CA TYR A 333 21.77 18.35 -1.19
C TYR A 333 20.64 18.92 -2.06
N GLN A 334 20.86 20.06 -2.74
CA GLN A 334 19.85 20.60 -3.66
C GLN A 334 19.52 19.63 -4.81
N ARG A 335 20.49 18.87 -5.33
CA ARG A 335 20.27 17.85 -6.38
C ARG A 335 19.53 16.61 -5.86
N LEU A 336 19.89 16.13 -4.67
CA LEU A 336 19.21 15.01 -3.99
C LEU A 336 17.77 15.40 -3.63
N MET A 337 17.59 16.56 -3.00
CA MET A 337 16.28 17.12 -2.67
C MET A 337 15.38 17.22 -3.91
N ARG A 338 15.90 17.62 -5.08
CA ARG A 338 15.13 17.65 -6.34
C ARG A 338 14.65 16.27 -6.85
N PHE A 339 15.31 15.17 -6.46
CA PHE A 339 14.75 13.82 -6.65
C PHE A 339 13.61 13.59 -5.67
N PHE A 340 13.86 13.82 -4.37
CA PHE A 340 12.88 13.63 -3.30
C PHE A 340 11.64 14.53 -3.40
N THR A 341 11.72 15.70 -4.01
CA THR A 341 10.58 16.61 -4.25
C THR A 341 10.00 16.49 -5.65
N THR A 342 10.73 15.87 -6.59
CA THR A 342 10.44 15.83 -8.03
C THR A 342 10.22 17.20 -8.71
N MET A 343 10.58 18.29 -8.03
CA MET A 343 10.38 19.69 -8.44
C MET A 343 11.57 20.56 -8.07
N ASP A 344 11.87 21.59 -8.88
CA ASP A 344 13.01 22.49 -8.67
C ASP A 344 12.70 23.59 -7.63
N VAL A 345 12.61 23.18 -6.37
CA VAL A 345 12.41 24.06 -5.20
C VAL A 345 13.76 24.38 -4.53
N SER A 346 13.94 25.59 -4.03
CA SER A 346 15.16 25.92 -3.27
C SER A 346 15.05 25.51 -1.79
N PRO A 347 16.14 25.01 -1.17
CA PRO A 347 16.15 24.68 0.26
C PRO A 347 15.79 25.88 1.15
N ALA A 348 16.21 27.09 0.77
CA ALA A 348 15.89 28.31 1.52
C ALA A 348 14.38 28.61 1.57
N GLN A 349 13.65 28.43 0.46
CA GLN A 349 12.20 28.60 0.41
C GLN A 349 11.48 27.51 1.22
N LEU A 350 11.91 26.24 1.09
CA LEU A 350 11.31 25.13 1.84
C LEU A 350 11.51 25.29 3.35
N ARG A 351 12.74 25.59 3.80
CA ARG A 351 13.02 25.88 5.21
C ARG A 351 12.21 27.06 5.75
N THR A 352 12.04 28.13 4.96
CA THR A 352 11.25 29.29 5.39
C THR A 352 9.77 28.92 5.59
N LYS A 353 9.21 28.09 4.70
CA LYS A 353 7.86 27.53 4.90
C LYS A 353 7.78 26.66 6.15
N ALA A 354 8.75 25.76 6.35
CA ALA A 354 8.82 24.91 7.53
C ALA A 354 8.93 25.70 8.85
N VAL A 355 9.74 26.78 8.92
CA VAL A 355 9.86 27.66 10.11
C VAL A 355 8.58 28.45 10.37
N GLY A 356 7.93 28.95 9.32
CA GLY A 356 6.61 29.59 9.43
C GLY A 356 5.58 28.63 10.02
N ARG A 357 5.59 27.38 9.55
CA ARG A 357 4.72 26.31 10.01
C ARG A 357 5.00 25.95 11.47
N LEU A 358 6.25 25.60 11.81
CA LEU A 358 6.76 25.37 13.17
C LEU A 358 6.22 26.38 14.21
N SER A 359 6.20 27.66 13.82
CA SER A 359 5.78 28.78 14.68
C SER A 359 4.26 28.99 14.79
N GLU A 360 3.51 28.81 13.70
CA GLU A 360 2.03 28.74 13.73
C GLU A 360 1.60 27.68 14.74
N LEU A 361 2.26 26.54 14.61
CA LEU A 361 1.85 25.34 15.30
C LEU A 361 2.25 25.49 16.76
N TYR A 362 3.49 25.83 17.13
CA TYR A 362 3.89 25.92 18.56
C TYR A 362 2.93 26.79 19.43
N ARG A 363 2.17 27.71 18.83
CA ARG A 363 1.07 28.44 19.48
C ARG A 363 -0.16 27.58 19.79
N LYS A 364 -0.57 26.68 18.89
CA LYS A 364 -1.62 25.68 19.13
C LYS A 364 -1.27 24.77 20.33
N VAL A 365 0.01 24.47 20.64
CA VAL A 365 0.39 23.84 21.95
C VAL A 365 0.00 24.68 23.13
N VAL A 366 0.27 25.97 23.04
CA VAL A 366 0.14 26.89 24.17
C VAL A 366 -1.33 27.07 24.50
N ILE A 367 -2.19 27.04 23.47
CA ILE A 367 -3.64 27.01 23.59
C ILE A 367 -4.08 25.68 24.22
N LEU A 368 -3.61 24.53 23.70
CA LEU A 368 -3.81 23.24 24.35
C LEU A 368 -3.47 23.29 25.83
N ALA A 369 -2.23 23.63 26.19
CA ALA A 369 -1.71 23.35 27.53
C ALA A 369 -2.66 23.91 28.59
N LYS A 370 -3.24 25.08 28.29
CA LYS A 370 -4.27 25.75 29.09
C LYS A 370 -5.61 25.01 29.08
N LEU A 371 -6.08 24.54 27.92
CA LEU A 371 -7.30 23.71 27.79
C LEU A 371 -7.21 22.39 28.59
N TYR A 372 -6.08 21.67 28.53
CA TYR A 372 -5.88 20.43 29.30
C TYR A 372 -5.85 20.69 30.81
N THR A 373 -4.95 21.56 31.24
CA THR A 373 -4.69 21.79 32.68
C THR A 373 -5.73 22.69 33.35
N LYS A 374 -6.61 23.31 32.55
CA LYS A 374 -7.46 24.47 32.89
C LYS A 374 -6.67 25.69 33.45
N GLU A 375 -5.34 25.70 33.34
CA GLU A 375 -4.46 26.80 33.78
C GLU A 375 -4.44 27.96 32.80
N GLN A 376 -4.63 29.19 33.28
CA GLN A 376 -4.53 30.38 32.43
C GLN A 376 -3.07 30.80 32.14
N ASN A 377 -2.12 30.45 33.01
CA ASN A 377 -0.71 30.77 32.81
C ASN A 377 -0.02 29.79 31.84
N LYS A 378 0.55 30.30 30.75
CA LYS A 378 1.24 29.51 29.71
C LYS A 378 2.28 28.53 30.27
N ASN A 379 3.13 28.97 31.19
CA ASN A 379 4.27 28.18 31.64
C ASN A 379 3.84 27.12 32.67
N THR A 380 2.94 27.48 33.58
CA THR A 380 2.29 26.53 34.50
C THR A 380 1.54 25.46 33.73
N ALA A 381 0.77 25.86 32.72
CA ALA A 381 0.05 24.98 31.83
C ALA A 381 0.99 23.98 31.11
N ILE A 382 2.04 24.46 30.44
CA ILE A 382 3.01 23.59 29.75
C ILE A 382 3.71 22.64 30.73
N ASN A 383 4.04 23.08 31.94
CA ASN A 383 4.76 22.25 32.91
C ASN A 383 3.85 21.23 33.63
N LYS A 384 2.60 21.59 33.96
CA LYS A 384 1.60 20.65 34.48
C LYS A 384 1.21 19.62 33.44
N LEU A 385 1.11 20.03 32.17
CA LEU A 385 1.06 19.13 31.03
C LEU A 385 2.29 18.20 31.12
N LYS A 386 3.53 18.70 30.88
CA LYS A 386 4.81 17.95 30.83
C LYS A 386 5.04 16.87 31.88
N LYS A 387 4.47 16.99 33.10
CA LYS A 387 4.56 15.95 34.14
C LYS A 387 3.71 14.73 33.84
N VAL A 388 2.50 14.92 33.33
CA VAL A 388 1.62 13.84 32.87
C VAL A 388 2.29 13.09 31.71
N LEU A 389 2.99 13.85 30.86
CA LEU A 389 3.56 13.38 29.57
C LEU A 389 4.91 12.67 29.71
N ARG A 390 5.19 12.26 30.94
CA ARG A 390 6.43 11.65 31.45
C ARG A 390 6.14 10.63 32.56
N ASN A 391 4.85 10.35 32.83
CA ASN A 391 4.38 9.37 33.81
C ASN A 391 4.20 8.00 33.17
N ARG A 392 4.76 6.91 33.72
CA ARG A 392 4.77 5.56 33.11
C ARG A 392 3.42 4.89 32.90
N ASP A 393 2.35 5.30 33.58
CA ASP A 393 0.99 4.88 33.18
C ASP A 393 0.76 5.20 31.71
N GLN A 394 1.47 6.23 31.24
CA GLN A 394 1.59 6.64 29.88
C GLN A 394 2.75 5.93 29.10
N TRP A 395 3.03 4.62 29.27
CA TRP A 395 4.00 3.78 28.52
C TRP A 395 3.47 2.34 28.29
N PHE A 396 4.00 1.51 27.35
CA PHE A 396 3.63 0.06 27.24
C PHE A 396 4.14 -0.78 28.40
N ASN A 397 5.17 -0.27 29.04
CA ASN A 397 5.95 -0.97 30.02
C ASN A 397 5.93 -0.17 31.32
N ASN A 398 5.24 -0.73 32.32
CA ASN A 398 5.10 -0.12 33.64
C ASN A 398 6.47 -0.11 34.39
N GLN A 399 7.40 -0.98 33.98
CA GLN A 399 8.79 -1.01 34.39
C GLN A 399 9.72 -0.77 33.18
N PRO A 400 10.95 -0.26 33.36
CA PRO A 400 11.83 -0.04 32.23
C PRO A 400 12.33 -1.40 31.72
N PHE A 401 12.55 -1.52 30.41
CA PHE A 401 13.27 -2.69 29.89
C PHE A 401 14.68 -2.72 30.49
N PRO A 402 15.21 -3.90 30.89
CA PRO A 402 16.63 -4.08 31.16
C PRO A 402 17.46 -3.62 29.95
N SER A 403 18.64 -3.03 30.19
CA SER A 403 19.52 -2.55 29.12
C SER A 403 20.05 -3.68 28.20
N SER A 404 19.89 -4.94 28.61
CA SER A 404 20.17 -6.14 27.81
C SER A 404 19.06 -6.52 26.83
N GLU A 405 17.85 -5.95 26.94
CA GLU A 405 16.71 -6.20 26.03
C GLU A 405 16.58 -5.13 24.93
N SER A 406 17.26 -3.98 25.06
CA SER A 406 17.20 -2.88 24.08
C SER A 406 18.53 -2.58 23.34
N GLY A 407 19.59 -3.33 23.61
CA GLY A 407 20.92 -3.17 23.02
C GLY A 407 21.20 -4.04 21.78
N GLU A 408 22.37 -3.86 21.14
CA GLU A 408 22.81 -4.65 19.97
C GLU A 408 22.87 -6.17 20.24
N ASP A 409 22.99 -6.60 21.51
CA ASP A 409 23.07 -8.02 21.88
C ASP A 409 21.71 -8.76 21.87
N ALA A 410 20.59 -8.05 22.12
CA ALA A 410 19.25 -8.64 22.13
C ALA A 410 18.83 -9.21 20.75
N PHE A 411 19.43 -8.67 19.67
CA PHE A 411 19.31 -9.17 18.30
C PHE A 411 19.76 -10.63 18.12
N VAL A 412 20.68 -11.12 18.96
CA VAL A 412 21.17 -12.50 18.91
C VAL A 412 20.20 -13.47 19.60
N MET A 413 19.26 -12.94 20.40
CA MET A 413 18.45 -13.76 21.30
C MET A 413 16.93 -13.75 21.01
N CYS A 414 16.24 -12.69 20.57
CA CYS A 414 14.75 -12.61 20.44
C CYS A 414 14.10 -13.38 19.23
N HIS A 415 12.76 -13.63 19.19
CA HIS A 415 11.99 -14.82 18.68
C HIS A 415 10.44 -14.87 18.91
N ASP A 416 9.64 -14.84 17.84
CA ASP A 416 8.57 -15.77 17.38
C ASP A 416 8.16 -16.93 18.33
N THR A 417 6.88 -17.25 18.58
CA THR A 417 5.60 -16.51 18.41
C THR A 417 4.60 -16.95 19.51
N ALA A 418 3.90 -16.02 20.21
CA ALA A 418 2.84 -16.26 21.21
C ALA A 418 1.68 -15.21 21.25
N SER A 419 0.47 -15.57 20.84
CA SER A 419 -0.83 -14.84 20.85
C SER A 419 -1.02 -13.67 19.91
N ALA A 420 -2.30 -13.36 19.72
CA ALA A 420 -2.82 -12.10 19.25
C ALA A 420 -4.27 -11.97 19.78
N GLN A 421 -5.03 -10.91 19.45
CA GLN A 421 -6.50 -10.99 19.25
C GLN A 421 -7.08 -9.75 18.55
N VAL A 422 -6.30 -9.13 17.67
CA VAL A 422 -6.46 -7.78 17.11
C VAL A 422 -7.63 -7.40 16.15
N MET A 423 -7.31 -6.35 15.40
CA MET A 423 -7.72 -5.83 14.09
C MET A 423 -9.07 -5.13 13.79
N LYS A 424 -9.92 -4.71 14.74
CA LYS A 424 -11.33 -4.36 14.44
C LYS A 424 -12.03 -2.93 14.81
N THR A 425 -12.45 -2.47 16.03
CA THR A 425 -13.36 -1.26 16.39
C THR A 425 -12.83 0.16 16.20
N LYS A 426 -12.13 0.77 17.20
CA LYS A 426 -11.73 2.19 17.39
C LYS A 426 -11.30 2.96 16.16
N VAL A 427 -10.96 2.25 15.10
CA VAL A 427 -10.51 2.74 13.80
C VAL A 427 -11.19 2.00 12.61
N LYS A 428 -12.45 1.52 12.73
CA LYS A 428 -13.39 1.02 11.68
C LYS A 428 -14.83 1.61 11.79
N PRO A 429 -15.26 2.13 12.97
CA PRO A 429 -16.12 3.35 13.29
C PRO A 429 -16.03 5.01 12.95
N VAL A 430 -14.33 6.51 12.35
CA VAL A 430 -13.38 6.94 11.25
C VAL A 430 -12.71 5.95 10.32
N ILE A 431 -13.36 5.80 9.16
CA ILE A 431 -13.10 4.88 8.07
C ILE A 431 -13.92 5.36 6.88
N ASP A 432 -15.13 4.90 6.64
CA ASP A 432 -15.47 4.67 5.25
C ASP A 432 -15.81 5.96 4.41
N THR A 433 -16.43 6.98 4.96
CA THR A 433 -17.01 8.15 4.27
C THR A 433 -16.16 9.07 3.35
N LEU A 434 -14.87 8.81 3.03
CA LEU A 434 -14.08 9.61 2.08
C LEU A 434 -13.70 8.90 0.77
N PHE A 435 -13.16 7.68 0.83
CA PHE A 435 -12.65 7.04 -0.37
C PHE A 435 -13.75 6.12 -0.89
N TYR A 436 -13.45 4.92 -1.38
CA TYR A 436 -14.48 3.99 -1.84
C TYR A 436 -14.17 2.59 -1.28
N SER A 437 -14.93 1.92 -0.42
CA SER A 437 -14.67 0.52 0.00
C SER A 437 -15.42 -0.48 -0.88
N SER A 438 -16.01 0.04 -1.97
CA SER A 438 -16.62 -0.65 -3.10
C SER A 438 -16.79 0.24 -4.30
N GLY A 439 -16.77 -0.49 -5.39
CA GLY A 439 -16.99 -0.11 -6.73
C GLY A 439 -15.86 -0.58 -7.64
N ARG A 440 -16.06 -0.69 -8.97
CA ARG A 440 -15.00 -0.31 -9.96
C ARG A 440 -14.54 1.18 -9.76
N LYS A 441 -14.67 1.78 -8.56
CA LYS A 441 -14.07 3.03 -8.03
C LYS A 441 -13.40 2.86 -6.67
N LYS A 442 -13.62 1.72 -6.02
CA LYS A 442 -13.20 1.42 -4.66
C LYS A 442 -11.80 2.03 -4.53
N THR A 443 -11.54 2.70 -3.44
CA THR A 443 -10.24 3.02 -2.91
C THR A 443 -9.87 2.08 -1.68
N VAL A 444 -10.63 1.02 -1.25
CA VAL A 444 -10.46 0.09 -0.05
C VAL A 444 -10.73 -1.48 -0.35
N PRO A 445 -10.76 -2.62 0.48
CA PRO A 445 -10.50 -4.08 0.01
C PRO A 445 -11.04 -5.46 0.72
N ALA A 446 -10.49 -6.76 0.54
CA ALA A 446 -10.91 -8.17 1.05
C ALA A 446 -10.11 -9.44 1.84
N CYS A 447 -8.77 -9.81 1.96
CA CYS A 447 -8.00 -10.91 2.80
C CYS A 447 -7.38 -10.65 4.30
N SER A 448 -6.06 -10.32 4.58
CA SER A 448 -5.35 -10.07 5.92
C SER A 448 -3.95 -9.34 6.10
N LEU A 449 -3.68 -8.41 7.07
CA LEU A 449 -2.33 -7.92 7.55
C LEU A 449 -1.91 -8.51 8.90
N GLU A 450 -0.63 -8.46 9.28
CA GLU A 450 -0.12 -9.00 10.54
C GLU A 450 1.27 -8.46 10.87
N VAL A 451 1.36 -7.36 11.63
CA VAL A 451 2.67 -6.78 11.96
C VAL A 451 3.56 -7.72 12.77
N THR A 452 4.88 -7.54 12.65
CA THR A 452 5.86 -8.09 13.56
C THR A 452 6.99 -7.07 13.85
N ALA A 453 7.95 -7.46 14.70
CA ALA A 453 9.05 -6.66 15.22
C ALA A 453 10.24 -6.53 14.25
N ASP A 454 10.91 -5.38 14.26
CA ASP A 454 12.09 -5.07 13.46
C ASP A 454 13.36 -5.09 14.25
N PHE A 455 14.25 -5.88 13.70
CA PHE A 455 15.51 -6.21 14.29
C PHE A 455 16.64 -5.31 13.76
N HIS A 456 16.32 -4.22 13.06
CA HIS A 456 17.28 -3.18 12.69
C HIS A 456 17.41 -2.10 13.78
N PRO A 457 18.45 -2.11 14.63
CA PRO A 457 18.49 -1.34 15.88
C PRO A 457 18.58 0.19 15.72
N PHE A 458 18.91 0.68 14.52
CA PHE A 458 19.07 2.12 14.25
C PHE A 458 17.81 2.78 13.66
N VAL A 459 16.69 2.05 13.61
CA VAL A 459 15.41 2.52 13.07
C VAL A 459 14.52 3.05 14.20
N SER A 460 13.76 4.12 13.94
CA SER A 460 12.91 4.82 14.93
C SER A 460 11.57 5.35 14.37
N TYR A 461 11.41 5.41 13.05
CA TYR A 461 10.61 6.41 12.32
C TYR A 461 9.43 5.82 11.51
N HIS A 462 8.13 5.95 11.78
CA HIS A 462 7.09 5.16 11.03
C HIS A 462 7.11 5.31 9.51
N ALA A 463 6.92 4.17 8.80
CA ALA A 463 7.57 4.00 7.50
C ALA A 463 7.46 2.59 6.75
N TYR A 464 6.40 2.15 6.04
CA TYR A 464 6.14 0.74 5.58
C TYR A 464 6.89 0.15 4.31
N GLY A 465 6.54 -1.03 3.73
CA GLY A 465 7.17 -1.80 2.60
C GLY A 465 6.32 -2.99 2.03
N VAL A 466 6.77 -3.90 1.11
CA VAL A 466 5.77 -4.75 0.36
C VAL A 466 5.97 -6.16 -0.36
N GLY A 467 4.86 -6.72 -0.95
CA GLY A 467 4.69 -7.95 -1.78
C GLY A 467 3.52 -7.96 -2.85
N SER A 468 2.84 -9.11 -3.18
CA SER A 468 2.20 -9.53 -4.50
C SER A 468 0.86 -8.97 -5.08
N LYS A 469 0.28 -9.68 -6.09
CA LYS A 469 -1.17 -9.70 -6.51
C LYS A 469 -1.92 -11.08 -6.63
N ASP A 470 -1.64 -12.09 -5.80
CA ASP A 470 -2.37 -13.41 -5.79
C ASP A 470 -2.93 -14.03 -4.45
N CYS A 471 -2.74 -13.44 -3.26
CA CYS A 471 -2.95 -14.10 -1.96
C CYS A 471 -1.65 -14.08 -1.10
N THR A 472 -0.44 -14.22 -1.73
CA THR A 472 0.90 -14.69 -1.21
C THR A 472 1.97 -13.77 -0.58
N SER A 473 2.08 -12.46 -0.82
CA SER A 473 3.16 -11.58 -0.26
C SER A 473 3.45 -11.76 1.24
N LYS A 474 2.79 -11.10 2.20
CA LYS A 474 1.99 -9.87 2.15
C LYS A 474 2.75 -8.64 1.71
N SER A 475 2.40 -7.50 2.29
CA SER A 475 3.17 -6.25 2.38
C SER A 475 4.51 -6.45 3.09
N THR A 476 5.08 -5.49 3.85
CA THR A 476 6.03 -5.64 4.98
C THR A 476 6.04 -4.25 5.77
N GLN A 477 6.09 -3.74 7.07
CA GLN A 477 6.09 -3.75 8.62
C GLN A 477 7.07 -4.37 9.64
N TYR A 478 8.21 -3.70 9.74
CA TYR A 478 9.24 -3.60 10.78
C TYR A 478 8.93 -2.63 11.97
N LEU A 479 8.25 -2.99 13.08
CA LEU A 479 8.34 -2.13 14.31
C LEU A 479 9.72 -2.23 14.99
N PRO A 480 10.63 -1.23 15.01
CA PRO A 480 11.93 -1.27 15.66
C PRO A 480 11.73 -1.63 17.09
N PHE A 481 12.14 -2.85 17.31
CA PHE A 481 12.02 -3.58 18.51
C PHE A 481 12.93 -2.92 19.56
N PHE A 482 14.11 -2.51 19.11
CA PHE A 482 15.14 -1.82 19.89
C PHE A 482 14.84 -0.32 20.02
N MET A 483 13.88 0.02 20.88
CA MET A 483 13.56 1.39 21.31
C MET A 483 13.43 1.42 22.83
N ASP A 484 14.29 2.19 23.53
CA ASP A 484 14.32 2.35 25.01
C ASP A 484 12.94 2.57 25.65
N LYS A 485 12.07 3.22 24.88
CA LYS A 485 10.66 3.44 25.15
C LYS A 485 9.92 3.06 23.88
N PHE A 486 9.33 1.86 23.88
CA PHE A 486 8.55 1.31 22.77
C PHE A 486 7.19 2.01 22.62
N GLY A 487 7.16 3.34 22.63
CA GLY A 487 5.97 4.15 22.82
C GLY A 487 5.54 4.34 24.30
N PRO A 488 5.46 5.60 24.77
CA PRO A 488 4.58 6.12 25.85
C PRO A 488 3.00 5.77 25.87
N LYS A 489 2.01 6.71 25.98
CA LYS A 489 0.48 6.72 25.77
C LYS A 489 -0.60 7.44 24.68
N TRP A 490 -0.77 8.30 23.57
CA TRP A 490 -0.29 9.29 22.44
C TRP A 490 0.08 8.91 21.03
N THR A 491 -0.42 7.85 20.45
CA THR A 491 0.10 7.46 19.16
C THR A 491 -0.95 6.90 18.22
N GLU A 492 -1.39 7.61 17.19
CA GLU A 492 -0.93 8.85 16.57
C GLU A 492 0.00 8.63 15.35
N TYR A 493 1.22 9.19 15.35
CA TYR A 493 2.22 9.06 14.25
C TYR A 493 3.72 8.86 14.77
N THR A 494 4.35 7.64 14.60
CA THR A 494 5.41 6.92 15.44
C THR A 494 5.25 5.45 16.07
N THR A 495 4.14 4.66 16.01
CA THR A 495 3.88 3.22 16.46
C THR A 495 2.63 2.32 15.89
N THR A 496 1.27 2.33 16.17
CA THR A 496 0.16 1.32 15.70
C THR A 496 -1.37 1.50 14.87
N ALA A 497 -2.28 2.40 14.15
CA ALA A 497 -2.80 3.76 13.33
C ALA A 497 -2.23 5.19 12.71
N HIS A 498 -1.20 5.69 11.93
CA HIS A 498 0.05 5.52 11.02
C HIS A 498 0.77 4.24 10.32
N GLU A 499 0.20 3.04 9.90
CA GLU A 499 0.71 2.05 8.87
C GLU A 499 -0.25 1.10 8.01
N GLN A 500 -1.33 0.50 8.51
CA GLN A 500 -2.44 -0.28 7.84
C GLN A 500 -3.77 0.42 7.32
N LEU A 501 -4.48 1.33 8.01
CA LEU A 501 -5.50 2.28 7.52
C LEU A 501 -5.39 3.69 8.16
N PRO A 502 -5.29 4.87 7.49
CA PRO A 502 -5.10 5.24 6.09
C PRO A 502 -3.80 6.08 5.81
N GLY A 503 -2.88 5.68 4.93
CA GLY A 503 -1.73 6.48 4.45
C GLY A 503 -1.07 5.96 3.16
N HIS A 504 0.03 5.21 3.25
CA HIS A 504 0.70 4.74 2.05
C HIS A 504 -0.02 3.52 1.45
N GLN A 505 -0.31 2.42 2.14
CA GLN A 505 -0.98 1.21 1.65
C GLN A 505 -2.32 1.39 0.86
N LEU A 506 -2.84 2.57 0.53
CA LEU A 506 -3.67 2.71 -0.67
C LEU A 506 -2.84 3.33 -1.74
N GLU A 507 -2.29 4.52 -1.60
CA GLU A 507 -1.25 5.06 -2.50
C GLU A 507 -0.10 4.13 -2.94
N VAL A 508 0.14 3.07 -2.19
CA VAL A 508 1.24 2.13 -2.25
C VAL A 508 0.72 0.69 -2.22
N GLN A 509 -0.52 0.47 -2.60
CA GLN A 509 -1.13 -0.85 -2.79
C GLN A 509 -2.16 -0.75 -3.90
N SER A 510 -2.86 0.39 -4.02
CA SER A 510 -3.88 0.82 -4.99
C SER A 510 -3.53 0.53 -6.42
N TYR A 511 -2.33 0.04 -6.73
CA TYR A 511 -1.95 -0.49 -8.02
C TYR A 511 -1.69 -2.05 -8.11
N VAL A 512 -2.00 -2.95 -7.15
CA VAL A 512 -2.20 -4.46 -7.28
C VAL A 512 -3.63 -5.24 -7.22
N GLU A 513 -4.88 -4.76 -7.07
CA GLU A 513 -6.17 -5.29 -7.70
C GLU A 513 -6.46 -4.64 -9.06
N TYR A 514 -7.20 -3.50 -9.11
CA TYR A 514 -7.76 -2.54 -10.11
C TYR A 514 -7.24 -1.00 -10.48
N PHE A 515 -6.07 -0.38 -10.08
CA PHE A 515 -4.97 0.41 -10.80
C PHE A 515 -3.60 -0.24 -11.46
N GLU A 516 -3.25 -0.63 -12.73
CA GLU A 516 -1.96 -1.31 -13.23
C GLU A 516 -1.86 -1.38 -14.78
N ASP A 517 -0.80 -1.85 -15.53
CA ASP A 517 -0.81 -1.80 -17.05
C ASP A 517 -0.25 -2.92 -18.01
N SER A 518 -0.05 -2.69 -19.33
CA SER A 518 0.04 -3.70 -20.44
C SER A 518 1.01 -3.56 -21.62
N CYS A 519 1.35 -2.36 -22.09
CA CYS A 519 1.29 -2.23 -23.56
C CYS A 519 2.46 -2.81 -24.36
N GLU A 520 3.35 -3.59 -23.74
CA GLU A 520 4.60 -4.11 -24.31
C GLU A 520 5.44 -2.98 -24.92
N ASP A 521 5.21 -1.75 -24.44
CA ASP A 521 5.69 -0.52 -25.06
C ASP A 521 6.64 0.28 -24.16
N ALA A 522 6.96 1.49 -24.62
CA ALA A 522 7.94 2.36 -23.99
C ALA A 522 7.36 3.42 -23.05
N ILE A 523 6.04 3.55 -22.99
CA ILE A 523 5.35 4.19 -21.88
C ILE A 523 5.25 3.19 -20.74
N HIS A 524 5.07 1.91 -21.06
CA HIS A 524 4.85 0.85 -20.10
C HIS A 524 6.01 0.72 -19.07
N TRP A 525 7.27 0.69 -19.50
CA TRP A 525 8.35 0.55 -18.50
C TRP A 525 8.48 1.77 -17.54
N LEU A 526 7.88 2.93 -17.82
CA LEU A 526 8.06 4.18 -17.03
C LEU A 526 7.10 4.35 -15.86
N GLY A 527 5.92 3.73 -15.93
CA GLY A 527 5.00 3.53 -14.82
C GLY A 527 5.11 2.13 -14.26
N ALA A 528 5.93 1.27 -14.86
CA ALA A 528 6.41 0.02 -14.31
C ALA A 528 7.60 0.20 -13.40
N PHE A 529 8.74 0.64 -13.92
CA PHE A 529 9.73 1.19 -13.03
C PHE A 529 9.19 2.56 -12.73
N ASN A 530 8.51 2.71 -11.60
CA ASN A 530 8.28 4.01 -11.06
C ASN A 530 8.37 3.92 -9.55
N TYR A 531 9.19 4.80 -9.05
CA TYR A 531 9.28 5.04 -7.65
C TYR A 531 9.51 6.61 -7.66
N PHE A 532 8.78 7.46 -6.88
CA PHE A 532 8.96 8.94 -6.84
C PHE A 532 8.66 9.60 -5.46
N PRO A 533 9.63 9.92 -4.56
CA PRO A 533 9.41 10.14 -3.12
C PRO A 533 8.49 11.33 -2.77
N GLY A 534 8.48 12.32 -3.66
CA GLY A 534 7.71 13.54 -3.48
C GLY A 534 6.23 13.35 -3.77
N PHE A 535 5.81 12.23 -4.35
CA PHE A 535 4.42 11.78 -4.21
C PHE A 535 4.28 10.75 -3.10
N THR A 536 5.33 10.25 -2.45
CA THR A 536 5.36 9.08 -1.53
C THR A 536 5.04 9.42 -0.09
N GLU A 537 6.09 9.48 0.72
CA GLU A 537 6.34 10.33 1.87
C GLU A 537 5.56 11.64 1.74
N GLY A 538 5.56 12.15 0.50
CA GLY A 538 4.72 13.21 -0.02
C GLY A 538 3.21 12.96 0.04
N TRP A 539 2.61 12.06 -0.74
CA TRP A 539 1.15 11.85 -0.73
C TRP A 539 0.75 11.41 0.63
N THR A 540 1.50 10.58 1.34
CA THR A 540 1.34 10.42 2.77
C THR A 540 1.74 11.66 3.53
N THR A 541 1.45 12.86 2.96
CA THR A 541 1.31 14.13 3.63
C THR A 541 -0.03 15.06 3.67
N TYR A 542 -1.33 14.56 3.55
CA TYR A 542 -2.84 14.90 3.89
C TYR A 542 -3.65 13.88 4.87
N ILE A 543 -3.18 13.55 6.10
CA ILE A 543 -3.58 13.02 7.46
C ILE A 543 -2.35 13.01 8.49
N GLU A 544 -1.63 14.14 8.71
CA GLU A 544 -0.36 14.53 9.43
C GLU A 544 0.26 16.04 9.61
N TYR A 545 0.05 17.13 8.83
CA TYR A 545 0.13 18.62 9.15
C TYR A 545 -1.00 19.70 8.86
N GLU A 546 -2.07 19.59 8.00
CA GLU A 546 -3.21 20.58 7.87
C GLU A 546 -4.75 20.34 8.27
N LEU A 547 -5.39 19.15 8.46
CA LEU A 547 -6.90 18.91 8.47
C LEU A 547 -7.74 17.88 9.55
N LEU A 548 -8.33 18.14 10.83
CA LEU A 548 -9.54 17.60 11.67
C LEU A 548 -10.82 18.41 12.31
N PRO A 549 -11.04 19.76 12.51
CA PRO A 549 -12.37 20.37 12.99
C PRO A 549 -13.60 21.03 12.18
N GLN A 550 -13.57 21.58 10.94
CA GLN A 550 -14.75 21.77 10.01
C GLN A 550 -15.15 20.65 8.94
N ASP A 551 -14.29 20.18 7.99
CA ASP A 551 -14.40 18.93 7.15
C ASP A 551 -14.80 17.64 7.96
N SER A 552 -14.80 17.66 9.31
CA SER A 552 -15.08 16.61 10.30
C SER A 552 -14.98 17.16 11.77
N ASN A 553 -15.55 16.50 12.78
CA ASN A 553 -15.98 17.05 14.08
C ASN A 553 -15.52 16.34 15.41
N LEU A 554 -14.26 15.89 15.56
CA LEU A 554 -13.67 15.20 16.75
C LEU A 554 -12.57 15.98 17.43
N TYR A 555 -11.63 16.46 16.63
CA TYR A 555 -10.50 17.27 17.11
C TYR A 555 -11.10 18.68 17.25
N SER A 556 -12.23 18.72 17.96
CA SER A 556 -13.32 19.68 17.94
C SER A 556 -13.71 20.00 19.39
N ASP A 557 -13.97 19.00 20.26
CA ASP A 557 -14.24 19.22 21.68
C ASP A 557 -13.00 19.03 22.61
N THR A 558 -12.79 20.05 23.41
CA THR A 558 -11.58 20.32 24.19
C THR A 558 -11.80 20.09 25.69
N SER A 559 -12.63 19.12 26.09
CA SER A 559 -13.25 19.14 27.44
C SER A 559 -12.59 18.35 28.59
N ASP A 560 -11.84 17.25 28.41
CA ASP A 560 -11.73 16.12 29.40
C ASP A 560 -10.24 15.57 29.72
N LYS A 561 -9.78 14.18 30.19
CA LYS A 561 -7.78 13.26 31.68
C LYS A 561 -9.54 13.39 29.43
N GLU A 562 -10.21 12.19 28.92
CA GLU A 562 -9.87 11.34 27.74
C GLU A 562 -10.28 11.92 26.38
N VAL A 563 -10.94 13.08 26.42
CA VAL A 563 -10.80 14.33 25.63
C VAL A 563 -9.43 15.07 25.37
N LEU A 564 -8.27 14.88 26.05
CA LEU A 564 -7.13 15.85 26.14
C LEU A 564 -5.70 15.33 26.59
N LEU A 565 -5.08 14.27 26.08
CA LEU A 565 -3.62 13.94 26.23
C LEU A 565 -2.76 13.50 25.01
N GLN A 566 -3.24 13.26 23.78
CA GLN A 566 -2.36 12.84 22.65
C GLN A 566 -1.06 13.68 22.43
N LYS A 567 -0.98 14.77 21.67
CA LYS A 567 -0.24 15.94 22.19
C LYS A 567 1.30 15.88 22.28
N TYR A 568 2.06 15.07 21.55
CA TYR A 568 3.55 15.05 21.59
C TYR A 568 4.18 14.60 20.24
N GLY A 569 3.61 15.12 19.16
CA GLY A 569 3.99 14.86 17.76
C GLY A 569 2.80 15.30 16.92
N MET A 570 2.92 16.11 15.88
CA MET A 570 2.37 17.48 15.75
C MET A 570 2.98 18.32 16.87
N ILE A 571 3.06 19.63 16.69
CA ILE A 571 3.34 20.72 17.64
C ILE A 571 4.38 20.56 18.79
N TYR A 572 5.03 19.44 18.85
CA TYR A 572 6.08 18.94 19.70
C TYR A 572 7.02 18.42 18.65
N TYR A 573 6.49 17.56 17.79
CA TYR A 573 6.89 17.45 16.41
C TYR A 573 5.92 18.33 15.58
N GLN A 574 5.94 19.66 15.47
CA GLN A 574 5.61 20.31 14.16
C GLN A 574 6.89 20.82 13.54
N ILE A 575 7.84 19.92 13.69
CA ILE A 575 9.05 20.08 14.50
C ILE A 575 9.73 18.67 14.51
N LEU A 576 9.26 17.61 13.85
CA LEU A 576 10.06 16.53 13.21
C LEU A 576 9.34 15.78 12.05
N ALA A 577 8.61 16.50 11.20
CA ALA A 577 9.06 16.77 9.85
C ALA A 577 9.33 18.24 9.56
N ALA A 578 8.74 19.21 10.27
CA ALA A 578 9.15 20.61 10.10
C ALA A 578 10.51 20.84 10.74
N LEU A 579 10.84 20.21 11.88
CA LEU A 579 12.26 20.13 12.22
C LEU A 579 12.99 19.13 11.37
N ARG A 580 12.49 17.95 10.97
CA ARG A 580 13.35 17.10 10.13
C ARG A 580 13.80 17.84 8.90
N ILE A 581 12.98 18.71 8.32
CA ILE A 581 13.36 19.57 7.21
C ILE A 581 14.17 20.79 7.63
N ILE A 582 13.85 21.46 8.73
CA ILE A 582 14.72 22.54 9.22
C ILE A 582 16.11 21.99 9.53
N VAL A 583 16.22 20.85 10.20
CA VAL A 583 17.42 20.09 10.58
C VAL A 583 18.11 19.47 9.38
N ASP A 584 17.43 18.78 8.48
CA ASP A 584 18.02 18.23 7.26
C ASP A 584 18.59 19.35 6.39
N ILE A 585 17.85 20.45 6.18
CA ILE A 585 18.38 21.63 5.49
C ILE A 585 19.48 22.32 6.34
N ASP A 586 19.38 22.34 7.66
CA ASP A 586 20.37 22.98 8.52
C ASP A 586 21.71 22.22 8.56
N LEU A 587 21.66 20.89 8.69
CA LEU A 587 22.81 19.98 8.66
C LEU A 587 23.38 19.83 7.24
N ASN A 588 22.52 19.71 6.22
CA ASN A 588 22.92 19.34 4.86
C ASN A 588 23.02 20.54 3.88
N TYR A 589 22.60 21.74 4.26
CA TYR A 589 22.71 22.97 3.45
C TYR A 589 23.27 24.20 4.20
N TYR A 590 22.95 24.42 5.49
CA TYR A 590 23.41 25.61 6.25
C TYR A 590 24.58 25.40 7.22
N ASP A 591 25.17 24.19 7.30
CA ASP A 591 26.26 23.84 8.25
C ASP A 591 25.95 24.19 9.71
N LYS A 592 24.81 23.68 10.20
CA LYS A 592 24.46 23.64 11.62
C LYS A 592 24.95 22.35 12.27
N THR A 593 25.02 22.39 13.60
CA THR A 593 25.52 21.28 14.41
C THR A 593 24.41 20.29 14.81
N THR A 594 24.78 19.06 15.17
CA THR A 594 23.86 18.15 15.89
C THR A 594 23.30 18.81 17.16
N SER A 595 24.09 19.63 17.85
CA SER A 595 23.66 20.34 19.06
C SER A 595 22.58 21.40 18.77
N ASP A 596 22.64 22.09 17.63
CA ASP A 596 21.56 22.98 17.18
C ASP A 596 20.27 22.19 16.91
N ALA A 597 20.39 21.04 16.24
CA ALA A 597 19.26 20.15 15.95
C ALA A 597 18.63 19.59 17.24
N LEU A 598 19.43 19.07 18.18
CA LEU A 598 18.99 18.62 19.50
C LEU A 598 18.38 19.75 20.33
N TYR A 599 18.89 20.98 20.22
CA TYR A 599 18.31 22.14 20.89
C TYR A 599 16.93 22.49 20.32
N LEU A 600 16.75 22.41 19.00
CA LEU A 600 15.45 22.61 18.36
C LEU A 600 14.45 21.52 18.80
N TYR A 601 14.86 20.24 18.80
CA TYR A 601 14.07 19.13 19.35
C TYR A 601 13.73 19.43 20.82
N LYS A 602 14.69 19.74 21.70
CA LYS A 602 14.42 20.11 23.10
C LYS A 602 13.46 21.29 23.28
N LEU A 603 13.61 22.36 22.49
CA LEU A 603 12.85 23.60 22.67
C LEU A 603 11.38 23.45 22.29
N TYR A 604 11.15 22.85 21.13
CA TYR A 604 9.83 22.76 20.52
C TYR A 604 9.21 21.37 20.70
N ALA A 605 10.03 20.32 20.53
CA ALA A 605 9.68 18.92 20.74
C ALA A 605 9.89 18.39 22.14
N TRP A 606 10.42 19.14 23.10
CA TRP A 606 10.67 18.73 24.51
C TRP A 606 11.32 17.34 24.74
N GLU A 607 11.82 16.72 23.67
CA GLU A 607 12.70 15.56 23.58
C GLU A 607 14.11 16.03 23.90
N ASP A 608 14.50 15.88 25.17
CA ASP A 608 15.77 16.36 25.68
C ASP A 608 16.83 15.26 25.53
N ASN A 609 17.47 15.20 24.35
CA ASN A 609 18.50 14.22 23.96
C ASN A 609 18.06 12.74 24.01
N THR A 610 16.82 12.44 23.66
CA THR A 610 16.25 11.08 23.71
C THR A 610 16.65 10.22 22.50
N ASP A 611 16.52 8.90 22.62
CA ASP A 611 16.80 7.91 21.57
C ASP A 611 16.14 8.27 20.23
N LEU A 612 14.85 8.65 20.26
CA LEU A 612 14.15 9.12 19.07
C LEU A 612 14.83 10.33 18.42
N ALA A 613 15.18 11.35 19.20
CA ALA A 613 15.84 12.55 18.67
C ALA A 613 17.20 12.23 18.04
N GLN A 614 17.96 11.32 18.65
CA GLN A 614 19.26 10.89 18.15
C GLN A 614 19.14 10.06 16.87
N LYS A 615 18.21 9.09 16.81
CA LYS A 615 17.96 8.27 15.60
C LYS A 615 17.39 9.08 14.43
N ASP A 616 16.58 10.10 14.71
CA ASP A 616 16.07 11.05 13.71
C ASP A 616 17.14 11.92 13.06
N ILE A 617 18.04 12.48 13.88
CA ILE A 617 19.17 13.27 13.40
C ILE A 617 20.10 12.35 12.60
N LEU A 618 20.34 11.13 13.08
CA LEU A 618 21.09 10.11 12.35
C LEU A 618 20.47 9.74 11.00
N ARG A 619 19.12 9.61 10.92
CA ARG A 619 18.40 9.44 9.64
C ARG A 619 18.68 10.61 8.69
N SER A 620 18.66 11.85 9.19
CA SER A 620 18.95 13.06 8.42
C SER A 620 20.43 13.19 7.99
N GLN A 621 21.36 12.57 8.73
CA GLN A 621 22.79 12.48 8.37
C GLN A 621 23.08 11.36 7.36
N ALA A 622 22.31 10.27 7.40
CA ALA A 622 22.48 9.12 6.52
C ALA A 622 21.73 9.25 5.18
N LEU A 623 20.51 9.83 5.20
CA LEU A 623 19.61 9.98 4.06
C LEU A 623 19.31 11.47 3.76
N PRO A 624 20.32 12.28 3.41
CA PRO A 624 20.18 13.72 3.27
C PRO A 624 19.23 14.09 2.13
N GLY A 625 18.22 14.90 2.43
CA GLY A 625 17.19 15.34 1.49
C GLY A 625 15.97 14.42 1.43
N PHE A 626 16.04 13.20 2.01
CA PHE A 626 14.91 12.28 2.06
C PHE A 626 13.72 12.94 2.74
N VAL A 627 13.93 13.50 3.93
CA VAL A 627 12.83 14.07 4.74
C VAL A 627 12.20 15.34 4.14
N ALA A 628 12.74 15.88 3.04
CA ALA A 628 12.11 16.96 2.28
C ALA A 628 10.96 16.48 1.39
N SER A 629 10.96 15.21 0.98
CA SER A 629 9.85 14.57 0.27
C SER A 629 8.54 14.69 1.03
N TYR A 630 8.61 14.61 2.37
CA TYR A 630 7.53 14.94 3.28
C TYR A 630 7.00 16.37 3.03
N VAL A 631 7.50 17.41 3.70
CA VAL A 631 6.81 18.73 3.77
C VAL A 631 6.82 19.52 2.45
N PHE A 632 7.54 19.07 1.42
CA PHE A 632 7.63 19.88 0.23
C PHE A 632 6.29 20.01 -0.51
N GLY A 633 5.63 18.90 -0.86
CA GLY A 633 4.44 19.01 -1.70
C GLY A 633 3.21 19.58 -0.99
N GLN A 634 3.28 20.21 0.20
CA GLN A 634 2.17 21.02 0.74
C GLN A 634 1.72 22.00 -0.32
N MET A 635 2.64 22.86 -0.75
CA MET A 635 2.28 23.86 -1.75
C MET A 635 2.21 23.23 -3.13
N GLU A 636 1.93 21.91 -3.19
CA GLU A 636 1.62 21.09 -4.35
C GLU A 636 0.32 20.28 -4.21
N ILE A 637 0.21 19.12 -3.54
CA ILE A 637 -1.10 18.44 -3.44
C ILE A 637 -2.14 19.22 -2.60
N SER A 638 -1.73 19.98 -1.55
CA SER A 638 -2.68 20.96 -0.93
C SER A 638 -3.10 22.04 -1.92
N ARG A 639 -2.13 22.54 -2.70
CA ARG A 639 -2.33 23.65 -3.62
C ARG A 639 -3.26 23.25 -4.76
N VAL A 640 -3.22 21.99 -5.21
CA VAL A 640 -4.17 21.47 -6.19
C VAL A 640 -5.54 21.09 -5.61
N ARG A 641 -5.68 20.80 -4.30
CA ARG A 641 -7.01 20.85 -3.63
C ARG A 641 -7.60 22.24 -3.77
N GLY A 642 -6.89 23.26 -3.29
CA GLY A 642 -7.38 24.64 -3.39
C GLY A 642 -7.65 25.08 -4.84
N MET A 643 -6.88 24.58 -5.80
CA MET A 643 -7.13 24.79 -7.24
C MET A 643 -8.39 24.08 -7.75
N ALA A 644 -8.71 22.89 -7.25
CA ALA A 644 -9.91 22.14 -7.62
C ALA A 644 -11.16 22.61 -6.88
N GLU A 645 -11.06 23.00 -5.60
CA GLU A 645 -12.12 23.68 -4.85
C GLU A 645 -12.48 25.02 -5.48
N ARG A 646 -11.50 25.90 -5.72
CA ARG A 646 -11.74 27.17 -6.46
C ARG A 646 -12.10 26.92 -7.93
N GLY A 647 -11.65 25.80 -8.48
CA GLY A 647 -11.90 25.40 -9.86
C GLY A 647 -13.36 25.02 -10.07
N LEU A 648 -13.84 24.03 -9.31
CA LEU A 648 -15.15 23.40 -9.44
C LEU A 648 -16.22 24.02 -8.53
N GLY A 649 -15.83 24.75 -7.49
CA GLY A 649 -16.76 25.38 -6.57
C GLY A 649 -17.65 24.35 -5.87
N ARG A 650 -18.95 24.36 -6.19
CA ARG A 650 -19.93 23.39 -5.68
C ARG A 650 -19.84 22.02 -6.35
N ASP A 651 -19.18 21.93 -7.50
CA ASP A 651 -18.97 20.66 -8.23
C ASP A 651 -17.72 19.92 -7.72
N PHE A 652 -17.01 20.49 -6.74
CA PHE A 652 -15.88 19.84 -6.08
C PHE A 652 -16.40 18.75 -5.15
N ASN A 653 -16.18 17.49 -5.52
CA ASN A 653 -16.34 16.38 -4.59
C ASN A 653 -14.98 15.91 -4.09
N LEU A 654 -14.85 15.96 -2.77
CA LEU A 654 -13.70 15.55 -1.96
C LEU A 654 -13.21 14.13 -2.33
N LYS A 655 -14.15 13.18 -2.45
CA LYS A 655 -13.86 11.81 -2.87
C LYS A 655 -13.36 11.75 -4.31
N ASP A 656 -14.10 12.33 -5.27
CA ASP A 656 -13.71 12.38 -6.69
C ASP A 656 -12.29 12.95 -6.87
N PHE A 657 -11.92 13.94 -6.05
CA PHE A 657 -10.59 14.53 -6.07
C PHE A 657 -9.48 13.58 -5.61
N HIS A 658 -9.57 13.04 -4.38
CA HIS A 658 -8.54 12.11 -3.88
C HIS A 658 -8.37 10.94 -4.83
N TYR A 659 -9.52 10.46 -5.28
CA TYR A 659 -9.67 9.38 -6.19
C TYR A 659 -8.93 9.68 -7.51
N GLU A 660 -9.12 10.84 -8.16
CA GLU A 660 -8.40 11.17 -9.41
C GLU A 660 -6.89 11.41 -9.18
N VAL A 661 -6.49 11.92 -8.00
CA VAL A 661 -5.07 12.02 -7.62
C VAL A 661 -4.45 10.62 -7.52
N LEU A 662 -5.08 9.69 -6.81
CA LEU A 662 -4.64 8.32 -6.64
C LEU A 662 -4.72 7.48 -7.88
N ARG A 663 -5.79 7.55 -8.67
CA ARG A 663 -5.88 6.76 -9.91
C ARG A 663 -4.70 7.02 -10.83
N LEU A 664 -4.01 8.16 -10.65
CA LEU A 664 -2.76 8.52 -11.27
C LEU A 664 -1.51 8.39 -10.35
N GLY A 665 -1.66 8.43 -9.03
CA GLY A 665 -0.64 8.35 -7.97
C GLY A 665 0.83 8.69 -8.31
N GLU A 666 1.74 7.71 -8.34
CA GLU A 666 3.18 7.98 -8.13
C GLU A 666 3.70 8.41 -9.53
N TYR A 667 3.77 9.73 -9.67
CA TYR A 667 4.40 10.49 -10.73
C TYR A 667 5.20 11.63 -10.10
N PRO A 668 6.13 12.24 -10.85
CA PRO A 668 6.67 13.54 -10.49
C PRO A 668 5.54 14.55 -10.24
N LEU A 669 5.52 15.18 -9.07
CA LEU A 669 4.50 16.14 -8.62
C LEU A 669 4.16 17.21 -9.67
N GLY A 670 5.10 17.58 -10.54
CA GLY A 670 4.84 18.49 -11.68
C GLY A 670 3.77 18.00 -12.68
N TYR A 671 3.38 16.72 -12.65
CA TYR A 671 2.26 16.17 -13.43
C TYR A 671 0.91 16.26 -12.69
N LEU A 672 0.91 16.31 -11.37
CA LEU A 672 -0.28 16.43 -10.52
C LEU A 672 -1.21 17.56 -10.94
N GLU A 673 -0.64 18.76 -11.09
CA GLU A 673 -1.40 19.95 -11.47
C GLU A 673 -1.94 19.81 -12.89
N GLU A 674 -1.16 19.22 -13.81
CA GLU A 674 -1.59 18.99 -15.19
C GLU A 674 -2.75 17.99 -15.25
N HIS A 675 -2.70 16.91 -14.46
CA HIS A 675 -3.80 15.97 -14.33
C HIS A 675 -5.03 16.60 -13.69
N ILE A 676 -4.89 17.26 -12.54
CA ILE A 676 -6.03 17.86 -11.85
C ILE A 676 -6.65 19.00 -12.67
N ARG A 677 -5.86 19.74 -13.46
CA ARG A 677 -6.42 20.67 -14.46
C ARG A 677 -7.22 19.97 -15.55
N ALA A 678 -6.82 18.77 -15.99
CA ALA A 678 -7.60 17.96 -16.93
C ALA A 678 -8.90 17.44 -16.28
N TYR A 679 -8.85 16.94 -15.04
CA TYR A 679 -10.03 16.58 -14.25
C TYR A 679 -11.02 17.75 -14.11
N ILE A 680 -10.54 18.93 -13.68
CA ILE A 680 -11.37 20.15 -13.59
C ILE A 680 -11.94 20.53 -14.96
N ALA A 681 -11.15 20.48 -16.03
CA ALA A 681 -11.58 20.84 -17.37
C ALA A 681 -12.68 19.91 -17.90
N CYS A 682 -12.56 18.60 -17.67
CA CYS A 682 -13.55 17.63 -18.12
C CYS A 682 -14.79 17.52 -17.21
N LYS A 683 -14.69 17.90 -15.93
CA LYS A 683 -15.88 18.13 -15.08
C LYS A 683 -16.66 19.38 -15.53
N LYS A 684 -15.99 20.42 -16.02
CA LYS A 684 -16.62 21.66 -16.52
C LYS A 684 -17.16 21.58 -17.95
N ASN A 685 -16.59 20.71 -18.78
CA ASN A 685 -16.94 20.61 -20.20
C ASN A 685 -16.76 19.15 -20.64
N PRO A 686 -17.78 18.30 -20.41
CA PRO A 686 -17.71 16.85 -20.61
C PRO A 686 -17.46 16.40 -22.06
N ASP A 687 -17.89 17.20 -23.04
CA ASP A 687 -17.97 16.82 -24.46
C ASP A 687 -16.64 16.92 -25.24
N ARG A 688 -15.51 17.28 -24.59
CA ARG A 688 -14.22 17.40 -25.28
C ARG A 688 -13.64 16.03 -25.60
N ASP A 689 -12.92 15.92 -26.72
CA ASP A 689 -12.19 14.69 -27.08
C ASP A 689 -11.14 14.24 -26.04
N GLU A 690 -10.56 15.17 -25.28
CA GLU A 690 -9.66 14.87 -24.16
C GLU A 690 -10.36 14.11 -23.02
N CYS A 691 -11.68 14.23 -22.96
CA CYS A 691 -12.50 13.71 -21.90
C CYS A 691 -12.93 12.28 -22.33
N LYS A 692 -11.97 11.34 -22.22
CA LYS A 692 -12.07 9.91 -22.62
C LYS A 692 -11.64 8.95 -21.49
N ASP A 693 -12.16 9.30 -20.30
CA ASP A 693 -12.10 8.76 -18.93
C ASP A 693 -13.13 9.37 -17.87
N CYS A 694 -14.42 8.95 -17.68
CA CYS A 694 -15.29 9.48 -16.56
C CYS A 694 -16.42 8.64 -15.88
N LEU A 695 -17.45 8.17 -16.62
CA LEU A 695 -18.61 7.46 -16.05
C LEU A 695 -18.53 5.92 -16.28
N TYR A 696 -19.60 5.18 -15.99
CA TYR A 696 -20.12 3.92 -16.58
C TYR A 696 -21.47 3.73 -15.86
N LYS A 697 -22.09 2.56 -15.96
CA LYS A 697 -23.27 2.25 -15.15
C LYS A 697 -23.28 0.82 -14.60
N THR A 698 -24.17 0.56 -13.63
CA THR A 698 -25.04 -0.63 -13.37
C THR A 698 -25.62 -0.61 -11.88
N SER A 699 -26.88 -1.03 -11.56
CA SER A 699 -27.53 -1.39 -10.23
C SER A 699 -29.10 -1.49 -10.29
N SER A 700 -29.83 -2.54 -9.83
CA SER A 700 -31.28 -2.73 -10.22
C SER A 700 -32.17 -3.91 -9.71
N ASP A 701 -33.48 -3.63 -9.49
CA ASP A 701 -34.60 -4.62 -9.34
C ASP A 701 -35.54 -4.74 -10.59
N ALA A 702 -36.75 -5.36 -10.52
CA ALA A 702 -37.33 -6.34 -11.47
C ALA A 702 -38.25 -5.91 -12.68
N SER A 703 -39.37 -5.18 -12.58
CA SER A 703 -40.03 -4.52 -13.75
C SER A 703 -39.50 -3.09 -13.94
N LEU A 704 -39.13 -2.51 -12.80
CA LEU A 704 -37.92 -1.73 -12.58
C LEU A 704 -36.75 -2.10 -13.50
N CYS A 705 -36.54 -3.36 -13.91
CA CYS A 705 -35.40 -3.86 -14.70
C CYS A 705 -35.48 -3.55 -16.20
N GLN A 706 -36.68 -3.25 -16.71
CA GLN A 706 -36.80 -2.70 -18.06
C GLN A 706 -36.17 -1.31 -18.09
N SER A 707 -35.34 -1.06 -19.10
CA SER A 707 -34.67 0.24 -19.29
C SER A 707 -35.71 1.34 -19.48
N SER A 708 -35.50 2.52 -18.89
CA SER A 708 -36.30 3.70 -19.23
C SER A 708 -36.21 4.00 -20.74
N SER A 709 -37.23 4.64 -21.29
CA SER A 709 -37.24 5.06 -22.70
C SER A 709 -36.04 5.95 -23.04
N GLU A 710 -35.58 6.75 -22.08
CA GLU A 710 -34.37 7.56 -22.17
C GLU A 710 -33.07 6.73 -22.13
N ALA A 711 -32.99 5.70 -21.28
CA ALA A 711 -31.87 4.77 -21.29
C ALA A 711 -31.75 4.01 -22.62
N THR A 712 -32.85 3.61 -23.24
CA THR A 712 -32.86 3.02 -24.58
C THR A 712 -32.50 4.05 -25.66
N ARG A 713 -33.09 5.25 -25.62
CA ARG A 713 -32.81 6.34 -26.60
C ARG A 713 -31.34 6.76 -26.61
N SER A 714 -30.67 6.69 -25.46
CA SER A 714 -29.25 7.05 -25.30
C SER A 714 -28.27 5.89 -25.50
N GLN A 715 -28.73 4.69 -25.89
CA GLN A 715 -27.90 3.46 -25.98
C GLN A 715 -27.19 3.12 -24.67
N LEU A 716 -27.83 3.45 -23.55
CA LEU A 716 -27.25 3.29 -22.23
C LEU A 716 -27.05 1.82 -21.95
N THR A 717 -28.13 1.03 -22.07
CA THR A 717 -28.20 -0.38 -21.68
C THR A 717 -27.32 -1.31 -22.51
N GLU A 718 -27.15 -1.06 -23.82
CA GLU A 718 -26.17 -1.83 -24.61
C GLU A 718 -24.74 -1.54 -24.16
N LEU A 719 -24.42 -0.27 -23.88
CA LEU A 719 -23.16 0.07 -23.24
C LEU A 719 -23.06 -0.69 -21.91
N LEU A 720 -24.10 -0.73 -21.06
CA LEU A 720 -24.07 -1.37 -19.73
C LEU A 720 -23.66 -2.86 -19.77
N ALA A 721 -24.14 -3.59 -20.78
CA ALA A 721 -23.71 -4.96 -21.03
C ALA A 721 -22.23 -5.05 -21.44
N GLU A 722 -21.72 -4.12 -22.25
CA GLU A 722 -20.31 -4.12 -22.69
C GLU A 722 -19.31 -3.90 -21.53
N ILE A 723 -19.53 -3.00 -20.54
CA ILE A 723 -18.61 -2.95 -19.38
C ILE A 723 -18.71 -4.32 -18.67
N GLN A 724 -19.90 -4.88 -18.40
CA GLN A 724 -20.02 -6.17 -17.68
C GLN A 724 -19.27 -7.32 -18.37
N GLN A 725 -19.44 -7.48 -19.68
CA GLN A 725 -18.77 -8.53 -20.45
C GLN A 725 -17.25 -8.28 -20.47
N THR A 726 -16.83 -7.06 -20.80
CA THR A 726 -15.40 -6.70 -20.78
C THR A 726 -14.80 -6.93 -19.40
N PHE A 727 -15.56 -6.64 -18.34
CA PHE A 727 -15.15 -6.81 -16.95
C PHE A 727 -14.75 -8.24 -16.63
N PHE A 728 -15.61 -9.23 -16.91
CA PHE A 728 -15.32 -10.62 -16.52
C PHE A 728 -14.47 -11.39 -17.54
N TYR A 729 -14.40 -10.97 -18.81
CA TYR A 729 -13.65 -11.68 -19.86
C TYR A 729 -12.29 -11.06 -20.22
N GLN A 730 -12.07 -9.77 -19.96
CA GLN A 730 -10.84 -9.06 -20.34
C GLN A 730 -10.21 -8.33 -19.15
N LEU A 731 -11.01 -7.61 -18.36
CA LEU A 731 -10.52 -6.91 -17.19
C LEU A 731 -10.19 -7.90 -16.05
N HIS A 732 -11.00 -8.93 -15.79
CA HIS A 732 -10.88 -9.85 -14.64
C HIS A 732 -11.26 -11.32 -14.90
N PRO A 733 -10.63 -12.01 -15.86
CA PRO A 733 -10.82 -13.46 -16.05
C PRO A 733 -10.57 -14.29 -14.78
N GLU A 734 -9.75 -13.82 -13.85
CA GLU A 734 -9.51 -14.46 -12.55
C GLU A 734 -10.72 -14.42 -11.59
N HIS A 735 -11.73 -13.60 -11.88
CA HIS A 735 -12.97 -13.47 -11.13
C HIS A 735 -14.20 -13.94 -11.92
N ILE A 736 -14.02 -14.60 -13.06
CA ILE A 736 -15.12 -14.99 -13.95
C ILE A 736 -16.19 -15.85 -13.26
N ALA A 737 -15.85 -16.67 -12.27
CA ALA A 737 -16.81 -17.44 -11.47
C ALA A 737 -17.73 -16.60 -10.57
N ARG A 738 -17.54 -15.28 -10.50
CA ARG A 738 -18.43 -14.30 -9.84
C ARG A 738 -19.34 -13.58 -10.84
N MET A 739 -19.22 -13.86 -12.13
CA MET A 739 -20.14 -13.36 -13.15
C MET A 739 -21.50 -14.05 -12.98
N ALA A 740 -22.58 -13.27 -12.96
CA ALA A 740 -23.93 -13.81 -12.89
C ALA A 740 -24.21 -14.72 -14.11
N GLU A 741 -24.78 -15.90 -13.84
CA GLU A 741 -25.23 -16.90 -14.83
C GLU A 741 -24.13 -17.47 -15.74
N VAL A 742 -22.85 -17.39 -15.35
CA VAL A 742 -21.74 -18.08 -16.02
C VAL A 742 -21.83 -19.61 -15.86
N THR A 743 -21.48 -20.35 -16.90
CA THR A 743 -21.46 -21.83 -16.88
C THR A 743 -20.10 -22.39 -16.47
N PRO A 744 -20.01 -23.62 -15.90
CA PRO A 744 -18.74 -24.30 -15.64
C PRO A 744 -17.83 -24.45 -16.88
N GLU A 745 -18.43 -24.48 -18.07
CA GLU A 745 -17.76 -24.54 -19.36
C GLU A 745 -17.03 -23.22 -19.65
N LEU A 746 -17.72 -22.07 -19.52
CA LEU A 746 -17.13 -20.75 -19.71
C LEU A 746 -16.07 -20.44 -18.64
N ILE A 747 -16.25 -20.90 -17.39
CA ILE A 747 -15.20 -20.85 -16.37
C ILE A 747 -13.95 -21.61 -16.85
N ARG A 748 -14.07 -22.85 -17.33
CA ARG A 748 -12.89 -23.61 -17.80
C ARG A 748 -12.20 -22.98 -19.01
N GLU A 749 -12.97 -22.39 -19.93
CA GLU A 749 -12.45 -21.80 -21.16
C GLU A 749 -11.72 -20.49 -20.89
N HIS A 750 -12.36 -19.57 -20.17
CA HIS A 750 -11.93 -18.17 -20.04
C HIS A 750 -11.32 -17.82 -18.68
N PHE A 751 -11.38 -18.68 -17.65
CA PHE A 751 -10.59 -18.47 -16.45
C PHE A 751 -9.10 -18.51 -16.81
N GLN A 752 -8.45 -17.40 -16.51
CA GLN A 752 -7.02 -17.23 -16.53
C GLN A 752 -6.62 -16.73 -15.15
N PRO A 753 -5.42 -17.11 -14.66
CA PRO A 753 -4.84 -16.47 -13.49
C PRO A 753 -4.83 -14.95 -13.64
N PHE A 754 -4.70 -14.24 -12.53
CA PHE A 754 -4.36 -12.83 -12.62
C PHE A 754 -3.00 -12.73 -13.31
N ASP A 755 -2.92 -12.33 -14.58
CA ASP A 755 -1.66 -12.10 -15.30
C ASP A 755 -1.14 -10.73 -14.89
N PRO A 756 -0.09 -10.66 -14.04
CA PRO A 756 0.45 -9.44 -13.53
C PRO A 756 1.67 -9.02 -14.30
N SER A 757 1.87 -9.57 -15.50
CA SER A 757 2.74 -8.86 -16.40
C SER A 757 2.12 -7.47 -16.44
N PRO A 758 2.91 -6.44 -16.17
CA PRO A 758 2.46 -5.11 -16.48
C PRO A 758 2.50 -4.91 -18.01
N ASP A 759 2.58 -6.03 -18.73
CA ASP A 759 2.26 -6.23 -20.10
C ASP A 759 0.86 -6.91 -20.35
N ALA A 760 -0.03 -7.04 -19.34
CA ALA A 760 -1.38 -7.64 -19.47
C ALA A 760 -2.59 -6.80 -19.01
N ILE A 761 -2.36 -5.58 -18.51
CA ILE A 761 -3.30 -4.92 -17.60
C ILE A 761 -3.64 -3.47 -17.99
N LYS A 762 -3.07 -2.88 -19.05
CA LYS A 762 -3.47 -1.56 -19.62
C LYS A 762 -4.58 -1.67 -20.63
N ARG A 763 -4.43 -2.74 -21.40
CA ARG A 763 -5.53 -3.49 -21.95
C ARG A 763 -6.70 -3.40 -20.95
N ARG A 764 -6.48 -3.83 -19.71
CA ARG A 764 -7.42 -3.59 -18.61
C ARG A 764 -7.64 -2.09 -18.26
N THR A 765 -6.61 -1.29 -17.94
CA THR A 765 -6.65 0.15 -17.54
C THR A 765 -7.62 1.00 -18.29
N ASP A 766 -7.55 0.85 -19.58
CA ASP A 766 -7.84 1.92 -20.50
C ASP A 766 -8.73 1.39 -21.60
N LYS A 767 -8.89 0.07 -21.75
CA LYS A 767 -10.23 -0.43 -22.08
C LYS A 767 -11.20 0.04 -21.00
N ALA A 768 -10.86 -0.06 -19.71
CA ALA A 768 -11.62 0.61 -18.66
C ALA A 768 -11.74 2.12 -18.88
N LEU A 769 -10.68 2.93 -18.95
CA LEU A 769 -10.85 4.39 -19.18
C LEU A 769 -11.57 4.76 -20.51
N GLU A 770 -11.36 4.03 -21.61
CA GLU A 770 -12.10 4.18 -22.89
C GLU A 770 -13.60 4.00 -22.67
N LEU A 771 -13.98 2.85 -22.13
CA LEU A 771 -15.33 2.53 -21.68
C LEU A 771 -15.85 3.66 -20.76
N ARG A 772 -15.00 4.16 -19.86
CA ARG A 772 -15.36 5.11 -18.81
C ARG A 772 -16.01 6.39 -19.35
N ARG A 773 -15.34 7.21 -20.19
CA ARG A 773 -16.02 8.45 -20.69
C ARG A 773 -16.93 8.22 -21.88
N ARG A 774 -16.94 7.04 -22.54
CA ARG A 774 -18.02 6.70 -23.49
C ARG A 774 -19.41 6.93 -22.86
N LEU A 775 -19.62 6.54 -21.59
CA LEU A 775 -20.91 6.78 -20.91
C LEU A 775 -21.13 8.24 -20.48
N ASN A 776 -20.07 9.00 -20.26
CA ASN A 776 -20.15 10.42 -19.87
C ASN A 776 -20.40 11.36 -21.04
N THR A 777 -20.06 10.91 -22.26
CA THR A 777 -20.37 11.61 -23.52
C THR A 777 -21.72 11.19 -24.10
N LEU A 778 -22.47 10.32 -23.41
CA LEU A 778 -23.85 10.04 -23.77
C LEU A 778 -24.74 11.24 -23.44
N GLN A 779 -25.50 11.69 -24.43
CA GLN A 779 -26.50 12.74 -24.28
C GLN A 779 -27.73 12.15 -23.58
N ILE A 780 -27.90 12.44 -22.28
CA ILE A 780 -28.92 11.84 -21.39
C ILE A 780 -29.67 12.94 -20.63
N ASP A 781 -31.00 12.92 -20.66
CA ASP A 781 -31.87 13.65 -19.74
C ASP A 781 -32.02 12.87 -18.42
N THR A 782 -31.26 13.28 -17.40
CA THR A 782 -31.22 12.55 -16.12
C THR A 782 -32.55 12.51 -15.37
N LYS A 783 -33.51 13.41 -15.69
CA LYS A 783 -34.85 13.41 -15.08
C LYS A 783 -35.78 12.35 -15.66
N LYS A 784 -35.47 11.80 -16.83
CA LYS A 784 -36.23 10.70 -17.46
C LYS A 784 -35.67 9.30 -17.14
N LEU A 785 -34.71 9.22 -16.21
CA LEU A 785 -34.12 7.96 -15.74
C LEU A 785 -34.75 7.50 -14.42
N LYS A 786 -34.92 6.18 -14.28
CA LYS A 786 -35.29 5.54 -13.00
C LYS A 786 -34.21 5.76 -11.94
N LEU A 787 -34.54 5.77 -10.65
CA LEU A 787 -33.57 5.92 -9.56
C LEU A 787 -32.49 4.83 -9.61
N ARG A 788 -32.87 3.58 -9.90
CA ARG A 788 -31.89 2.48 -10.10
C ARG A 788 -30.87 2.83 -11.18
N GLU A 789 -31.30 3.53 -12.23
CA GLU A 789 -30.44 4.00 -13.31
C GLU A 789 -29.63 5.22 -12.83
N ARG A 790 -30.19 6.17 -12.10
CA ARG A 790 -29.41 7.29 -11.54
C ARG A 790 -28.33 6.79 -10.57
N LYS A 791 -28.69 5.95 -9.58
CA LYS A 791 -27.79 5.17 -8.72
C LYS A 791 -26.68 4.56 -9.56
N ALA A 792 -27.04 3.83 -10.61
CA ALA A 792 -26.10 3.18 -11.49
C ALA A 792 -25.10 4.15 -12.17
N ILE A 793 -25.47 5.40 -12.54
CA ILE A 793 -24.49 6.39 -13.09
C ILE A 793 -23.47 6.79 -12.02
N HIS A 794 -23.89 6.99 -10.78
CA HIS A 794 -22.96 7.37 -9.73
C HIS A 794 -22.16 6.16 -9.30
N VAL A 795 -22.86 5.09 -8.93
CA VAL A 795 -22.30 3.79 -8.60
C VAL A 795 -21.33 3.38 -9.67
N ALA A 796 -21.52 3.62 -10.99
CA ALA A 796 -20.58 3.20 -12.04
C ALA A 796 -19.80 4.23 -12.86
N SER A 797 -19.98 5.51 -12.61
CA SER A 797 -18.89 6.47 -12.75
C SER A 797 -17.86 6.32 -11.66
N ASP A 798 -18.35 5.91 -10.50
CA ASP A 798 -17.53 5.36 -9.48
C ASP A 798 -17.00 4.05 -10.08
N VAL A 799 -17.84 3.03 -10.12
CA VAL A 799 -17.69 1.73 -10.76
C VAL A 799 -17.41 1.82 -12.30
N LEU A 800 -16.39 2.53 -12.79
CA LEU A 800 -15.44 2.05 -13.83
C LEU A 800 -14.17 2.92 -13.94
N LEU A 801 -13.76 3.46 -12.81
CA LEU A 801 -12.70 4.43 -12.68
C LEU A 801 -11.50 3.84 -11.93
N ALA A 802 -11.78 3.10 -10.86
CA ALA A 802 -10.87 2.16 -10.21
C ALA A 802 -11.00 0.70 -10.63
N GLN A 803 -11.87 0.39 -11.59
CA GLN A 803 -11.71 -0.71 -12.54
C GLN A 803 -11.79 -2.15 -12.04
N GLY A 804 -12.34 -2.38 -10.86
CA GLY A 804 -12.88 -3.66 -10.38
C GLY A 804 -13.36 -3.51 -8.96
N TRP A 805 -13.91 -4.50 -8.28
CA TRP A 805 -14.67 -4.20 -7.07
C TRP A 805 -13.94 -3.39 -6.01
N ASP A 806 -12.61 -3.51 -6.03
CA ASP A 806 -11.50 -2.84 -5.38
C ASP A 806 -10.90 -1.65 -6.18
N PRO A 807 -9.96 -0.89 -5.63
CA PRO A 807 -9.16 0.12 -6.30
C PRO A 807 -8.08 -0.43 -7.16
N TYR A 808 -7.72 -1.69 -6.92
CA TYR A 808 -6.48 -1.80 -6.17
C TYR A 808 -5.22 -2.00 -6.97
N GLY A 809 -5.24 -2.08 -8.30
CA GLY A 809 -4.30 -2.65 -9.31
C GLY A 809 -4.54 -3.05 -10.82
N MET A 810 -5.34 -2.42 -11.71
CA MET A 810 -5.61 -2.55 -13.16
C MET A 810 -5.76 -1.24 -14.02
N ASN A 811 -5.97 -0.02 -13.48
CA ASN A 811 -5.69 1.39 -13.96
C ASN A 811 -4.21 1.93 -13.88
N TYR A 812 -3.43 1.97 -14.96
CA TYR A 812 -2.02 2.38 -15.01
C TYR A 812 -1.63 3.75 -14.51
N TYR A 813 -2.57 4.62 -14.22
CA TYR A 813 -2.09 5.90 -13.79
C TYR A 813 -1.48 5.76 -12.38
N SER A 814 -2.04 5.02 -11.42
CA SER A 814 -1.74 5.13 -9.98
C SER A 814 -0.32 4.94 -9.43
N GLY A 815 0.55 4.16 -10.05
CA GLY A 815 1.95 4.03 -9.67
C GLY A 815 2.38 2.85 -8.75
N ASP A 816 1.49 2.17 -8.03
CA ASP A 816 1.68 1.13 -6.97
C ASP A 816 1.35 -0.47 -7.01
N TRP A 817 1.17 -1.27 -8.10
CA TRP A 817 1.40 -2.75 -8.14
C TRP A 817 2.84 -3.10 -7.83
N LEU A 818 3.66 -2.15 -8.25
CA LEU A 818 4.98 -1.80 -7.78
C LEU A 818 5.18 -2.02 -6.29
N LEU A 819 4.10 -2.04 -5.52
CA LEU A 819 4.15 -1.42 -4.23
C LEU A 819 3.26 -1.98 -3.18
N GLY A 820 2.24 -2.75 -3.54
CA GLY A 820 1.83 -3.96 -2.82
C GLY A 820 0.93 -3.86 -1.56
N PRO A 821 0.61 -4.98 -0.88
CA PRO A 821 -0.24 -5.30 0.31
C PRO A 821 -0.52 -4.47 1.61
N ASN A 822 -1.39 -5.01 2.51
CA ASN A 822 -2.49 -4.25 3.15
C ASN A 822 -3.05 -4.78 4.53
N LEU A 823 -4.00 -4.10 5.25
CA LEU A 823 -4.56 -4.15 6.66
C LEU A 823 -5.32 -5.41 7.12
N PHE A 824 -6.49 -5.62 6.57
CA PHE A 824 -7.00 -6.95 6.52
C PHE A 824 -6.55 -7.40 5.14
N CYS A 825 -5.28 -7.16 4.73
CA CYS A 825 -4.72 -7.16 3.37
C CYS A 825 -5.70 -7.62 2.39
N TRP A 826 -6.19 -6.72 1.56
CA TRP A 826 -7.58 -6.91 1.27
C TRP A 826 -7.75 -7.30 -0.30
N GLN A 827 -7.02 -6.72 -1.30
CA GLN A 827 -6.59 -7.05 -2.76
C GLN A 827 -7.00 -8.33 -3.65
N PRO A 828 -6.23 -8.89 -4.67
CA PRO A 828 -6.24 -10.33 -5.01
C PRO A 828 -4.88 -11.07 -4.78
N VAL A 829 -3.73 -10.37 -4.62
CA VAL A 829 -2.98 -10.18 -3.32
C VAL A 829 -3.71 -10.66 -2.12
N CYS A 830 -4.98 -10.31 -2.21
CA CYS A 830 -5.99 -10.31 -1.27
C CYS A 830 -7.08 -11.42 -1.44
N GLN A 831 -7.01 -12.29 -2.48
CA GLN A 831 -8.09 -13.20 -2.93
C GLN A 831 -7.69 -14.47 -3.74
N VAL A 832 -6.56 -14.65 -4.45
CA VAL A 832 -6.49 -15.72 -5.50
C VAL A 832 -6.38 -17.18 -4.98
N PHE A 833 -5.99 -17.49 -3.72
CA PHE A 833 -6.34 -18.79 -3.09
C PHE A 833 -7.86 -18.96 -2.88
N GLY A 834 -8.58 -17.86 -2.64
CA GLY A 834 -10.03 -17.81 -2.74
C GLY A 834 -10.52 -18.05 -4.17
N ASN A 835 -9.87 -17.47 -5.19
CA ASN A 835 -10.22 -17.72 -6.59
C ASN A 835 -10.00 -19.19 -6.98
N LEU A 836 -8.83 -19.77 -6.67
CA LEU A 836 -8.58 -21.21 -6.82
C LEU A 836 -9.65 -22.04 -6.10
N ASN A 837 -9.88 -21.82 -4.81
CA ASN A 837 -10.93 -22.52 -4.06
C ASN A 837 -12.32 -22.36 -4.73
N SER A 838 -12.63 -21.23 -5.36
CA SER A 838 -13.89 -20.98 -6.05
C SER A 838 -14.00 -21.62 -7.45
N VAL A 839 -12.90 -21.97 -8.12
CA VAL A 839 -12.94 -22.53 -9.49
C VAL A 839 -12.48 -23.98 -9.60
N PHE A 840 -11.66 -24.49 -8.68
CA PHE A 840 -10.90 -25.73 -8.87
C PHE A 840 -11.79 -26.97 -9.08
N SER A 841 -12.96 -26.99 -8.46
CA SER A 841 -13.98 -28.04 -8.61
C SER A 841 -14.51 -28.19 -10.05
N HIS A 842 -14.44 -27.13 -10.86
CA HIS A 842 -14.91 -27.13 -12.25
C HIS A 842 -13.86 -27.66 -13.25
N PHE A 843 -12.59 -27.80 -12.85
CA PHE A 843 -11.47 -28.21 -13.71
C PHE A 843 -11.21 -29.73 -13.74
N LYS A 844 -12.19 -30.57 -13.35
CA LYS A 844 -12.05 -32.04 -13.40
C LYS A 844 -11.79 -32.54 -14.83
N PRO A 845 -10.72 -33.31 -15.09
CA PRO A 845 -10.39 -33.78 -16.42
C PRO A 845 -11.07 -35.12 -16.75
N ASP A 846 -11.49 -35.27 -18.01
CA ASP A 846 -12.00 -36.53 -18.59
C ASP A 846 -11.29 -36.91 -19.90
N ASN A 847 -10.36 -36.05 -20.40
CA ASN A 847 -9.61 -36.24 -21.63
C ASN A 847 -8.22 -35.56 -21.54
N MET A 848 -7.36 -35.80 -22.56
CA MET A 848 -6.00 -35.25 -22.62
C MET A 848 -5.97 -33.71 -22.67
N ASP A 849 -6.86 -33.07 -23.41
CA ASP A 849 -6.85 -31.61 -23.59
C ASP A 849 -7.12 -30.87 -22.27
N LYS A 850 -8.01 -31.40 -21.43
CA LYS A 850 -8.27 -30.88 -20.08
C LYS A 850 -7.09 -31.12 -19.13
N LEU A 851 -6.34 -32.22 -19.28
CA LEU A 851 -5.11 -32.45 -18.51
C LEU A 851 -4.01 -31.45 -18.89
N GLU A 852 -3.78 -31.23 -20.19
CA GLU A 852 -2.79 -30.25 -20.67
C GLU A 852 -3.20 -28.81 -20.32
N ARG A 853 -4.49 -28.45 -20.36
CA ARG A 853 -4.99 -27.15 -19.87
C ARG A 853 -4.79 -27.00 -18.35
N LEU A 854 -5.01 -28.05 -17.56
CA LEU A 854 -4.77 -28.01 -16.11
C LEU A 854 -3.28 -27.87 -15.78
N LYS A 855 -2.40 -28.56 -16.53
CA LYS A 855 -0.94 -28.39 -16.45
C LYS A 855 -0.53 -26.95 -16.77
N THR A 856 -1.03 -26.42 -17.89
CA THR A 856 -0.77 -25.03 -18.33
C THR A 856 -1.25 -24.02 -17.29
N LEU A 857 -2.39 -24.25 -16.62
CA LEU A 857 -2.90 -23.35 -15.58
C LEU A 857 -1.95 -23.25 -14.37
N PHE A 858 -1.32 -24.35 -13.97
CA PHE A 858 -0.33 -24.35 -12.89
C PHE A 858 0.96 -23.64 -13.34
N GLU A 859 1.42 -23.89 -14.56
CA GLU A 859 2.59 -23.22 -15.16
C GLU A 859 2.37 -21.70 -15.31
N GLN A 860 1.13 -21.27 -15.60
CA GLN A 860 0.75 -19.86 -15.55
C GLN A 860 0.80 -19.31 -14.13
N TYR A 861 0.25 -20.00 -13.12
CA TYR A 861 0.33 -19.55 -11.73
C TYR A 861 1.77 -19.35 -11.23
N HIS A 862 2.69 -20.25 -11.61
CA HIS A 862 4.12 -20.07 -11.34
C HIS A 862 4.65 -18.74 -11.90
N GLN A 863 4.36 -18.44 -13.17
CA GLN A 863 4.76 -17.19 -13.83
C GLN A 863 4.11 -15.96 -13.18
N VAL A 864 2.88 -16.10 -12.70
CA VAL A 864 2.14 -15.06 -11.99
C VAL A 864 2.81 -14.70 -10.66
N PHE A 865 3.17 -15.68 -9.82
CA PHE A 865 3.90 -15.43 -8.57
C PHE A 865 5.26 -14.75 -8.83
N GLU A 866 6.07 -15.30 -9.74
CA GLU A 866 7.39 -14.76 -10.08
C GLU A 866 7.30 -13.34 -10.66
N ARG A 867 6.30 -13.08 -11.52
CA ARG A 867 6.06 -11.76 -12.09
C ARG A 867 5.62 -10.75 -11.01
N TYR A 868 4.97 -11.14 -9.92
CA TYR A 868 4.80 -10.20 -8.80
C TYR A 868 6.09 -9.85 -8.10
N VAL A 869 6.91 -10.84 -7.78
CA VAL A 869 8.20 -10.57 -7.12
C VAL A 869 9.01 -9.61 -7.99
N GLU A 870 8.92 -9.73 -9.32
CA GLU A 870 9.41 -8.73 -10.25
C GLU A 870 8.70 -7.38 -10.09
N ASN A 871 7.36 -7.33 -10.05
CA ASN A 871 6.54 -6.14 -9.86
C ASN A 871 6.91 -5.28 -8.64
N TRP A 872 7.26 -5.79 -7.46
CA TRP A 872 7.65 -4.90 -6.34
C TRP A 872 9.12 -4.63 -6.21
N LYS A 873 9.99 -5.44 -6.82
CA LYS A 873 11.32 -4.92 -7.16
C LYS A 873 11.16 -3.73 -8.13
N LEU A 874 10.26 -3.86 -9.11
CA LEU A 874 9.96 -2.92 -10.19
C LEU A 874 9.41 -1.58 -9.64
N GLY A 875 8.61 -1.63 -8.57
CA GLY A 875 8.43 -0.48 -7.68
C GLY A 875 9.68 -0.11 -6.92
N ALA A 876 10.05 -0.89 -5.89
CA ALA A 876 11.13 -0.62 -4.91
C ALA A 876 12.46 -0.07 -5.44
N ARG A 877 12.71 -0.12 -6.76
CA ARG A 877 13.88 0.40 -7.46
C ARG A 877 13.95 1.93 -7.62
N SER A 878 12.85 2.67 -7.88
CA SER A 878 12.76 3.96 -8.64
C SER A 878 12.57 5.45 -8.01
N GLY A 879 11.98 5.63 -6.80
CA GLY A 879 11.66 6.62 -5.72
C GLY A 879 10.41 6.43 -4.70
N TYR A 880 9.39 5.54 -4.89
CA TYR A 880 8.01 5.31 -4.35
C TYR A 880 7.99 4.01 -3.46
N LEU A 881 8.29 3.97 -2.16
CA LEU A 881 7.76 2.90 -1.27
C LEU A 881 7.25 3.64 -0.07
N ARG A 882 6.41 2.96 0.70
CA ARG A 882 6.33 3.39 2.08
C ARG A 882 7.72 3.36 2.78
N PRO A 883 7.93 4.11 3.85
CA PRO A 883 9.25 4.68 4.15
C PRO A 883 10.39 3.85 4.82
N PHE A 884 10.32 2.51 4.94
CA PHE A 884 11.29 1.56 5.57
C PHE A 884 11.41 1.23 7.12
N LYS A 885 11.05 2.02 8.16
CA LYS A 885 10.76 1.53 9.57
C LYS A 885 9.52 0.65 9.65
N ALA A 886 9.23 0.00 8.56
CA ALA A 886 8.17 -0.93 8.44
C ALA A 886 8.37 -1.80 7.19
N CYS A 887 9.26 -2.80 7.17
CA CYS A 887 9.39 -3.77 6.08
C CYS A 887 9.32 -5.27 6.54
N LYS A 888 8.36 -5.61 7.42
CA LYS A 888 7.96 -6.96 7.99
C LYS A 888 6.45 -7.24 8.32
N ALA A 889 5.45 -6.45 7.89
CA ALA A 889 4.00 -6.48 8.28
C ALA A 889 3.23 -7.78 8.01
N ALA A 890 3.95 -8.70 7.43
CA ALA A 890 3.96 -8.88 6.00
C ALA A 890 5.39 -9.14 5.51
N VAL A 891 5.49 -9.80 4.37
CA VAL A 891 5.66 -11.24 4.39
C VAL A 891 4.64 -11.86 5.37
N PHE A 892 4.82 -11.63 6.68
CA PHE A 892 3.93 -11.90 7.83
C PHE A 892 2.39 -11.76 7.63
N ALA A 893 1.79 -10.65 7.18
CA ALA A 893 0.40 -10.54 6.68
C ALA A 893 -0.10 -11.71 5.84
N VAL A 894 0.74 -12.28 4.98
CA VAL A 894 0.46 -13.59 4.42
C VAL A 894 0.76 -14.66 5.41
N LYS A 895 2.02 -14.66 5.87
CA LYS A 895 2.59 -15.75 6.62
C LYS A 895 1.62 -16.29 7.62
N TYR A 896 0.86 -15.54 8.42
CA TYR A 896 -0.02 -16.15 9.43
C TYR A 896 -1.52 -15.78 9.38
N LYS A 897 -2.05 -15.17 8.31
CA LYS A 897 -3.53 -15.15 8.09
C LYS A 897 -4.03 -15.55 6.69
N LYS A 898 -3.17 -15.77 5.68
CA LYS A 898 -3.64 -16.30 4.35
C LYS A 898 -2.79 -17.37 3.69
N TYR A 899 -1.47 -17.37 3.86
CA TYR A 899 -0.63 -18.53 3.53
C TYR A 899 0.06 -19.02 4.80
N ARG A 900 -0.72 -18.94 5.90
CA ARG A 900 -0.52 -19.57 7.23
C ARG A 900 0.25 -20.86 7.12
N GLU A 901 -0.28 -21.77 6.30
CA GLU A 901 0.28 -23.09 6.20
C GLU A 901 1.62 -23.13 5.44
N MET A 902 1.91 -22.25 4.50
CA MET A 902 3.22 -22.24 3.79
C MET A 902 4.32 -21.52 4.56
N ALA A 903 3.99 -20.52 5.38
CA ALA A 903 5.00 -19.91 6.22
C ALA A 903 5.36 -20.77 7.43
N ILE A 904 4.36 -21.43 8.04
CA ILE A 904 4.58 -22.32 9.18
C ILE A 904 5.22 -23.65 8.74
N ASN A 905 4.64 -24.33 7.73
CA ASN A 905 5.05 -25.70 7.37
C ASN A 905 5.99 -25.76 6.14
N GLY A 906 6.43 -24.61 5.61
CA GLY A 906 7.15 -24.55 4.33
C GLY A 906 6.33 -25.11 3.17
N GLU A 907 6.99 -25.74 2.21
CA GLU A 907 6.36 -26.23 0.97
C GLU A 907 5.26 -27.27 1.24
N SER A 908 5.39 -28.06 2.31
CA SER A 908 4.37 -29.04 2.75
C SER A 908 3.02 -28.41 3.15
N GLY A 909 2.99 -27.10 3.43
CA GLY A 909 1.77 -26.36 3.76
C GLY A 909 0.71 -26.39 2.66
N ILE A 910 1.10 -26.64 1.41
CA ILE A 910 0.19 -26.61 0.27
C ILE A 910 -0.89 -27.69 0.40
N TYR A 911 -0.53 -28.82 1.02
CA TYR A 911 -1.42 -29.96 1.26
C TYR A 911 -2.54 -29.66 2.28
N LYS A 912 -2.42 -28.57 3.05
CA LYS A 912 -3.47 -28.12 3.97
C LYS A 912 -4.48 -27.16 3.30
N GLN A 913 -4.29 -26.79 2.04
CA GLN A 913 -5.20 -25.88 1.32
C GLN A 913 -6.42 -26.64 0.74
N PRO A 914 -7.64 -26.06 0.76
CA PRO A 914 -8.84 -26.76 0.29
C PRO A 914 -8.78 -27.23 -1.17
N PHE A 915 -8.30 -26.39 -2.10
CA PHE A 915 -8.14 -26.79 -3.51
C PHE A 915 -7.14 -27.95 -3.71
N ALA A 916 -6.07 -28.01 -2.91
CA ALA A 916 -5.10 -29.12 -2.96
C ALA A 916 -5.73 -30.43 -2.46
N ASN A 917 -6.54 -30.37 -1.40
CA ASN A 917 -7.32 -31.52 -0.93
C ASN A 917 -8.34 -32.00 -1.99
N ILE A 918 -8.96 -31.08 -2.75
CA ILE A 918 -9.85 -31.44 -3.87
C ILE A 918 -9.08 -32.19 -4.97
N LEU A 919 -7.84 -31.80 -5.28
CA LEU A 919 -6.99 -32.45 -6.30
C LEU A 919 -6.51 -33.85 -5.89
N LEU A 920 -6.12 -34.02 -4.61
CA LEU A 920 -5.42 -35.22 -4.13
C LEU A 920 -6.37 -36.33 -3.65
N ASN A 921 -7.64 -36.00 -3.40
CA ASN A 921 -8.69 -36.98 -3.10
C ASN A 921 -8.91 -37.94 -4.30
N SER A 922 -9.25 -39.20 -4.02
CA SER A 922 -9.30 -40.28 -5.02
C SER A 922 -10.31 -40.05 -6.15
N GLY A 923 -11.31 -39.19 -5.95
CA GLY A 923 -12.37 -38.91 -6.92
C GLY A 923 -12.08 -37.83 -7.98
N PHE A 924 -10.96 -37.09 -7.93
CA PHE A 924 -10.74 -35.96 -8.87
C PHE A 924 -10.45 -36.42 -10.30
N PHE A 925 -9.60 -37.45 -10.44
CA PHE A 925 -9.16 -38.03 -11.72
C PHE A 925 -9.98 -39.26 -12.15
N ALA A 926 -11.03 -39.62 -11.40
CA ALA A 926 -11.78 -40.87 -11.58
C ALA A 926 -12.59 -40.96 -12.89
N SER A 927 -12.69 -39.85 -13.64
CA SER A 927 -13.32 -39.77 -14.97
C SER A 927 -12.39 -40.09 -16.14
N LEU A 928 -11.08 -40.27 -15.91
CA LEU A 928 -10.11 -40.57 -16.98
C LEU A 928 -10.21 -42.03 -17.42
N SER A 929 -10.22 -42.26 -18.74
CA SER A 929 -10.12 -43.61 -19.30
C SER A 929 -8.69 -44.13 -19.25
N LYS A 930 -8.51 -45.47 -19.20
CA LYS A 930 -7.18 -46.09 -19.16
C LYS A 930 -6.28 -45.62 -20.31
N SER A 931 -6.80 -45.53 -21.53
CA SER A 931 -6.08 -45.04 -22.71
C SER A 931 -5.50 -43.62 -22.54
N VAL A 932 -6.23 -42.74 -21.83
CA VAL A 932 -5.77 -41.37 -21.54
C VAL A 932 -4.62 -41.37 -20.53
N ASN A 933 -4.68 -42.21 -19.50
CA ASN A 933 -3.57 -42.38 -18.55
C ASN A 933 -2.34 -43.03 -19.22
N ASP A 934 -2.54 -44.11 -19.98
CA ASP A 934 -1.48 -44.82 -20.71
C ASP A 934 -0.74 -43.83 -21.65
N THR A 935 -1.48 -42.96 -22.37
CA THR A 935 -0.92 -41.92 -23.25
C THR A 935 -0.19 -40.81 -22.48
N TRP A 936 -0.69 -40.42 -21.31
CA TRP A 936 -0.04 -39.42 -20.45
C TRP A 936 1.28 -39.94 -19.90
N GLU A 937 1.32 -41.19 -19.43
CA GLU A 937 2.53 -41.85 -18.92
C GLU A 937 3.58 -42.05 -20.02
N GLU A 938 3.18 -42.41 -21.24
CA GLU A 938 4.10 -42.45 -22.39
C GLU A 938 4.71 -41.06 -22.71
N LYS A 939 3.88 -40.01 -22.69
CA LYS A 939 4.30 -38.65 -23.07
C LYS A 939 5.15 -37.93 -22.01
N HIS A 940 4.79 -38.06 -20.73
CA HIS A 940 5.37 -37.30 -19.61
C HIS A 940 6.19 -38.16 -18.64
N GLN A 941 6.25 -39.48 -18.85
CA GLN A 941 7.05 -40.44 -18.07
C GLN A 941 6.67 -40.54 -16.57
N GLU A 942 5.49 -40.06 -16.19
CA GLU A 942 4.97 -40.08 -14.82
C GLU A 942 3.44 -40.19 -14.80
N ASN A 943 2.86 -40.84 -13.78
CA ASN A 943 1.41 -40.95 -13.65
C ASN A 943 0.76 -39.60 -13.30
N VAL A 944 -0.46 -39.38 -13.80
CA VAL A 944 -1.22 -38.12 -13.68
C VAL A 944 -1.28 -37.61 -12.23
N LYS A 945 -1.51 -38.49 -11.24
CA LYS A 945 -1.71 -38.05 -9.85
C LYS A 945 -0.41 -37.55 -9.21
N GLU A 946 0.70 -38.23 -9.44
CA GLU A 946 1.99 -37.84 -8.87
C GLU A 946 2.55 -36.59 -9.57
N PHE A 947 2.36 -36.47 -10.90
CA PHE A 947 2.67 -35.24 -11.64
C PHE A 947 1.94 -34.01 -11.08
N PHE A 948 0.62 -34.09 -10.87
CA PHE A 948 -0.13 -32.95 -10.34
C PHE A 948 0.14 -32.66 -8.86
N LYS A 949 0.55 -33.67 -8.07
CA LYS A 949 1.07 -33.50 -6.71
C LYS A 949 2.40 -32.76 -6.70
N GLN A 950 3.36 -33.14 -7.55
CA GLN A 950 4.60 -32.39 -7.71
C GLN A 950 4.38 -31.00 -8.32
N SER A 951 3.36 -30.84 -9.17
CA SER A 951 2.98 -29.53 -9.73
C SER A 951 2.42 -28.58 -8.66
N LEU A 952 1.65 -29.05 -7.68
CA LEU A 952 1.27 -28.25 -6.50
C LEU A 952 2.51 -27.71 -5.77
N GLU A 953 3.53 -28.54 -5.56
CA GLU A 953 4.76 -28.11 -4.92
C GLU A 953 5.58 -27.16 -5.81
N ASN A 954 5.86 -27.53 -7.06
CA ASN A 954 6.80 -26.85 -7.93
C ASN A 954 6.24 -25.53 -8.51
N ASN A 955 4.94 -25.48 -8.79
CA ASN A 955 4.32 -24.35 -9.48
C ASN A 955 3.48 -23.45 -8.57
N ILE A 956 3.21 -23.87 -7.33
CA ILE A 956 2.51 -23.05 -6.34
C ILE A 956 3.34 -22.96 -5.04
N ALA A 957 3.61 -24.07 -4.35
CA ALA A 957 4.21 -24.02 -3.01
C ALA A 957 5.63 -23.45 -2.97
N LYS A 958 6.51 -23.81 -3.92
CA LYS A 958 7.90 -23.35 -4.00
C LYS A 958 8.00 -21.87 -4.35
N PRO A 959 7.26 -21.33 -5.34
CA PRO A 959 7.13 -19.88 -5.54
C PRO A 959 6.62 -19.15 -4.29
N VAL A 960 5.54 -19.64 -3.67
CA VAL A 960 4.99 -19.10 -2.41
C VAL A 960 6.08 -19.05 -1.33
N VAL A 961 6.74 -20.16 -1.05
CA VAL A 961 7.66 -20.29 0.10
C VAL A 961 9.00 -19.57 -0.12
N ARG A 962 9.50 -19.51 -1.36
CA ARG A 962 10.64 -18.66 -1.75
C ARG A 962 10.36 -17.19 -1.41
N MET A 963 9.13 -16.76 -1.68
CA MET A 963 8.61 -15.43 -1.43
C MET A 963 8.25 -15.17 0.06
N LEU A 964 8.46 -16.15 0.96
CA LEU A 964 8.19 -16.03 2.40
C LEU A 964 9.41 -16.21 3.35
N ARG A 965 10.49 -16.89 2.95
CA ARG A 965 11.55 -17.34 3.89
C ARG A 965 12.68 -16.33 4.14
N THR A 966 12.76 -15.76 5.36
CA THR A 966 14.01 -15.26 6.01
C THR A 966 13.87 -14.95 7.53
N PHE A 967 14.23 -15.92 8.40
CA PHE A 967 14.82 -15.87 9.79
C PHE A 967 14.21 -15.08 11.00
N PRO A 968 14.20 -15.68 12.23
CA PRO A 968 14.66 -15.06 13.51
C PRO A 968 15.28 -16.04 14.61
N THR A 969 15.26 -15.75 15.95
CA THR A 969 15.82 -16.53 17.15
C THR A 969 14.94 -16.99 18.39
N SER A 970 14.74 -16.27 19.54
CA SER A 970 13.95 -16.65 20.80
C SER A 970 13.55 -15.56 21.91
N GLU A 971 12.27 -15.11 22.06
CA GLU A 971 11.60 -14.61 23.32
C GLU A 971 11.70 -13.16 23.93
N SER A 972 11.05 -12.15 23.34
CA SER A 972 10.35 -11.03 24.05
C SER A 972 9.41 -10.19 23.14
N ASP A 973 8.90 -10.82 22.08
CA ASP A 973 9.11 -10.29 20.73
C ASP A 973 7.86 -10.38 19.81
N GLU A 974 8.07 -10.46 18.50
CA GLU A 974 7.51 -11.45 17.58
C GLU A 974 7.01 -12.75 18.22
N ASP A 975 7.35 -13.10 19.49
CA ASP A 975 6.53 -13.84 20.48
C ASP A 975 5.07 -13.26 20.58
N ALA A 976 4.38 -13.27 19.44
CA ALA A 976 3.14 -12.61 19.06
C ALA A 976 2.32 -13.41 17.99
N PHE A 977 2.39 -14.75 17.99
CA PHE A 977 1.49 -15.68 17.26
C PHE A 977 1.47 -17.14 17.82
N ILE A 978 2.12 -18.14 17.20
CA ILE A 978 1.86 -19.60 17.29
C ILE A 978 1.53 -20.14 18.70
N LYS A 979 2.40 -20.00 19.72
CA LYS A 979 2.21 -20.56 21.07
C LYS A 979 0.84 -20.22 21.69
N CYS A 980 0.21 -19.11 21.30
CA CYS A 980 -1.11 -18.72 21.79
C CYS A 980 -2.03 -18.17 20.65
N SER A 981 -1.82 -18.56 19.39
CA SER A 981 -2.33 -17.86 18.18
C SER A 981 -3.84 -17.95 17.90
N ASP A 982 -4.55 -18.70 18.74
CA ASP A 982 -5.97 -19.03 18.63
C ASP A 982 -6.52 -19.28 20.06
N SER A 983 -7.83 -19.44 20.20
CA SER A 983 -8.48 -19.47 21.52
C SER A 983 -7.96 -20.58 22.44
N GLU A 984 -7.65 -21.74 21.85
CA GLU A 984 -7.25 -22.95 22.55
C GLU A 984 -5.81 -22.82 23.09
N SER A 985 -4.89 -22.40 22.21
CA SER A 985 -3.51 -22.08 22.60
C SER A 985 -3.41 -20.85 23.51
N ALA A 986 -4.34 -19.89 23.41
CA ALA A 986 -4.40 -18.74 24.31
C ALA A 986 -4.86 -19.09 25.74
N GLU A 987 -5.71 -20.11 25.91
CA GLU A 987 -6.09 -20.64 27.21
C GLU A 987 -4.91 -21.38 27.87
N GLU A 988 -4.18 -22.19 27.11
CA GLU A 988 -3.05 -23.00 27.60
C GLU A 988 -1.81 -22.16 27.93
N PHE A 989 -1.33 -21.35 26.97
CA PHE A 989 -0.01 -20.69 27.06
C PHE A 989 -0.10 -19.20 27.46
N CYS A 990 -1.28 -18.57 27.35
CA CYS A 990 -1.49 -17.15 27.68
C CYS A 990 -2.65 -16.89 28.68
N PRO A 991 -2.88 -17.73 29.71
CA PRO A 991 -4.14 -17.81 30.47
C PRO A 991 -4.59 -16.49 31.10
N LYS A 992 -3.66 -15.65 31.59
CA LYS A 992 -3.99 -14.35 32.22
C LYS A 992 -4.54 -13.32 31.24
N ARG A 993 -4.17 -13.39 29.95
CA ARG A 993 -4.80 -12.58 28.89
C ARG A 993 -6.15 -13.18 28.48
N TRP A 994 -6.26 -14.51 28.45
CA TRP A 994 -7.51 -15.21 28.12
C TRP A 994 -8.62 -14.94 29.14
N GLU A 995 -8.32 -15.04 30.44
CA GLU A 995 -9.25 -14.73 31.53
C GLU A 995 -9.76 -13.27 31.47
N ALA A 996 -8.88 -12.33 31.12
CA ALA A 996 -9.24 -10.92 30.93
C ALA A 996 -10.12 -10.70 29.67
N MET A 997 -9.97 -11.54 28.64
CA MET A 997 -10.72 -11.44 27.40
C MET A 997 -12.17 -11.89 27.57
N GLN A 998 -12.39 -13.03 28.24
CA GLN A 998 -13.74 -13.54 28.52
C GLN A 998 -14.58 -12.49 29.26
N LYS A 999 -13.99 -11.86 30.29
CA LYS A 999 -14.64 -10.78 31.07
C LYS A 999 -14.97 -9.52 30.25
N TRP A 1000 -14.23 -9.25 29.16
CA TRP A 1000 -14.60 -8.18 28.23
C TRP A 1000 -15.77 -8.62 27.34
N MET A 1001 -15.76 -9.86 26.82
CA MET A 1001 -16.87 -10.38 25.99
C MET A 1001 -18.20 -10.41 26.74
N GLU A 1002 -18.19 -10.78 28.03
CA GLU A 1002 -19.36 -10.71 28.89
C GLU A 1002 -19.88 -9.28 29.04
N ASN A 1003 -18.99 -8.31 29.29
CA ASN A 1003 -19.34 -6.89 29.45
C ASN A 1003 -19.90 -6.26 28.17
N THR A 1004 -19.41 -6.66 26.98
CA THR A 1004 -19.93 -6.18 25.69
C THR A 1004 -21.31 -6.81 25.37
N LYS A 1005 -21.53 -8.10 25.69
CA LYS A 1005 -22.86 -8.76 25.54
C LYS A 1005 -23.92 -8.13 26.43
N ASP A 1006 -23.59 -7.88 27.70
CA ASP A 1006 -24.45 -7.20 28.66
C ASP A 1006 -24.85 -5.81 28.16
N THR A 1007 -23.87 -5.03 27.68
CA THR A 1007 -24.09 -3.69 27.13
C THR A 1007 -25.08 -3.67 25.95
N MET A 1008 -24.97 -4.59 25.00
CA MET A 1008 -25.94 -4.67 23.89
C MET A 1008 -27.34 -4.98 24.40
N THR A 1009 -27.44 -6.00 25.27
CA THR A 1009 -28.72 -6.60 25.66
C THR A 1009 -29.51 -5.67 26.58
N ASN A 1010 -28.87 -5.16 27.64
CA ASN A 1010 -29.53 -4.50 28.75
C ASN A 1010 -29.58 -2.96 28.62
N HIS A 1011 -28.79 -2.37 27.71
CA HIS A 1011 -28.69 -0.92 27.59
C HIS A 1011 -29.02 -0.38 26.19
N ILE A 1012 -28.51 -0.99 25.11
CA ILE A 1012 -28.70 -0.44 23.76
C ILE A 1012 -29.97 -0.97 23.08
N THR A 1013 -30.24 -2.27 23.14
CA THR A 1013 -31.42 -2.89 22.49
C THR A 1013 -32.76 -2.20 22.85
N PRO A 1014 -33.02 -1.81 24.12
CA PRO A 1014 -34.30 -1.20 24.50
C PRO A 1014 -34.63 0.15 23.82
N VAL A 1015 -33.63 0.90 23.32
CA VAL A 1015 -33.86 2.24 22.73
C VAL A 1015 -34.01 2.24 21.19
N LEU A 1016 -33.83 1.09 20.54
CA LEU A 1016 -33.85 0.98 19.07
C LEU A 1016 -35.25 1.18 18.47
N ALA A 1017 -36.28 0.57 19.07
CA ALA A 1017 -37.64 0.56 18.51
C ALA A 1017 -38.31 1.94 18.41
N ALA A 1018 -37.80 2.93 19.15
CA ALA A 1018 -38.25 4.32 19.06
C ALA A 1018 -37.77 5.01 17.75
N ASN A 1019 -36.63 4.59 17.20
CA ASN A 1019 -35.93 5.29 16.11
C ASN A 1019 -35.92 4.54 14.76
N PHE A 1020 -36.44 3.32 14.75
CA PHE A 1020 -36.42 2.43 13.58
C PHE A 1020 -37.77 1.75 13.35
N HIS A 1021 -37.98 1.27 12.12
CA HIS A 1021 -39.11 0.42 11.77
C HIS A 1021 -38.77 -1.03 12.12
N SER A 1022 -39.38 -1.56 13.18
CA SER A 1022 -39.15 -2.94 13.66
C SER A 1022 -39.94 -4.00 12.89
N SER A 1023 -40.93 -3.60 12.08
CA SER A 1023 -41.81 -4.49 11.33
C SER A 1023 -42.44 -3.77 10.13
N GLY A 1024 -43.20 -4.51 9.31
CA GLY A 1024 -43.86 -3.97 8.11
C GLY A 1024 -42.92 -3.83 6.88
N PRO A 1025 -43.40 -3.22 5.79
CA PRO A 1025 -42.65 -3.14 4.52
C PRO A 1025 -41.44 -2.20 4.58
N LYS A 1026 -41.38 -1.30 5.57
CA LYS A 1026 -40.25 -0.40 5.81
C LYS A 1026 -39.26 -0.90 6.88
N LYS A 1027 -39.33 -2.17 7.29
CA LYS A 1027 -38.50 -2.70 8.39
C LYS A 1027 -36.99 -2.53 8.16
N THR A 1028 -36.27 -2.06 9.17
CA THR A 1028 -34.81 -1.80 9.13
C THR A 1028 -34.03 -2.55 10.22
N ILE A 1029 -34.70 -3.20 11.18
CA ILE A 1029 -34.01 -3.99 12.21
C ILE A 1029 -33.83 -5.44 11.71
N PRO A 1030 -32.59 -5.96 11.60
CA PRO A 1030 -32.33 -7.33 11.14
C PRO A 1030 -32.82 -8.36 12.17
N VAL A 1031 -33.04 -9.61 11.71
CA VAL A 1031 -33.38 -10.74 12.59
C VAL A 1031 -32.19 -11.64 12.93
N CYS A 1032 -31.10 -11.58 12.17
CA CYS A 1032 -29.84 -12.20 12.62
C CYS A 1032 -29.25 -11.43 13.81
N GLY A 1033 -28.31 -12.06 14.52
CA GLY A 1033 -27.60 -11.45 15.65
C GLY A 1033 -26.10 -11.26 15.38
N VAL A 1034 -25.37 -10.87 16.42
CA VAL A 1034 -23.91 -10.72 16.41
C VAL A 1034 -23.27 -11.65 17.43
N ASP A 1035 -22.34 -12.49 16.99
CA ASP A 1035 -21.48 -13.28 17.88
C ASP A 1035 -20.20 -12.53 18.24
N LEU A 1036 -19.76 -12.66 19.49
CA LEU A 1036 -18.44 -12.19 19.91
C LEU A 1036 -17.39 -13.28 19.74
N TYR A 1037 -16.30 -12.93 19.06
CA TYR A 1037 -15.02 -13.60 19.22
C TYR A 1037 -13.97 -12.56 19.62
N ALA A 1038 -12.69 -12.86 19.43
CA ALA A 1038 -11.62 -11.88 19.48
C ALA A 1038 -10.58 -12.26 18.40
N SER A 1039 -9.96 -11.29 17.75
CA SER A 1039 -9.57 -11.41 16.33
C SER A 1039 -8.05 -11.49 16.06
N PHE A 1040 -7.43 -12.65 16.32
CA PHE A 1040 -5.97 -12.98 16.27
C PHE A 1040 -5.09 -12.31 15.19
N GLN A 1041 -4.85 -11.01 15.35
CA GLN A 1041 -3.84 -10.16 14.68
C GLN A 1041 -3.12 -9.32 15.77
N PRO A 1042 -1.80 -9.08 15.76
CA PRO A 1042 -1.15 -8.64 17.00
C PRO A 1042 -1.14 -7.12 17.24
N TYR A 1043 -1.53 -6.32 16.24
CA TYR A 1043 -1.17 -4.90 16.15
C TYR A 1043 -2.34 -3.99 15.87
N ALA A 1044 -3.22 -3.93 16.85
CA ALA A 1044 -4.53 -3.36 16.67
C ALA A 1044 -5.27 -3.12 18.00
N SER A 1045 -6.15 -2.13 18.00
CA SER A 1045 -6.76 -1.51 19.18
C SER A 1045 -8.14 -2.06 19.64
N TYR A 1046 -8.71 -3.05 18.94
CA TYR A 1046 -10.09 -2.94 18.45
C TYR A 1046 -10.62 -4.31 17.87
N HIS A 1047 -11.88 -4.84 17.74
CA HIS A 1047 -13.33 -4.49 17.87
C HIS A 1047 -14.21 -4.99 16.64
N SER A 1048 -14.66 -4.17 15.65
CA SER A 1048 -15.26 -4.44 14.27
C SER A 1048 -16.24 -5.57 14.00
N TYR A 1049 -17.28 -5.18 13.26
CA TYR A 1049 -18.22 -6.01 12.55
C TYR A 1049 -17.60 -6.75 11.35
N GLY A 1050 -18.07 -7.99 11.16
CA GLY A 1050 -18.02 -8.77 9.93
C GLY A 1050 -19.42 -9.31 9.64
N ILE A 1051 -19.81 -9.32 8.37
CA ILE A 1051 -21.17 -9.65 7.89
C ILE A 1051 -21.59 -11.09 8.21
N GLY A 1052 -22.88 -11.29 8.48
CA GLY A 1052 -23.50 -12.62 8.61
C GLY A 1052 -24.13 -13.10 7.29
N ALA A 1053 -24.65 -14.32 7.29
CA ALA A 1053 -25.48 -14.80 6.19
C ALA A 1053 -26.88 -14.16 6.23
N LYS A 1054 -27.54 -14.08 5.05
CA LYS A 1054 -28.93 -13.61 4.90
C LYS A 1054 -29.96 -14.47 5.66
N ASP A 1055 -29.61 -15.73 5.94
CA ASP A 1055 -30.42 -16.73 6.65
C ASP A 1055 -29.91 -17.03 8.07
N CYS A 1056 -28.96 -16.23 8.57
CA CYS A 1056 -28.27 -16.40 9.85
C CYS A 1056 -27.48 -17.72 10.02
N SER A 1057 -27.27 -18.51 8.95
CA SER A 1057 -26.52 -19.79 8.99
C SER A 1057 -25.10 -19.64 9.54
N TYR A 1058 -24.49 -18.48 9.33
CA TYR A 1058 -23.52 -17.88 10.26
C TYR A 1058 -23.97 -16.45 10.59
N LYS A 1059 -23.72 -16.01 11.82
CA LYS A 1059 -24.13 -14.68 12.30
C LYS A 1059 -23.15 -13.59 11.87
N GLY A 1060 -23.56 -12.33 12.06
CA GLY A 1060 -22.61 -11.21 12.07
C GLY A 1060 -21.62 -11.38 13.23
N SER A 1061 -20.47 -10.71 13.19
CA SER A 1061 -19.44 -10.91 14.22
C SER A 1061 -18.62 -9.66 14.58
N GLN A 1062 -18.74 -9.24 15.83
CA GLN A 1062 -17.86 -8.27 16.49
C GLN A 1062 -16.74 -9.06 17.19
N ALA A 1063 -15.49 -8.56 17.21
CA ALA A 1063 -14.35 -9.30 17.77
C ALA A 1063 -13.40 -8.47 18.65
N LEU A 1064 -13.37 -8.79 19.94
CA LEU A 1064 -12.62 -8.10 21.00
C LEU A 1064 -11.07 -8.27 20.89
N PRO A 1065 -10.25 -7.56 21.70
CA PRO A 1065 -8.79 -7.44 21.48
C PRO A 1065 -7.83 -7.87 22.64
N PHE A 1066 -6.97 -8.90 22.47
CA PHE A 1066 -5.91 -9.25 23.46
C PHE A 1066 -4.79 -8.23 23.54
N PHE A 1067 -4.22 -7.86 22.38
CA PHE A 1067 -2.92 -7.21 22.34
C PHE A 1067 -3.08 -5.72 22.44
N MET A 1068 -3.50 -5.35 23.63
CA MET A 1068 -3.24 -4.10 24.28
C MET A 1068 -2.39 -4.40 25.52
N ASP A 1069 -1.81 -3.37 26.13
CA ASP A 1069 -1.43 -3.41 27.53
C ASP A 1069 -2.65 -3.34 28.47
N ARG A 1070 -3.72 -2.65 28.03
CA ARG A 1070 -4.98 -2.44 28.75
C ARG A 1070 -6.15 -2.95 27.93
N PHE A 1071 -6.86 -3.93 28.47
CA PHE A 1071 -8.16 -4.34 27.96
C PHE A 1071 -9.19 -3.24 28.31
N GLY A 1072 -10.34 -3.26 27.65
CA GLY A 1072 -11.16 -2.08 27.35
C GLY A 1072 -11.48 -1.17 28.54
N PRO A 1073 -11.43 0.16 28.35
CA PRO A 1073 -12.05 1.07 29.31
C PRO A 1073 -13.57 0.81 29.29
N LYS A 1074 -14.11 0.20 30.34
CA LYS A 1074 -15.55 -0.14 30.45
C LYS A 1074 -16.49 1.01 30.07
N TRP A 1075 -16.05 2.25 30.33
CA TRP A 1075 -16.77 3.47 30.03
C TRP A 1075 -16.89 3.82 28.53
N THR A 1076 -16.31 3.05 27.59
CA THR A 1076 -16.62 3.18 26.16
C THR A 1076 -17.68 2.22 25.65
N GLU A 1077 -18.08 1.18 26.39
CA GLU A 1077 -18.81 0.06 25.77
C GLU A 1077 -20.16 0.44 25.14
N TYR A 1078 -20.87 1.46 25.64
CA TYR A 1078 -22.17 1.84 25.07
C TYR A 1078 -22.06 2.33 23.64
N THR A 1079 -21.05 3.15 23.34
CA THR A 1079 -20.85 3.71 22.01
C THR A 1079 -20.27 2.64 21.08
N THR A 1080 -19.27 1.86 21.54
CA THR A 1080 -18.60 0.85 20.70
C THR A 1080 -19.47 -0.35 20.37
N THR A 1081 -20.36 -0.73 21.28
CA THR A 1081 -21.30 -1.83 21.03
C THR A 1081 -22.43 -1.36 20.13
N ALA A 1082 -22.94 -0.14 20.32
CA ALA A 1082 -23.92 0.47 19.43
C ALA A 1082 -23.38 0.62 18.01
N HIS A 1083 -22.09 0.95 17.90
CA HIS A 1083 -21.40 1.09 16.64
C HIS A 1083 -21.34 -0.21 15.84
N GLU A 1084 -20.84 -1.28 16.46
CA GLU A 1084 -20.53 -2.52 15.75
C GLU A 1084 -21.72 -3.45 15.61
N GLN A 1085 -22.72 -3.26 16.47
CA GLN A 1085 -23.97 -3.99 16.44
C GLN A 1085 -25.07 -3.02 15.95
N MET A 1086 -26.08 -2.74 16.77
CA MET A 1086 -27.19 -1.87 16.41
C MET A 1086 -27.17 -0.62 17.30
N PRO A 1087 -27.46 0.59 16.78
CA PRO A 1087 -27.96 0.89 15.43
C PRO A 1087 -26.91 1.10 14.32
N GLY A 1088 -25.62 0.81 14.57
CA GLY A 1088 -24.56 0.97 13.58
C GLY A 1088 -24.43 -0.18 12.55
N HIS A 1089 -23.23 -0.73 12.41
CA HIS A 1089 -22.81 -1.62 11.32
C HIS A 1089 -23.73 -2.82 11.09
N HIS A 1090 -24.16 -3.50 12.16
CA HIS A 1090 -25.03 -4.66 12.01
C HIS A 1090 -26.42 -4.23 11.54
N LEU A 1091 -26.97 -3.12 12.04
CA LEU A 1091 -28.24 -2.60 11.54
C LEU A 1091 -28.17 -2.28 10.05
N GLU A 1092 -27.09 -1.65 9.60
CA GLU A 1092 -26.92 -1.20 8.22
C GLU A 1092 -26.66 -2.37 7.25
N VAL A 1093 -25.50 -3.02 7.37
CA VAL A 1093 -25.07 -4.09 6.45
C VAL A 1093 -26.03 -5.28 6.48
N GLN A 1094 -26.52 -5.70 7.66
CA GLN A 1094 -27.39 -6.87 7.77
C GLN A 1094 -28.81 -6.56 7.29
N SER A 1095 -29.37 -5.36 7.53
CA SER A 1095 -30.71 -5.04 6.99
C SER A 1095 -30.70 -4.86 5.48
N TYR A 1096 -29.62 -4.33 4.89
CA TYR A 1096 -29.45 -4.34 3.43
C TYR A 1096 -29.46 -5.76 2.87
N THR A 1097 -28.65 -6.63 3.48
CA THR A 1097 -28.52 -8.05 3.11
C THR A 1097 -29.83 -8.81 3.27
N GLU A 1098 -30.56 -8.62 4.37
CA GLU A 1098 -31.84 -9.30 4.62
C GLU A 1098 -32.98 -8.76 3.74
N TYR A 1099 -33.13 -7.43 3.62
CA TYR A 1099 -34.39 -6.81 3.19
C TYR A 1099 -34.33 -5.92 1.93
N PHE A 1100 -33.17 -5.38 1.56
CA PHE A 1100 -33.09 -4.30 0.56
C PHE A 1100 -32.22 -4.60 -0.68
N GLN A 1101 -31.46 -5.69 -0.67
CA GLN A 1101 -30.73 -6.16 -1.85
C GLN A 1101 -31.70 -6.51 -3.00
N ASP A 1102 -31.41 -6.00 -4.21
CA ASP A 1102 -32.26 -6.20 -5.38
C ASP A 1102 -32.14 -7.59 -6.02
N SER A 1103 -33.22 -8.01 -6.71
CA SER A 1103 -33.45 -9.41 -7.10
C SER A 1103 -33.30 -9.69 -8.61
N CYS A 1104 -33.12 -8.66 -9.43
CA CYS A 1104 -33.04 -8.81 -10.88
C CYS A 1104 -31.65 -9.29 -11.35
N LYS A 1105 -31.52 -9.56 -12.65
CA LYS A 1105 -30.34 -10.16 -13.27
C LYS A 1105 -29.97 -9.54 -14.62
N ASP A 1106 -30.42 -8.32 -14.90
CA ASP A 1106 -29.93 -7.57 -16.07
C ASP A 1106 -28.42 -7.23 -15.86
N PRO A 1107 -27.74 -6.61 -16.85
CA PRO A 1107 -26.37 -6.13 -16.65
C PRO A 1107 -26.24 -5.11 -15.52
N ILE A 1108 -27.37 -4.59 -15.05
CA ILE A 1108 -27.54 -3.51 -14.11
C ILE A 1108 -27.35 -4.12 -12.69
N HIS A 1109 -27.86 -5.32 -12.39
CA HIS A 1109 -27.75 -5.97 -11.06
C HIS A 1109 -26.37 -5.99 -10.38
N TRP A 1110 -25.28 -6.32 -11.09
CA TRP A 1110 -24.03 -6.71 -10.42
C TRP A 1110 -23.34 -5.63 -9.56
N LEU A 1111 -23.85 -4.38 -9.54
CA LEU A 1111 -23.39 -3.28 -8.65
C LEU A 1111 -24.38 -2.89 -7.55
N GLY A 1112 -25.40 -3.69 -7.32
CA GLY A 1112 -26.00 -3.84 -5.98
C GLY A 1112 -25.31 -4.93 -5.16
N ALA A 1113 -24.56 -5.83 -5.80
CA ALA A 1113 -24.24 -7.15 -5.26
C ALA A 1113 -22.87 -7.31 -4.55
N TYR A 1114 -21.90 -6.43 -4.80
CA TYR A 1114 -20.55 -6.50 -4.19
C TYR A 1114 -20.11 -5.17 -3.58
N ASN A 1115 -21.07 -4.54 -2.93
CA ASN A 1115 -20.92 -3.22 -2.35
C ASN A 1115 -20.39 -3.28 -0.92
N TYR A 1116 -19.81 -2.16 -0.54
CA TYR A 1116 -19.11 -1.76 0.67
C TYR A 1116 -18.84 -0.24 0.44
N PHE A 1117 -19.85 0.60 0.23
CA PHE A 1117 -19.68 1.97 -0.35
C PHE A 1117 -19.51 2.96 0.79
N PRO A 1118 -18.30 3.45 0.99
CA PRO A 1118 -17.85 3.76 2.32
C PRO A 1118 -18.37 5.15 2.72
N GLY A 1119 -18.69 5.97 1.71
CA GLY A 1119 -19.47 7.21 1.79
C GLY A 1119 -20.63 7.09 2.76
N PHE A 1120 -21.25 5.92 2.75
CA PHE A 1120 -22.49 5.60 3.40
C PHE A 1120 -22.28 4.82 4.70
N THR A 1121 -21.62 3.65 4.63
CA THR A 1121 -21.44 2.64 5.69
C THR A 1121 -21.15 3.29 7.04
N GLU A 1122 -20.01 3.95 7.15
CA GLU A 1122 -19.58 4.51 8.43
C GLU A 1122 -20.18 5.89 8.69
N GLY A 1123 -20.70 6.54 7.66
CA GLY A 1123 -21.43 7.80 7.78
C GLY A 1123 -22.72 7.59 8.53
N TRP A 1124 -23.38 6.48 8.23
CA TRP A 1124 -24.52 5.96 8.95
C TRP A 1124 -24.16 5.67 10.40
N THR A 1125 -23.19 4.80 10.65
CA THR A 1125 -22.92 4.31 12.01
C THR A 1125 -22.54 5.43 12.98
N THR A 1126 -21.71 6.38 12.56
CA THR A 1126 -21.32 7.57 13.34
C THR A 1126 -22.40 8.65 13.44
N TYR A 1127 -23.25 8.79 12.42
CA TYR A 1127 -24.49 9.53 12.58
C TYR A 1127 -25.34 8.91 13.71
N THR A 1128 -25.41 7.58 13.79
CA THR A 1128 -26.18 6.94 14.87
C THR A 1128 -25.55 7.09 16.25
N GLU A 1129 -24.23 6.96 16.39
CA GLU A 1129 -23.58 7.17 17.69
C GLU A 1129 -23.68 8.61 18.20
N TYR A 1130 -23.41 9.62 17.35
CA TYR A 1130 -23.13 10.99 17.82
C TYR A 1130 -24.27 11.98 17.62
N GLN A 1131 -25.25 11.64 16.78
CA GLN A 1131 -26.50 12.41 16.68
C GLN A 1131 -27.66 11.61 17.26
N LEU A 1132 -27.95 10.42 16.73
CA LEU A 1132 -29.17 9.69 17.06
C LEU A 1132 -29.26 9.29 18.55
N LEU A 1133 -28.28 8.53 19.06
CA LEU A 1133 -28.31 8.05 20.45
C LEU A 1133 -28.34 9.17 21.51
N PRO A 1134 -27.53 10.25 21.42
CA PRO A 1134 -27.53 11.31 22.44
C PRO A 1134 -28.66 12.35 22.32
N GLN A 1135 -29.36 12.44 21.19
CA GLN A 1135 -30.41 13.44 20.96
C GLN A 1135 -31.82 12.84 20.91
N ASP A 1136 -31.96 11.65 20.32
CA ASP A 1136 -33.24 10.98 20.06
C ASP A 1136 -33.46 9.72 20.95
N THR A 1137 -32.68 9.54 22.02
CA THR A 1137 -32.91 8.51 23.06
C THR A 1137 -32.64 9.02 24.49
N ASN A 1138 -33.00 8.22 25.50
CA ASN A 1138 -32.67 8.47 26.91
C ASN A 1138 -31.33 7.83 27.37
N LEU A 1139 -30.60 7.15 26.49
CA LEU A 1139 -29.41 6.32 26.82
C LEU A 1139 -28.33 7.08 27.60
N TYR A 1140 -28.20 8.39 27.34
CA TYR A 1140 -27.20 9.27 27.95
C TYR A 1140 -27.84 10.42 28.76
N SER A 1141 -29.08 10.25 29.23
CA SER A 1141 -29.87 11.34 29.83
C SER A 1141 -29.85 11.37 31.37
N ASP A 1142 -29.51 10.27 32.05
CA ASP A 1142 -29.34 10.28 33.51
C ASP A 1142 -28.00 10.93 33.89
N THR A 1143 -28.05 12.21 34.22
CA THR A 1143 -26.89 12.99 34.71
C THR A 1143 -26.64 12.84 36.21
N SER A 1144 -27.40 12.01 36.92
CA SER A 1144 -27.17 11.69 38.34
C SER A 1144 -26.38 10.38 38.50
N ASN A 1145 -26.54 9.44 37.57
CA ASN A 1145 -25.79 8.19 37.52
C ASN A 1145 -24.38 8.42 36.94
N LYS A 1146 -23.36 8.14 37.76
CA LYS A 1146 -21.93 8.30 37.41
C LYS A 1146 -21.47 7.35 36.30
N GLU A 1147 -22.09 6.19 36.15
CA GLU A 1147 -21.76 5.23 35.10
C GLU A 1147 -22.34 5.66 33.75
N VAL A 1148 -23.57 6.17 33.73
CA VAL A 1148 -24.17 6.79 32.53
C VAL A 1148 -23.40 8.05 32.13
N LEU A 1149 -22.93 8.86 33.08
CA LEU A 1149 -22.03 9.98 32.79
C LEU A 1149 -20.70 9.51 32.19
N LEU A 1150 -20.12 8.40 32.66
CA LEU A 1150 -18.91 7.80 32.10
C LEU A 1150 -19.13 7.22 30.69
N GLN A 1151 -20.28 6.59 30.42
CA GLN A 1151 -20.64 6.11 29.07
C GLN A 1151 -20.95 7.26 28.11
N LYS A 1152 -21.61 8.33 28.58
CA LYS A 1152 -21.83 9.57 27.82
C LYS A 1152 -20.52 10.26 27.50
N TYR A 1153 -19.61 10.29 28.46
CA TYR A 1153 -18.22 10.67 28.28
C TYR A 1153 -17.53 9.76 27.26
N GLY A 1154 -17.82 8.45 27.24
CA GLY A 1154 -17.26 7.49 26.29
C GLY A 1154 -17.75 7.72 24.87
N MET A 1155 -19.03 8.07 24.72
CA MET A 1155 -19.63 8.49 23.46
C MET A 1155 -19.19 9.89 23.05
N ILE A 1156 -18.93 10.82 23.99
CA ILE A 1156 -18.27 12.10 23.66
C ILE A 1156 -16.86 11.79 23.19
N TYR A 1157 -16.09 10.99 23.93
CA TYR A 1157 -14.79 10.45 23.53
C TYR A 1157 -14.83 9.68 22.20
N TYR A 1158 -15.99 9.22 21.71
CA TYR A 1158 -16.13 8.54 20.42
C TYR A 1158 -16.75 9.38 19.31
N GLN A 1159 -17.59 10.37 19.59
CA GLN A 1159 -17.75 11.51 18.68
C GLN A 1159 -16.40 12.20 18.49
N LEU A 1160 -15.62 12.17 19.57
CA LEU A 1160 -14.24 12.54 19.62
C LEU A 1160 -13.29 11.31 19.55
N LEU A 1161 -13.80 10.21 18.96
CA LEU A 1161 -13.05 9.22 18.17
C LEU A 1161 -13.65 9.05 16.76
N ALA A 1162 -14.54 9.97 16.35
CA ALA A 1162 -14.91 10.23 14.97
C ALA A 1162 -13.72 10.86 14.29
N ALA A 1163 -13.81 12.13 13.91
CA ALA A 1163 -13.03 12.92 12.97
C ALA A 1163 -11.50 13.04 13.09
N LEU A 1164 -10.87 12.06 13.73
CA LEU A 1164 -9.59 11.37 13.59
C LEU A 1164 -9.62 10.67 12.24
N ARG A 1165 -9.98 11.28 11.07
CA ARG A 1165 -9.53 12.62 10.58
C ARG A 1165 -10.53 13.65 9.86
N ALA A 1166 -10.10 14.81 9.25
CA ALA A 1166 -10.69 15.74 8.20
C ALA A 1166 -10.43 17.34 7.98
N VAL A 1167 -10.19 18.28 8.96
CA VAL A 1167 -9.91 19.83 9.13
C VAL A 1167 -8.90 20.71 10.18
N VAL A 1168 -7.52 20.66 10.42
CA VAL A 1168 -6.62 20.33 11.60
C VAL A 1168 -5.94 18.89 11.86
N ASP A 1169 -5.38 18.05 10.94
CA ASP A 1169 -5.27 16.52 10.71
C ASP A 1169 -5.63 15.74 9.32
N ILE A 1170 -5.72 16.36 8.11
CA ILE A 1170 -5.53 15.92 6.68
C ILE A 1170 -4.31 16.70 6.17
N ASP A 1171 -3.27 16.05 6.57
CA ASP A 1171 -2.01 16.43 7.10
C ASP A 1171 -0.76 15.39 6.60
N LEU A 1172 -0.45 14.02 6.26
CA LEU A 1172 -0.78 12.47 5.93
C LEU A 1172 -1.48 11.91 4.60
N ASN A 1173 -2.66 11.36 4.33
CA ASN A 1173 -3.17 11.04 2.93
C ASN A 1173 -3.13 12.01 1.67
N TYR A 1174 -2.47 13.20 1.62
CA TYR A 1174 -2.14 14.20 0.52
C TYR A 1174 -1.35 15.61 0.70
N TYR A 1175 -1.58 16.53 1.69
CA TYR A 1175 -1.30 18.00 1.90
C TYR A 1175 0.18 18.38 2.14
N GLN A 1176 1.05 17.58 1.56
CA GLN A 1176 2.31 17.06 2.10
C GLN A 1176 3.01 17.79 3.25
N LYS A 1177 2.91 17.36 4.54
CA LYS A 1177 3.94 17.57 5.60
C LYS A 1177 3.90 16.60 6.88
N SER A 1178 4.94 15.76 7.25
CA SER A 1178 4.68 14.33 7.75
C SER A 1178 5.31 13.56 8.96
N ALA A 1179 4.78 12.32 9.15
CA ALA A 1179 5.00 11.14 10.00
C ALA A 1179 5.12 11.30 11.51
N PHE A 1180 5.71 12.38 11.96
CA PHE A 1180 5.79 12.64 13.39
C PHE A 1180 4.95 13.86 13.72
N ASP A 1181 4.63 14.67 12.72
CA ASP A 1181 4.06 15.97 12.84
C ASP A 1181 2.53 16.08 12.98
N ALA A 1182 1.82 15.05 13.47
CA ALA A 1182 0.34 15.01 13.52
C ALA A 1182 -0.42 14.60 14.78
N LEU A 1183 0.13 13.71 15.62
CA LEU A 1183 -0.51 13.19 16.85
C LEU A 1183 -0.85 14.25 17.94
N ARG A 1184 -0.87 15.52 17.56
CA ARG A 1184 -0.94 16.74 18.34
C ARG A 1184 -1.67 17.81 17.58
N MET A 1185 -2.81 17.52 16.95
CA MET A 1185 -3.93 18.42 17.21
C MET A 1185 -4.94 17.97 18.25
N TYR A 1186 -5.15 16.66 18.46
CA TYR A 1186 -4.99 15.88 19.71
C TYR A 1186 -4.44 16.55 21.00
N LYS A 1187 -4.51 15.92 22.21
CA LYS A 1187 -4.29 16.41 23.66
C LYS A 1187 -4.96 17.71 24.04
N GLN A 1188 -5.21 18.47 23.01
CA GLN A 1188 -6.36 19.30 22.87
C GLN A 1188 -7.59 18.45 22.48
N TYR A 1189 -7.47 17.11 22.23
CA TYR A 1189 -8.57 16.19 21.81
C TYR A 1189 -8.48 14.64 22.13
N VAL A 1190 -7.61 14.06 23.02
CA VAL A 1190 -7.87 12.70 23.69
C VAL A 1190 -6.84 12.28 24.80
N TRP A 1191 -7.17 11.98 26.10
CA TRP A 1191 -6.28 11.68 27.32
C TRP A 1191 -5.39 10.39 27.24
N GLU A 1192 -4.66 10.23 26.15
CA GLU A 1192 -3.70 9.14 25.91
C GLU A 1192 -2.31 9.80 25.61
N ASP A 1193 -1.15 9.53 26.28
CA ASP A 1193 0.23 10.12 26.05
C ASP A 1193 1.56 9.32 25.50
N ASN A 1194 1.73 8.75 24.22
CA ASN A 1194 2.26 7.59 23.25
C ASN A 1194 1.83 5.99 23.21
N THR A 1195 0.55 5.47 23.19
CA THR A 1195 -0.03 4.20 23.84
C THR A 1195 0.04 2.89 23.06
N ASP A 1196 -0.92 1.94 23.30
CA ASP A 1196 -1.61 0.79 22.63
C ASP A 1196 -3.10 0.99 22.30
N GLN A 1197 -3.89 1.87 22.93
CA GLN A 1197 -5.09 2.37 22.22
C GLN A 1197 -4.66 3.19 21.01
N ALA A 1198 -4.34 4.43 21.25
CA ALA A 1198 -3.33 5.09 20.46
C ALA A 1198 -1.92 4.54 20.75
N LYS A 1199 -1.63 3.22 20.76
CA LYS A 1199 -0.46 2.71 19.99
C LYS A 1199 -1.16 2.29 18.80
N LYS A 1200 -2.15 1.40 18.94
CA LYS A 1200 -2.83 0.70 17.89
C LYS A 1200 -3.72 1.64 17.07
N ASP A 1201 -3.45 2.93 17.35
CA ASP A 1201 -3.54 4.11 16.53
C ASP A 1201 -2.23 4.78 15.86
N ILE A 1202 -1.03 4.14 15.65
CA ILE A 1202 0.04 4.22 14.54
C ILE A 1202 0.23 3.13 13.36
N ILE A 1203 0.83 1.95 13.16
CA ILE A 1203 0.31 0.76 12.30
C ILE A 1203 -1.10 0.65 11.61
N ARG A 1204 -1.91 1.67 11.44
CA ARG A 1204 -3.01 1.91 10.51
C ARG A 1204 -2.73 3.14 9.54
N SER A 1205 -2.61 4.42 9.89
CA SER A 1205 -2.39 5.55 8.94
C SER A 1205 -1.13 5.66 8.01
N GLU A 1206 -0.37 4.62 7.68
CA GLU A 1206 0.31 4.46 6.38
C GLU A 1206 -0.40 3.41 5.54
N GLY A 1207 -1.69 3.27 5.81
CA GLY A 1207 -2.62 2.31 5.30
C GLY A 1207 -3.35 2.73 4.05
N LEU A 1208 -4.64 2.41 3.96
CA LEU A 1208 -5.50 2.83 2.85
C LEU A 1208 -6.12 4.25 2.98
N PRO A 1209 -5.62 5.32 2.34
CA PRO A 1209 -6.22 6.64 2.26
C PRO A 1209 -7.71 6.74 2.36
N GLY A 1210 -8.09 7.55 3.33
CA GLY A 1210 -9.43 7.72 3.81
C GLY A 1210 -10.36 6.52 3.60
N GLN A 1211 -9.95 5.34 4.08
CA GLN A 1211 -10.72 4.98 5.28
C GLN A 1211 -10.48 6.07 6.34
N VAL A 1212 -9.60 5.96 7.34
CA VAL A 1212 -9.72 6.72 8.62
C VAL A 1212 -9.80 8.27 8.65
N ALA A 1213 -10.02 9.06 7.59
CA ALA A 1213 -10.63 10.38 7.80
C ALA A 1213 -12.12 10.35 8.18
N SER A 1214 -12.77 9.20 8.08
CA SER A 1214 -14.11 9.28 7.50
C SER A 1214 -15.16 8.37 8.11
N TYR A 1215 -15.58 8.55 9.34
CA TYR A 1215 -17.02 8.36 9.59
C TYR A 1215 -17.76 9.66 9.21
N VAL A 1216 -17.00 10.73 8.93
CA VAL A 1216 -17.46 12.09 9.22
C VAL A 1216 -17.81 12.92 8.02
N SER A 1217 -17.13 12.82 6.87
CA SER A 1217 -17.61 13.50 5.65
C SER A 1217 -18.95 12.93 5.16
N GLY A 1218 -19.34 11.75 5.66
CA GLY A 1218 -20.66 11.12 5.45
C GLY A 1218 -21.62 11.25 6.62
N GLN A 1219 -21.17 11.29 7.88
CA GLN A 1219 -22.05 11.72 8.98
C GLN A 1219 -22.40 13.20 8.84
N LEU A 1220 -21.46 14.08 8.50
CA LEU A 1220 -21.76 15.47 8.17
C LEU A 1220 -22.73 15.57 6.99
N GLU A 1221 -22.62 14.69 5.99
CA GLU A 1221 -23.56 14.67 4.87
C GLU A 1221 -24.94 14.14 5.29
N ILE A 1222 -25.03 13.04 6.02
CA ILE A 1222 -26.29 12.49 6.55
C ILE A 1222 -26.93 13.46 7.54
N SER A 1223 -26.17 14.11 8.42
CA SER A 1223 -26.66 15.20 9.30
C SER A 1223 -27.09 16.43 8.49
N ARG A 1224 -26.36 16.83 7.44
CA ARG A 1224 -26.75 17.93 6.54
C ARG A 1224 -28.04 17.60 5.79
N LEU A 1225 -28.23 16.34 5.40
CA LEU A 1225 -29.40 15.84 4.70
C LEU A 1225 -30.60 15.63 5.63
N ARG A 1226 -30.39 15.16 6.87
CA ARG A 1226 -31.38 15.16 7.95
C ARG A 1226 -31.86 16.59 8.20
N SER A 1227 -30.94 17.51 8.47
CA SER A 1227 -31.31 18.92 8.69
C SER A 1227 -31.78 19.66 7.44
N LEU A 1228 -31.57 19.12 6.24
CA LEU A 1228 -32.28 19.57 5.04
C LEU A 1228 -33.73 19.08 5.07
N ALA A 1229 -33.97 17.79 5.28
CA ALA A 1229 -35.31 17.22 5.36
C ALA A 1229 -36.14 17.84 6.50
N GLU A 1230 -35.57 18.03 7.70
CA GLU A 1230 -36.18 18.71 8.84
C GLU A 1230 -36.64 20.15 8.48
N ARG A 1231 -35.76 20.94 7.84
CA ARG A 1231 -36.10 22.32 7.42
C ARG A 1231 -37.10 22.37 6.28
N GLU A 1232 -37.01 21.45 5.33
CA GLU A 1232 -37.81 21.47 4.12
C GLU A 1232 -39.22 20.90 4.34
N LEU A 1233 -39.36 19.85 5.17
CA LEU A 1233 -40.63 19.17 5.45
C LEU A 1233 -41.32 19.65 6.74
N GLY A 1234 -40.58 20.23 7.70
CA GLY A 1234 -41.17 20.81 8.90
C GLY A 1234 -41.89 19.76 9.77
N GLN A 1235 -43.22 19.85 9.86
CA GLN A 1235 -44.03 18.88 10.60
C GLN A 1235 -44.21 17.54 9.84
N ASP A 1236 -43.97 17.51 8.53
CA ASP A 1236 -44.06 16.30 7.70
C ASP A 1236 -42.74 15.48 7.69
N PHE A 1237 -41.76 15.87 8.52
CA PHE A 1237 -40.52 15.12 8.73
C PHE A 1237 -40.75 13.98 9.75
N ASP A 1238 -40.57 12.74 9.31
CA ASP A 1238 -40.48 11.56 10.17
C ASP A 1238 -39.06 10.97 10.11
N LEU A 1239 -38.50 10.71 11.30
CA LEU A 1239 -37.12 10.26 11.47
C LEU A 1239 -36.92 8.79 11.05
N LYS A 1240 -37.94 7.93 11.21
CA LYS A 1240 -37.88 6.51 10.81
C LYS A 1240 -37.95 6.35 9.29
N ASP A 1241 -38.79 7.15 8.65
CA ASP A 1241 -38.87 7.24 7.18
C ASP A 1241 -37.58 7.81 6.60
N PHE A 1242 -36.96 8.81 7.23
CA PHE A 1242 -35.62 9.29 6.84
C PHE A 1242 -34.56 8.18 6.97
N HIS A 1243 -34.50 7.46 8.09
CA HIS A 1243 -33.59 6.32 8.26
C HIS A 1243 -33.82 5.22 7.24
N TYR A 1244 -35.09 4.90 6.94
CA TYR A 1244 -35.44 3.92 5.91
C TYR A 1244 -34.95 4.34 4.52
N GLU A 1245 -35.12 5.61 4.12
CA GLU A 1245 -34.65 6.08 2.80
C GLU A 1245 -33.13 6.19 2.69
N VAL A 1246 -32.42 6.39 3.81
CA VAL A 1246 -30.97 6.21 3.85
C VAL A 1246 -30.64 4.71 3.68
N LEU A 1247 -31.04 3.86 4.63
CA LEU A 1247 -30.68 2.43 4.72
C LEU A 1247 -31.09 1.60 3.49
N ARG A 1248 -32.25 1.85 2.89
CA ARG A 1248 -32.79 1.00 1.80
C ARG A 1248 -32.03 1.11 0.49
N GLN A 1249 -31.22 2.16 0.31
CA GLN A 1249 -30.34 2.24 -0.85
C GLN A 1249 -29.17 1.25 -0.75
N GLY A 1250 -28.89 0.75 0.45
CA GLY A 1250 -27.64 0.12 0.79
C GLY A 1250 -26.48 1.05 0.53
N GLU A 1251 -25.31 0.46 0.42
CA GLU A 1251 -24.11 1.26 0.36
C GLU A 1251 -23.97 1.96 -1.00
N ILE A 1252 -23.89 3.30 -0.96
CA ILE A 1252 -23.88 4.18 -2.14
C ILE A 1252 -22.86 5.35 -2.05
N PRO A 1253 -22.48 5.94 -3.19
CA PRO A 1253 -21.77 7.22 -3.21
C PRO A 1253 -22.60 8.34 -2.56
N LEU A 1254 -22.01 9.12 -1.65
CA LEU A 1254 -22.68 10.26 -0.99
C LEU A 1254 -23.31 11.26 -1.98
N ARG A 1255 -22.70 11.43 -3.16
CA ARG A 1255 -23.24 12.29 -4.23
C ARG A 1255 -24.58 11.80 -4.80
N TYR A 1256 -24.86 10.49 -4.73
CA TYR A 1256 -26.16 9.93 -5.04
C TYR A 1256 -27.10 9.94 -3.83
N LEU A 1257 -26.58 9.85 -2.59
CA LEU A 1257 -27.41 10.03 -1.39
C LEU A 1257 -28.02 11.44 -1.32
N ASP A 1258 -27.26 12.48 -1.67
CA ASP A 1258 -27.77 13.85 -1.78
C ASP A 1258 -28.85 14.00 -2.86
N GLU A 1259 -28.71 13.32 -4.00
CA GLU A 1259 -29.77 13.27 -5.04
C GLU A 1259 -31.01 12.50 -4.56
N HIS A 1260 -30.83 11.33 -3.95
CA HIS A 1260 -31.90 10.48 -3.43
C HIS A 1260 -32.72 11.18 -2.34
N ILE A 1261 -32.07 11.81 -1.36
CA ILE A 1261 -32.77 12.55 -0.30
C ILE A 1261 -33.43 13.83 -0.83
N LYS A 1262 -32.86 14.50 -1.84
CA LYS A 1262 -33.55 15.64 -2.50
C LYS A 1262 -34.79 15.20 -3.27
N ALA A 1263 -34.74 14.05 -3.95
CA ALA A 1263 -35.90 13.47 -4.62
C ALA A 1263 -36.97 13.02 -3.61
N TYR A 1264 -36.58 12.36 -2.50
CA TYR A 1264 -37.47 12.06 -1.37
C TYR A 1264 -38.19 13.31 -0.83
N ILE A 1265 -37.45 14.41 -0.58
CA ILE A 1265 -38.03 15.68 -0.13
C ILE A 1265 -38.99 16.25 -1.18
N ALA A 1266 -38.62 16.22 -2.46
CA ALA A 1266 -39.49 16.67 -3.55
C ALA A 1266 -40.79 15.85 -3.64
N CYS A 1267 -40.71 14.52 -3.43
CA CYS A 1267 -41.84 13.62 -3.44
C CYS A 1267 -42.76 13.74 -2.22
N LYS A 1268 -42.20 13.93 -1.01
CA LYS A 1268 -43.00 14.26 0.18
C LYS A 1268 -43.72 15.60 0.03
N LYS A 1269 -43.09 16.60 -0.62
CA LYS A 1269 -43.72 17.91 -0.93
C LYS A 1269 -44.74 17.87 -2.06
N ASN A 1270 -44.52 17.04 -3.08
CA ASN A 1270 -45.40 16.89 -4.22
C ASN A 1270 -45.43 15.44 -4.72
N PRO A 1271 -46.31 14.59 -4.17
CA PRO A 1271 -46.46 13.19 -4.58
C PRO A 1271 -46.93 13.00 -6.04
N SER A 1272 -47.29 14.08 -6.76
CA SER A 1272 -47.74 14.02 -8.16
C SER A 1272 -46.61 14.13 -9.21
N LEU A 1273 -45.35 14.27 -8.78
CA LEU A 1273 -44.20 14.23 -9.71
C LEU A 1273 -43.99 12.80 -10.25
N GLU A 1274 -43.70 12.69 -11.54
CA GLU A 1274 -43.56 11.42 -12.28
C GLU A 1274 -42.48 10.49 -11.69
N GLU A 1275 -41.44 11.04 -11.05
CA GLU A 1275 -40.38 10.27 -10.41
C GLU A 1275 -40.71 9.71 -9.02
N CYS A 1276 -41.90 10.01 -8.47
CA CYS A 1276 -42.26 9.61 -7.11
C CYS A 1276 -42.89 8.21 -6.99
N GLY A 1277 -43.09 7.50 -8.09
CA GLY A 1277 -43.52 6.09 -8.06
C GLY A 1277 -42.47 5.10 -7.53
N GLU A 1278 -41.28 5.57 -7.17
CA GLU A 1278 -40.16 4.77 -6.65
C GLU A 1278 -39.83 5.09 -5.16
N PHE A 1279 -40.66 5.90 -4.47
CA PHE A 1279 -40.57 6.32 -3.06
C PHE A 1279 -41.82 5.93 -2.24
#